data_AF-Q4DUD8-F1
#
_entry.id   AF-Q4DUD8-F1
#
_cell.length_a   1.000
_cell.length_b   1.000
_cell.length_c   1.000
_cell.angle_alpha   90.00
_cell.angle_beta   90.00
_cell.angle_gamma   90.00
#
_symmetry.space_group_name_H-M   'P 1'
#
loop_
_entity.id
_entity.type
_entity.pdbx_description
1 polymer ?
#
loop_
_entity_poly.entity_id
_entity_poly.type
_entity_poly.pdbx_seq_one_letter_code
_entity_poly.pdbx_strand_id
1 'polypeptide(L)'
;MRSAVDACPRGRHCVRHRAIAAMRAALLVVLALVAVAALMPAVYAVVLRLRGGTVDRAITVGRAVDTVLMDGVYITNGVAVVFGVAAMLPGALRIELRNCVCDGGAQIYVRGYSGEPASDRSLEVSVSGLSGSYCSLVFLHNLPAHTNVTVRDSTIVTPGPMRYSQLSGLTDAVASPLVLHATSLLQTQLRVSNTVLRSLHAGGSAVYVGGGVDLLSSAVVLDGVSLEASGGPTASAMRVASSSRLSLRSHSVFSVTNVSVVSSGGGLVLGERLAVSDSVLRFVGVEGSVASSLVRCDGGTIDAGGWLDLHDVWAVGEASSVASLSGVTLSGGTVSIARCAATGTTLVSGPAITSGVVSVQCDRAGGRVLQSSGDYRMAGLSSVSVVPCDGCAAALACFDGLTASFSDCVCGCRAGGVGEACLPFEVPPARSGGGSRGCVSGVTLTESVTVGGGRATACFDSVLFGGSITVTVDLRSMDAFADALNVTLRHCVLAGGAQLRIGGLSEITARLMPHALVNMTNVTSLEGTVVLHGAMPPNSSVLLANSTLRATVGGSRYVPTTPGFAGSRCGPALVLDGVRLLSTRFVMTRSMLVCGGGSCAAILLERGLDVNLSSVFYMDNCAVNSQMHVMYGLASGLRVSGGSVFSIQNSSWSAPSNDFYKGACVFEDVAVIGSSVLQIVSGTFRLGFAMLITNVLTVTGGSWLVHRDNEFRTAYVVYVADENGVAFRDRSVWSILQNDFKHGSYSSNTVRMTSKWSPPSDSRPTIYGVCNEARGSPVTDYGEDLNIGTPVTVLDCGACAIDAECFAARTSSISGCECVCAAGGYGDTCLPAAVPDGLGPLPLSDAKDTEVRCVHGGSISFVDYPDSGVRGLCFVNVTFTAAIVLELWSFDAPQQTLNITLLQCVLVGLSIKGSGARVHVNVTSSMLDSGELEFRGYFGTSSQILVVGSAIVSTLSYAIAFLDFFLGANTTLLLLDNRIEGSSYAFYISDTVVDGGGIIVKGNTLLSTANEDEVPTAVFVETIDVMKGGYLDVENNTMSAANGIYFFWDTNVGSAGLLRVADCTLFGSVGSFFPTLLYLDGSVTLQGGAQWRVEGNVVSAASLITMEDALQKILLSGSGTTVALAHNRQVDGSIVFCKLLASSIVVKPPARFVVGCNLQGGEEVSYDGVFPEGVVVFSCGTCNDDAACYMPGTESVDRGSCSCSCKDGWHGVSCLPFEVPDTVVPPVAERAVDGDTSCVVNQTLTNLALNMWKTHHCYVGVTFSGVGAVLTFSFDSMPLHLPIKITLTGCTFLEGAVLQFVGGAAAAESVGVLIRVSRTVMRSSIVTFSLALPQHCDIAVTEVDVVQSSAVHLPDTVNNMCSVLLLHEVVLTASSLLVSNVRAHALRYGGFGLYSFGTLTLVGGSSLYARYCSFDGYMHLLYVPILHASDHSVFAL
;
A
#
# COMPACT_ATOMS: atom_id res chain seq x y z
N MET A 1 -1.88 0.10 50.53
CA MET A 1 -1.73 -0.43 51.90
C MET A 1 -0.65 -1.49 51.93
N ARG A 2 0.52 -1.14 52.47
CA ARG A 2 1.60 -1.97 53.08
C ARG A 2 2.90 -1.17 52.99
N SER A 3 3.01 -0.20 53.90
CA SER A 3 4.24 0.47 54.28
C SER A 3 4.79 -0.23 55.52
N ALA A 4 5.96 -0.86 55.41
CA ALA A 4 6.79 -1.28 56.54
C ALA A 4 7.90 -0.22 56.66
N VAL A 5 7.82 0.70 57.62
CA VAL A 5 8.37 0.63 59.00
C VAL A 5 9.90 0.44 59.02
N ASP A 6 10.57 1.60 59.10
CA ASP A 6 11.68 1.98 59.98
C ASP A 6 12.60 0.90 60.58
N ALA A 7 13.91 1.03 60.31
CA ALA A 7 14.95 0.76 61.31
C ALA A 7 16.29 1.47 61.00
N CYS A 8 16.71 2.33 61.94
CA CYS A 8 18.08 2.72 62.31
C CYS A 8 18.86 3.78 61.50
N PRO A 9 18.87 5.05 61.98
CA PRO A 9 19.96 6.00 61.82
C PRO A 9 20.86 5.97 63.08
N ARG A 10 22.07 5.40 63.01
CA ARG A 10 23.14 5.64 63.99
C ARG A 10 24.51 5.59 63.31
N GLY A 11 25.31 6.64 63.52
CA GLY A 11 26.75 6.57 63.26
C GLY A 11 27.37 7.69 62.43
N ARG A 12 26.91 8.96 62.52
CA ARG A 12 27.82 10.10 62.30
C ARG A 12 28.64 10.29 63.58
N HIS A 13 29.91 10.62 63.43
CA HIS A 13 30.97 10.81 64.44
C HIS A 13 31.81 9.57 64.76
N CYS A 14 32.85 9.32 63.94
CA CYS A 14 34.24 9.05 64.41
C CYS A 14 35.21 8.67 63.27
N VAL A 15 35.28 9.42 62.16
CA VAL A 15 36.42 9.27 61.20
C VAL A 15 36.96 10.62 60.67
N ARG A 16 36.48 11.77 61.15
CA ARG A 16 36.95 13.09 60.67
C ARG A 16 38.36 13.50 61.12
N HIS A 17 39.06 12.70 61.93
CA HIS A 17 40.43 13.01 62.37
C HIS A 17 41.53 12.13 61.74
N ARG A 18 41.21 11.09 60.95
CA ARG A 18 42.24 10.34 60.20
C ARG A 18 42.43 10.80 58.75
N ALA A 19 41.41 11.38 58.11
CA ALA A 19 41.54 11.84 56.72
C ALA A 19 42.49 13.05 56.56
N ILE A 20 42.50 14.00 57.50
CA ILE A 20 43.39 15.17 57.41
C ILE A 20 44.84 14.79 57.74
N ALA A 21 45.06 13.83 58.64
CA ALA A 21 46.39 13.31 58.93
C ALA A 21 46.95 12.47 57.78
N ALA A 22 46.12 11.63 57.15
CA ALA A 22 46.51 10.85 55.97
C ALA A 22 46.82 11.76 54.77
N MET A 23 46.05 12.84 54.57
CA MET A 23 46.32 13.79 53.49
C MET A 23 47.59 14.62 53.73
N ARG A 24 47.88 15.03 54.97
CA ARG A 24 49.16 15.70 55.29
C ARG A 24 50.36 14.75 55.23
N ALA A 25 50.22 13.50 55.66
CA ALA A 25 51.27 12.49 55.50
C ALA A 25 51.52 12.17 54.02
N ALA A 26 50.46 12.02 53.21
CA ALA A 26 50.59 11.85 51.77
C ALA A 26 51.22 13.07 51.10
N LEU A 27 50.86 14.29 51.51
CA LEU A 27 51.47 15.52 50.98
C LEU A 27 52.95 15.63 51.38
N LEU A 28 53.31 15.24 52.61
CA LEU A 28 54.71 15.19 53.07
C LEU A 28 55.51 14.11 52.33
N VAL A 29 54.91 12.95 52.04
CA VAL A 29 55.55 11.89 51.23
C VAL A 29 55.73 12.34 49.78
N VAL A 30 54.75 13.05 49.20
CA VAL A 30 54.88 13.64 47.85
C VAL A 30 55.93 14.76 47.83
N LEU A 31 55.95 15.64 48.82
CA LEU A 31 57.00 16.67 48.95
C LEU A 31 58.38 16.05 49.17
N ALA A 32 58.48 14.99 49.97
CA ALA A 32 59.72 14.24 50.16
C ALA A 32 60.16 13.54 48.86
N LEU A 33 59.24 12.94 48.11
CA LEU A 33 59.53 12.36 46.79
C LEU A 33 59.97 13.42 45.78
N VAL A 34 59.37 14.63 45.81
CA VAL A 34 59.79 15.76 44.96
C VAL A 34 61.19 16.27 45.37
N ALA A 35 61.49 16.35 46.66
CA ALA A 35 62.81 16.75 47.15
C ALA A 35 63.89 15.69 46.86
N VAL A 36 63.56 14.40 46.96
CA VAL A 36 64.48 13.30 46.64
C VAL A 36 64.67 13.17 45.12
N ALA A 37 63.63 13.41 44.31
CA ALA A 37 63.74 13.42 42.85
C ALA A 37 64.64 14.56 42.33
N ALA A 38 64.74 15.68 43.05
CA ALA A 38 65.67 16.77 42.69
C ALA A 38 67.16 16.41 42.90
N LEU A 39 67.47 15.33 43.62
CA LEU A 39 68.84 14.90 43.93
C LEU A 39 69.27 13.60 43.23
N MET A 40 68.42 13.01 42.38
CA MET A 40 68.73 11.80 41.61
C MET A 40 69.15 12.19 40.18
N PRO A 41 70.42 11.96 39.75
CA PRO A 41 70.88 12.34 38.41
C PRO A 41 70.30 11.47 37.28
N ALA A 42 69.57 10.41 37.62
CA ALA A 42 68.86 9.57 36.66
C ALA A 42 67.35 9.84 36.82
N VAL A 43 66.87 10.93 36.22
CA VAL A 43 65.44 11.23 36.21
C VAL A 43 64.77 10.19 35.31
N TYR A 44 64.21 9.15 35.93
CA TYR A 44 63.30 8.23 35.26
C TYR A 44 62.16 9.06 34.65
N ALA A 45 61.96 8.92 33.33
CA ALA A 45 60.80 9.37 32.60
C ALA A 45 59.50 9.12 33.40
N VAL A 46 58.82 10.17 33.84
CA VAL A 46 57.54 10.04 34.54
C VAL A 46 56.41 10.09 33.52
N VAL A 47 55.74 8.95 33.36
CA VAL A 47 54.52 8.84 32.56
C VAL A 47 53.31 9.22 33.43
N LEU A 48 52.64 10.33 33.11
CA LEU A 48 51.36 10.69 33.73
C LEU A 48 50.22 9.96 33.00
N ARG A 49 49.57 8.99 33.65
CA ARG A 49 48.38 8.32 33.12
C ARG A 49 47.15 8.62 33.98
N LEU A 50 46.13 9.19 33.37
CA LEU A 50 44.81 9.42 33.98
C LEU A 50 43.79 8.63 33.17
N ARG A 51 43.16 7.63 33.80
CA ARG A 51 42.08 6.85 33.20
C ARG A 51 40.80 7.07 33.99
N GLY A 52 39.77 7.60 33.35
CA GLY A 52 38.53 7.98 34.01
C GLY A 52 38.69 9.16 34.97
N GLY A 53 37.61 9.42 35.73
CA GLY A 53 37.56 10.45 36.76
C GLY A 53 37.21 11.84 36.23
N THR A 54 37.09 12.79 37.16
CA THR A 54 36.73 14.18 36.88
C THR A 54 37.86 15.13 37.27
N VAL A 55 38.25 16.00 36.34
CA VAL A 55 39.16 17.13 36.56
C VAL A 55 38.31 18.40 36.69
N ASP A 56 38.17 18.87 37.92
CA ASP A 56 37.39 20.05 38.30
C ASP A 56 38.24 21.18 38.90
N ARG A 57 39.56 21.02 38.90
CA ARG A 57 40.57 22.01 39.30
C ARG A 57 41.61 22.16 38.19
N ALA A 58 42.17 23.36 38.05
CA ALA A 58 43.20 23.62 37.05
C ALA A 58 44.44 22.74 37.30
N ILE A 59 44.95 22.12 36.23
CA ILE A 59 46.13 21.26 36.28
C ILE A 59 47.16 21.83 35.31
N THR A 60 48.42 21.97 35.75
CA THR A 60 49.55 22.26 34.88
C THR A 60 50.51 21.08 34.93
N VAL A 61 50.61 20.35 33.82
CA VAL A 61 51.54 19.24 33.62
C VAL A 61 52.79 19.79 32.94
N GLY A 62 53.95 19.49 33.49
CA GLY A 62 55.23 19.98 32.98
C GLY A 62 56.39 19.27 33.64
N ARG A 63 56.81 19.73 34.83
CA ARG A 63 58.05 19.27 35.48
C ARG A 63 58.12 17.74 35.64
N ALA A 64 59.24 17.17 35.23
CA ALA A 64 59.58 15.75 35.32
C ALA A 64 58.70 14.79 34.51
N VAL A 65 57.76 15.27 33.69
CA VAL A 65 56.90 14.43 32.84
C VAL A 65 57.41 14.45 31.41
N ASP A 66 57.46 13.30 30.75
CA ASP A 66 57.78 13.15 29.32
C ASP A 66 56.58 12.64 28.50
N THR A 67 55.76 11.77 29.10
CA THR A 67 54.56 11.19 28.47
C THR A 67 53.31 11.46 29.30
N VAL A 68 52.23 11.90 28.65
CA VAL A 68 50.90 12.10 29.22
C VAL A 68 49.88 11.26 28.46
N LEU A 69 49.06 10.51 29.18
CA LEU A 69 47.89 9.80 28.64
C LEU A 69 46.66 10.11 29.51
N MET A 70 45.67 10.76 28.92
CA MET A 70 44.34 10.94 29.49
C MET A 70 43.35 10.11 28.67
N ASP A 71 42.61 9.22 29.33
CA ASP A 71 41.66 8.31 28.67
C ASP A 71 40.35 8.28 29.46
N GLY A 72 39.24 8.70 28.85
CA GLY A 72 37.93 8.72 29.51
C GLY A 72 37.80 9.77 30.62
N VAL A 73 38.64 10.81 30.64
CA VAL A 73 38.65 11.85 31.69
C VAL A 73 37.57 12.90 31.40
N TYR A 74 36.78 13.28 32.40
CA TYR A 74 35.78 14.34 32.33
C TYR A 74 36.34 15.66 32.90
N ILE A 75 36.51 16.69 32.07
CA ILE A 75 37.09 17.99 32.44
C ILE A 75 35.95 19.03 32.51
N THR A 76 35.79 19.71 33.65
CA THR A 76 34.62 20.59 33.87
C THR A 76 34.95 21.81 34.75
N ASN A 77 33.93 22.58 35.15
CA ASN A 77 34.04 23.77 36.01
C ASN A 77 34.94 24.89 35.45
N GLY A 78 35.02 25.03 34.13
CA GLY A 78 35.77 26.11 33.50
C GLY A 78 37.29 26.02 33.68
N VAL A 79 37.80 24.86 34.08
CA VAL A 79 39.22 24.73 34.45
C VAL A 79 40.12 24.63 33.23
N ALA A 80 41.36 25.10 33.41
CA ALA A 80 42.42 24.96 32.43
C ALA A 80 43.29 23.74 32.75
N VAL A 81 43.38 22.81 31.80
CA VAL A 81 44.38 21.75 31.77
C VAL A 81 45.50 22.20 30.86
N VAL A 82 46.69 22.41 31.40
CA VAL A 82 47.83 22.96 30.68
C VAL A 82 48.94 21.93 30.58
N PHE A 83 49.29 21.53 29.37
CA PHE A 83 50.50 20.79 29.06
C PHE A 83 51.61 21.78 28.70
N GLY A 84 52.44 22.14 29.68
CA GLY A 84 53.56 23.05 29.53
C GLY A 84 54.78 22.32 28.98
N VAL A 85 54.88 22.21 27.65
CA VAL A 85 55.93 21.48 26.92
C VAL A 85 57.33 21.96 27.31
N ALA A 86 57.51 23.28 27.49
CA ALA A 86 58.77 23.86 27.92
C ALA A 86 59.22 23.42 29.32
N ALA A 87 58.28 23.02 30.19
CA ALA A 87 58.56 22.54 31.54
C ALA A 87 58.70 21.00 31.62
N MET A 88 58.36 20.28 30.54
CA MET A 88 58.53 18.82 30.42
C MET A 88 60.00 18.43 30.28
N LEU A 89 60.30 17.14 30.52
CA LEU A 89 61.66 16.61 30.41
C LEU A 89 62.23 16.84 29.00
N PRO A 90 63.55 17.09 28.85
CA PRO A 90 64.19 17.08 27.55
C PRO A 90 64.06 15.73 26.85
N GLY A 91 63.87 15.73 25.53
CA GLY A 91 63.78 14.52 24.70
C GLY A 91 62.46 14.43 23.91
N ALA A 92 62.06 13.20 23.59
CA ALA A 92 60.83 12.91 22.87
C ALA A 92 59.63 12.95 23.83
N LEU A 93 58.69 13.86 23.57
CA LEU A 93 57.51 14.10 24.39
C LEU A 93 56.27 13.52 23.73
N ARG A 94 55.34 13.01 24.54
CA ARG A 94 54.06 12.48 24.05
C ARG A 94 52.88 12.93 24.90
N ILE A 95 51.84 13.48 24.28
CA ILE A 95 50.60 13.89 24.93
C ILE A 95 49.45 13.22 24.20
N GLU A 96 48.68 12.40 24.91
CA GLU A 96 47.60 11.62 24.31
C GLU A 96 46.30 11.77 25.11
N LEU A 97 45.23 12.20 24.43
CA LEU A 97 43.87 12.33 24.95
C LEU A 97 42.96 11.38 24.16
N ARG A 98 42.31 10.46 24.85
CA ARG A 98 41.39 9.47 24.28
C ARG A 98 40.04 9.55 24.97
N ASN A 99 38.96 9.60 24.20
CA ASN A 99 37.57 9.55 24.70
C ASN A 99 37.30 10.48 25.89
N CYS A 100 38.00 11.62 25.93
CA CYS A 100 37.86 12.59 27.01
C CYS A 100 36.60 13.42 26.76
N VAL A 101 35.99 13.88 27.84
CA VAL A 101 34.82 14.75 27.77
C VAL A 101 35.17 16.08 28.40
N CYS A 102 34.84 17.19 27.74
CA CYS A 102 35.10 18.52 28.29
C CYS A 102 33.85 19.40 28.26
N ASP A 103 33.51 20.01 29.39
CA ASP A 103 32.28 20.77 29.55
C ASP A 103 32.47 21.96 30.52
N GLY A 104 31.43 22.76 30.71
CA GLY A 104 31.41 23.85 31.68
C GLY A 104 32.42 24.97 31.39
N GLY A 105 32.82 25.14 30.12
CA GLY A 105 33.83 26.12 29.70
C GLY A 105 35.27 25.67 29.94
N ALA A 106 35.51 24.35 30.05
CA ALA A 106 36.84 23.76 30.22
C ALA A 106 37.78 24.09 29.04
N GLN A 107 39.07 24.22 29.35
CA GLN A 107 40.10 24.63 28.39
C GLN A 107 41.28 23.68 28.45
N ILE A 108 41.71 23.17 27.29
CA ILE A 108 42.86 22.27 27.17
C ILE A 108 43.95 23.00 26.41
N TYR A 109 45.10 23.23 27.03
CA TYR A 109 46.23 23.96 26.44
C TYR A 109 47.41 23.02 26.17
N VAL A 110 47.94 23.07 24.96
CA VAL A 110 49.31 22.62 24.65
C VAL A 110 50.17 23.88 24.50
N ARG A 111 51.02 24.14 25.49
CA ARG A 111 51.83 25.36 25.55
C ARG A 111 53.29 25.08 25.23
N GLY A 112 53.75 25.63 24.12
CA GLY A 112 55.14 25.61 23.68
C GLY A 112 56.03 26.71 24.30
N TYR A 113 57.07 27.09 23.57
CA TYR A 113 58.09 28.06 23.94
C TYR A 113 57.71 29.45 23.45
N SER A 114 57.77 30.46 24.33
CA SER A 114 57.49 31.85 23.96
C SER A 114 58.55 32.48 23.05
N GLY A 115 59.77 31.91 23.02
CA GLY A 115 60.87 32.28 22.13
C GLY A 115 61.03 31.26 21.00
N GLU A 116 62.26 31.07 20.49
CA GLU A 116 62.50 30.10 19.42
C GLU A 116 62.10 28.66 19.80
N PRO A 117 61.55 27.87 18.84
CA PRO A 117 61.22 26.48 19.07
C PRO A 117 62.47 25.65 19.35
N ALA A 118 62.40 24.75 20.34
CA ALA A 118 63.50 23.86 20.68
C ALA A 118 63.75 22.85 19.55
N SER A 119 64.99 22.77 19.06
CA SER A 119 65.41 21.85 17.99
C SER A 119 65.90 20.49 18.50
N ASP A 120 66.22 20.38 19.79
CA ASP A 120 66.72 19.18 20.47
C ASP A 120 65.60 18.26 21.01
N ARG A 121 64.34 18.57 20.72
CA ARG A 121 63.16 17.85 21.21
C ARG A 121 62.19 17.54 20.07
N SER A 122 61.40 16.49 20.25
CA SER A 122 60.24 16.17 19.41
C SER A 122 59.00 16.03 20.28
N LEU A 123 57.82 16.30 19.71
CA LEU A 123 56.54 16.22 20.42
C LEU A 123 55.51 15.49 19.57
N GLU A 124 54.82 14.51 20.15
CA GLU A 124 53.67 13.84 19.57
C GLU A 124 52.42 14.19 20.38
N VAL A 125 51.44 14.85 19.78
CA VAL A 125 50.14 15.14 20.39
C VAL A 125 49.05 14.39 19.64
N SER A 126 48.25 13.60 20.35
CA SER A 126 47.14 12.85 19.80
C SER A 126 45.87 13.11 20.61
N VAL A 127 44.83 13.63 19.98
CA VAL A 127 43.51 13.84 20.55
C VAL A 127 42.52 13.03 19.72
N SER A 128 41.84 12.07 20.34
CA SER A 128 40.86 11.22 19.66
C SER A 128 39.62 11.03 20.52
N GLY A 129 38.44 11.16 19.93
CA GLY A 129 37.18 10.99 20.67
C GLY A 129 36.91 12.10 21.70
N LEU A 130 37.45 13.31 21.51
CA LEU A 130 37.17 14.42 22.42
C LEU A 130 35.74 14.91 22.18
N SER A 131 34.88 14.81 23.20
CA SER A 131 33.49 15.25 23.15
C SER A 131 33.27 16.41 24.11
N GLY A 132 32.81 17.57 23.63
CA GLY A 132 32.57 18.70 24.51
C GLY A 132 31.41 19.59 24.09
N SER A 133 30.49 19.83 25.02
CA SER A 133 29.35 20.73 24.88
C SER A 133 29.69 22.19 25.16
N TYR A 134 30.70 22.45 25.99
CA TYR A 134 31.24 23.78 26.24
C TYR A 134 32.73 23.71 26.56
N CYS A 135 33.57 23.75 25.53
CA CYS A 135 34.99 23.46 25.62
C CYS A 135 35.84 24.22 24.59
N SER A 136 37.14 24.33 24.84
CA SER A 136 38.11 24.87 23.87
C SER A 136 39.47 24.15 23.97
N LEU A 137 40.03 23.79 22.82
CA LEU A 137 41.37 23.25 22.64
C LEU A 137 42.30 24.34 22.09
N VAL A 138 43.40 24.60 22.77
CA VAL A 138 44.28 25.75 22.53
C VAL A 138 45.73 25.30 22.34
N PHE A 139 46.30 25.60 21.19
CA PHE A 139 47.74 25.52 20.95
C PHE A 139 48.33 26.92 21.07
N LEU A 140 49.29 27.06 21.98
CA LEU A 140 49.84 28.34 22.39
C LEU A 140 51.37 28.30 22.28
N HIS A 141 51.96 29.33 21.67
CA HIS A 141 53.40 29.51 21.50
C HIS A 141 54.03 28.46 20.56
N ASN A 142 55.37 28.48 20.45
CA ASN A 142 56.11 27.69 19.46
C ASN A 142 56.32 26.25 19.94
N LEU A 143 55.80 25.27 19.20
CA LEU A 143 56.01 23.85 19.48
C LEU A 143 57.46 23.47 19.09
N PRO A 144 58.06 22.44 19.72
CA PRO A 144 59.37 21.93 19.30
C PRO A 144 59.43 21.62 17.80
N ALA A 145 60.62 21.64 17.21
CA ALA A 145 60.79 21.17 15.84
C ALA A 145 60.37 19.68 15.73
N HIS A 146 59.99 19.22 14.54
CA HIS A 146 59.59 17.81 14.32
C HIS A 146 58.40 17.37 15.20
N THR A 147 57.44 18.28 15.43
CA THR A 147 56.22 17.96 16.17
C THR A 147 55.16 17.34 15.25
N ASN A 148 54.37 16.39 15.77
CA ASN A 148 53.19 15.85 15.09
C ASN A 148 51.96 15.99 15.99
N VAL A 149 50.95 16.71 15.55
CA VAL A 149 49.68 16.94 16.25
C VAL A 149 48.56 16.33 15.44
N THR A 150 47.76 15.47 16.06
CA THR A 150 46.56 14.87 15.45
C THR A 150 45.36 15.10 16.35
N VAL A 151 44.26 15.60 15.78
CA VAL A 151 42.95 15.73 16.42
C VAL A 151 41.94 15.01 15.54
N ARG A 152 41.31 13.94 16.02
CA ARG A 152 40.38 13.16 15.21
C ARG A 152 39.14 12.69 15.94
N ASP A 153 38.10 12.36 15.18
CA ASP A 153 36.88 11.71 15.68
C ASP A 153 36.27 12.47 16.87
N SER A 154 36.29 13.80 16.83
CA SER A 154 35.98 14.66 17.96
C SER A 154 34.79 15.59 17.67
N THR A 155 34.07 16.02 18.70
CA THR A 155 33.01 17.03 18.60
C THR A 155 33.23 18.06 19.69
N ILE A 156 33.61 19.28 19.33
CA ILE A 156 33.95 20.33 20.27
C ILE A 156 33.05 21.54 20.01
N VAL A 157 32.21 21.85 20.98
CA VAL A 157 31.24 22.94 20.94
C VAL A 157 31.64 24.03 21.93
N THR A 158 31.59 25.28 21.48
CA THR A 158 31.81 26.48 22.31
C THR A 158 30.60 27.40 22.19
N PRO A 159 29.55 27.20 23.01
CA PRO A 159 28.30 27.95 22.90
C PRO A 159 28.39 29.38 23.45
N GLY A 160 29.40 29.66 24.28
CA GLY A 160 29.55 30.95 24.96
C GLY A 160 31.00 31.47 24.97
N PRO A 161 31.20 32.67 25.52
CA PRO A 161 32.51 33.33 25.55
C PRO A 161 33.49 32.59 26.46
N MET A 162 34.71 32.34 25.99
CA MET A 162 35.77 31.71 26.78
C MET A 162 36.71 32.77 27.36
N ARG A 163 37.05 32.63 28.66
CA ARG A 163 38.12 33.44 29.28
C ARG A 163 39.43 32.68 29.24
N TYR A 164 40.26 33.01 28.26
CA TYR A 164 41.56 32.35 28.09
C TYR A 164 42.58 32.82 29.13
N SER A 165 42.54 32.20 30.32
CA SER A 165 43.38 32.58 31.47
C SER A 165 44.89 32.50 31.21
N GLN A 166 45.31 31.75 30.20
CA GLN A 166 46.73 31.51 29.89
C GLN A 166 47.26 32.39 28.75
N LEU A 167 46.41 33.21 28.13
CA LEU A 167 46.75 34.07 27.00
C LEU A 167 46.85 35.52 27.46
N SER A 168 48.06 36.09 27.47
CA SER A 168 48.22 37.55 27.67
C SER A 168 47.97 38.27 26.35
N GLY A 169 47.08 39.27 26.34
CA GLY A 169 46.86 40.17 25.20
C GLY A 169 45.64 39.86 24.32
N LEU A 170 45.00 38.69 24.51
CA LEU A 170 43.69 38.43 23.91
C LEU A 170 42.61 39.10 24.78
N THR A 171 42.36 40.39 24.52
CA THR A 171 41.40 41.20 25.28
C THR A 171 39.95 40.85 24.99
N ASP A 172 39.69 40.39 23.77
CA ASP A 172 38.34 40.05 23.32
C ASP A 172 37.99 38.62 23.72
N ALA A 173 36.78 38.43 24.24
CA ALA A 173 36.27 37.10 24.56
C ALA A 173 36.01 36.34 23.26
N VAL A 174 36.92 35.40 22.92
CA VAL A 174 36.76 34.53 21.76
C VAL A 174 35.97 33.29 22.17
N ALA A 175 34.95 32.93 21.41
CA ALA A 175 34.23 31.67 21.56
C ALA A 175 34.68 30.74 20.44
N SER A 176 35.77 29.99 20.68
CA SER A 176 36.33 29.09 19.67
C SER A 176 36.67 27.69 20.18
N PRO A 177 36.13 26.63 19.56
CA PRO A 177 36.48 25.24 19.84
C PRO A 177 37.96 24.95 19.66
N LEU A 178 38.59 25.49 18.62
CA LEU A 178 40.02 25.33 18.34
C LEU A 178 40.69 26.70 18.24
N VAL A 179 41.82 26.87 18.94
CA VAL A 179 42.59 28.12 18.96
C VAL A 179 44.06 27.83 18.67
N LEU A 180 44.64 28.54 17.70
CA LEU A 180 46.08 28.62 17.46
C LEU A 180 46.55 30.04 17.80
N HIS A 181 47.50 30.18 18.72
CA HIS A 181 47.95 31.49 19.16
C HIS A 181 49.47 31.63 19.28
N ALA A 182 50.02 32.62 18.58
CA ALA A 182 51.46 32.93 18.52
C ALA A 182 52.30 31.68 18.23
N THR A 183 51.91 30.90 17.21
CA THR A 183 52.43 29.56 16.94
C THR A 183 53.29 29.56 15.67
N SER A 184 54.61 29.53 15.83
CA SER A 184 55.54 29.21 14.76
C SER A 184 55.80 27.71 14.73
N LEU A 185 55.51 27.08 13.60
CA LEU A 185 55.72 25.66 13.35
C LEU A 185 56.96 25.47 12.50
N LEU A 186 57.88 24.63 12.97
CA LEU A 186 59.11 24.26 12.27
C LEU A 186 59.14 22.75 12.09
N GLN A 187 59.20 22.27 10.84
CA GLN A 187 59.20 20.84 10.52
C GLN A 187 58.06 20.07 11.22
N THR A 188 56.90 20.70 11.38
CA THR A 188 55.80 20.22 12.21
C THR A 188 54.56 19.94 11.37
N GLN A 189 53.77 18.93 11.74
CA GLN A 189 52.47 18.65 11.14
C GLN A 189 51.36 18.79 12.19
N LEU A 190 50.30 19.53 11.87
CA LEU A 190 49.07 19.63 12.65
C LEU A 190 47.89 19.20 11.78
N ARG A 191 47.26 18.07 12.12
CA ARG A 191 46.14 17.51 11.39
C ARG A 191 44.89 17.44 12.26
N VAL A 192 43.78 17.97 11.77
CA VAL A 192 42.45 17.80 12.34
C VAL A 192 41.61 17.03 11.34
N SER A 193 41.08 15.87 11.71
CA SER A 193 40.28 15.04 10.81
C SER A 193 38.99 14.52 11.44
N ASN A 194 37.96 14.28 10.62
CA ASN A 194 36.67 13.71 11.07
C ASN A 194 36.14 14.35 12.37
N THR A 195 36.10 15.69 12.41
CA THR A 195 35.83 16.45 13.65
C THR A 195 34.78 17.52 13.40
N VAL A 196 33.88 17.73 14.35
CA VAL A 196 32.88 18.80 14.33
C VAL A 196 33.31 19.91 15.29
N LEU A 197 33.50 21.13 14.78
CA LEU A 197 33.84 22.32 15.56
C LEU A 197 32.67 23.31 15.43
N ARG A 198 32.00 23.60 16.54
CA ARG A 198 30.79 24.43 16.54
C ARG A 198 30.90 25.60 17.53
N SER A 199 30.68 26.82 17.05
CA SER A 199 30.57 28.03 17.87
C SER A 199 29.16 28.63 17.74
N LEU A 200 28.52 28.92 18.88
CA LEU A 200 27.14 29.48 18.90
C LEU A 200 27.10 30.93 19.40
N HIS A 201 28.25 31.49 19.83
CA HIS A 201 28.29 32.82 20.42
C HIS A 201 28.48 33.91 19.36
N ALA A 202 27.87 35.07 19.57
CA ALA A 202 28.08 36.24 18.71
C ALA A 202 29.56 36.62 18.63
N GLY A 203 30.05 36.84 17.40
CA GLY A 203 31.47 37.07 17.12
C GLY A 203 32.36 35.83 17.22
N GLY A 204 31.83 34.67 17.62
CA GLY A 204 32.56 33.42 17.76
C GLY A 204 33.06 32.84 16.43
N SER A 205 33.99 31.88 16.53
CA SER A 205 34.49 31.14 15.37
C SER A 205 34.74 29.68 15.66
N ALA A 206 34.63 28.77 14.68
CA ALA A 206 34.93 27.35 14.92
C ALA A 206 36.45 27.10 15.08
N VAL A 207 37.26 27.84 14.30
CA VAL A 207 38.73 27.89 14.43
C VAL A 207 39.17 29.34 14.53
N TYR A 208 39.99 29.66 15.53
CA TYR A 208 40.54 30.99 15.73
C TYR A 208 42.07 30.98 15.67
N VAL A 209 42.65 31.93 14.93
CA VAL A 209 44.09 32.11 14.80
C VAL A 209 44.46 33.52 15.24
N GLY A 210 45.36 33.66 16.21
CA GLY A 210 45.79 34.96 16.73
C GLY A 210 47.27 35.01 17.08
N GLY A 211 47.82 36.20 17.34
CA GLY A 211 49.21 36.39 17.75
C GLY A 211 50.27 36.11 16.68
N GLY A 212 49.84 35.74 15.47
CA GLY A 212 50.72 35.33 14.36
C GLY A 212 50.94 33.82 14.30
N VAL A 213 50.92 33.26 13.10
CA VAL A 213 51.27 31.87 12.80
C VAL A 213 52.21 31.82 11.61
N ASP A 214 53.37 31.23 11.81
CA ASP A 214 54.41 31.08 10.78
C ASP A 214 54.71 29.59 10.57
N LEU A 215 54.46 29.07 9.38
CA LEU A 215 54.81 27.72 8.95
C LEU A 215 56.15 27.75 8.22
N LEU A 216 57.14 27.03 8.74
CA LEU A 216 58.44 26.83 8.11
C LEU A 216 58.66 25.32 7.88
N SER A 217 58.66 24.90 6.62
CA SER A 217 58.65 23.48 6.23
C SER A 217 57.66 22.66 7.06
N SER A 218 56.42 23.14 7.19
CA SER A 218 55.41 22.57 8.10
C SER A 218 54.04 22.44 7.42
N ALA A 219 53.18 21.59 7.97
CA ALA A 219 51.83 21.36 7.45
C ALA A 219 50.73 21.63 8.49
N VAL A 220 49.65 22.31 8.08
CA VAL A 220 48.38 22.37 8.82
C VAL A 220 47.29 21.82 7.90
N VAL A 221 46.59 20.76 8.33
CA VAL A 221 45.63 20.03 7.51
C VAL A 221 44.30 19.87 8.25
N LEU A 222 43.23 20.42 7.70
CA LEU A 222 41.86 20.15 8.12
C LEU A 222 41.22 19.22 7.09
N ASP A 223 40.75 18.04 7.50
CA ASP A 223 40.29 16.98 6.59
C ASP A 223 38.99 16.31 7.06
N GLY A 224 37.88 16.48 6.33
CA GLY A 224 36.61 15.90 6.78
C GLY A 224 36.07 16.58 8.04
N VAL A 225 36.21 17.91 8.13
CA VAL A 225 35.83 18.71 9.29
C VAL A 225 34.51 19.44 9.02
N SER A 226 33.62 19.51 10.00
CA SER A 226 32.46 20.42 9.98
C SER A 226 32.76 21.67 10.80
N LEU A 227 32.69 22.84 10.17
CA LEU A 227 32.90 24.15 10.80
C LEU A 227 31.58 24.91 10.87
N GLU A 228 31.04 25.05 12.08
CA GLU A 228 29.72 25.65 12.29
C GLU A 228 29.82 26.90 13.19
N ALA A 229 29.25 28.01 12.74
CA ALA A 229 29.31 29.31 13.43
C ALA A 229 27.97 30.07 13.34
N SER A 230 27.07 29.88 14.30
CA SER A 230 25.69 30.40 14.27
C SER A 230 25.44 31.63 15.16
N GLY A 231 26.49 32.31 15.61
CA GLY A 231 26.40 33.46 16.51
C GLY A 231 25.84 34.77 15.93
N GLY A 232 25.37 34.79 14.69
CA GLY A 232 24.93 36.00 13.98
C GLY A 232 25.99 36.55 13.01
N PRO A 233 25.78 37.76 12.46
CA PRO A 233 26.53 38.25 11.30
C PRO A 233 28.03 38.45 11.54
N THR A 234 28.46 38.55 12.80
CA THR A 234 29.87 38.68 13.18
C THR A 234 30.56 37.33 13.42
N ALA A 235 29.85 36.21 13.39
CA ALA A 235 30.44 34.88 13.54
C ALA A 235 31.30 34.51 12.31
N SER A 236 32.24 33.57 12.43
CA SER A 236 33.00 33.07 11.28
C SER A 236 33.38 31.60 11.42
N ALA A 237 33.42 30.84 10.32
CA ALA A 237 33.83 29.44 10.37
C ALA A 237 35.30 29.32 10.82
N MET A 238 36.19 30.09 10.21
CA MET A 238 37.57 30.26 10.66
C MET A 238 37.92 31.74 10.63
N ARG A 239 38.66 32.21 11.63
CA ARG A 239 39.10 33.60 11.70
C ARG A 239 40.55 33.71 12.12
N VAL A 240 41.37 34.25 11.23
CA VAL A 240 42.66 34.86 11.56
C VAL A 240 42.40 36.31 11.98
N ALA A 241 42.86 36.69 13.17
CA ALA A 241 42.71 38.06 13.66
C ALA A 241 43.41 39.05 12.70
N SER A 242 42.78 40.18 12.38
CA SER A 242 43.19 41.07 11.28
C SER A 242 44.66 41.48 11.32
N SER A 243 45.18 41.83 12.51
CA SER A 243 46.58 42.26 12.71
C SER A 243 47.59 41.10 12.79
N SER A 244 47.10 39.86 12.90
CA SER A 244 47.93 38.65 12.97
C SER A 244 48.41 38.24 11.59
N ARG A 245 49.67 37.86 11.51
CA ARG A 245 50.29 37.34 10.28
C ARG A 245 50.00 35.85 10.14
N LEU A 246 49.65 35.40 8.94
CA LEU A 246 49.66 33.99 8.55
C LEU A 246 50.70 33.82 7.46
N SER A 247 51.85 33.22 7.77
CA SER A 247 52.95 33.04 6.83
C SER A 247 53.24 31.57 6.54
N LEU A 248 53.39 31.22 5.26
CA LEU A 248 53.80 29.90 4.80
C LEU A 248 55.10 30.05 4.01
N ARG A 249 56.17 29.39 4.46
CA ARG A 249 57.50 29.48 3.86
C ARG A 249 58.21 28.13 3.77
N SER A 250 59.16 28.04 2.85
CA SER A 250 60.12 26.93 2.75
C SER A 250 59.44 25.57 2.62
N HIS A 251 58.60 25.41 1.59
CA HIS A 251 57.86 24.18 1.31
C HIS A 251 56.88 23.82 2.44
N SER A 252 56.05 24.78 2.88
CA SER A 252 54.96 24.55 3.83
C SER A 252 53.62 24.33 3.14
N VAL A 253 52.65 23.73 3.84
CA VAL A 253 51.29 23.50 3.34
C VAL A 253 50.24 23.88 4.37
N PHE A 254 49.25 24.69 4.00
CA PHE A 254 48.00 24.84 4.74
C PHE A 254 46.86 24.30 3.86
N SER A 255 46.24 23.19 4.26
CA SER A 255 45.24 22.47 3.47
C SER A 255 43.92 22.37 4.22
N VAL A 256 42.84 22.82 3.58
CA VAL A 256 41.47 22.62 4.03
C VAL A 256 40.79 21.71 3.02
N THR A 257 40.56 20.44 3.38
CA THR A 257 40.09 19.41 2.45
C THR A 257 38.81 18.74 2.95
N ASN A 258 37.82 18.53 2.08
CA ASN A 258 36.55 17.89 2.43
C ASN A 258 35.86 18.54 3.64
N VAL A 259 35.78 19.88 3.68
CA VAL A 259 35.25 20.63 4.81
C VAL A 259 33.87 21.18 4.50
N SER A 260 32.94 21.01 5.43
CA SER A 260 31.62 21.65 5.37
C SER A 260 31.60 22.88 6.28
N VAL A 261 31.01 23.97 5.78
CA VAL A 261 30.98 25.26 6.46
C VAL A 261 29.54 25.77 6.57
N VAL A 262 29.08 26.01 7.79
CA VAL A 262 27.79 26.67 8.04
C VAL A 262 28.03 27.85 8.94
N SER A 263 27.96 29.07 8.40
CA SER A 263 28.22 30.29 9.15
C SER A 263 27.15 31.34 8.91
N SER A 264 26.63 31.89 10.00
CA SER A 264 25.74 33.05 9.99
C SER A 264 26.44 34.37 9.62
N GLY A 265 27.78 34.38 9.56
CA GLY A 265 28.60 35.51 9.16
C GLY A 265 29.62 35.14 8.09
N GLY A 266 30.91 35.28 8.41
CA GLY A 266 32.03 35.00 7.49
C GLY A 266 32.36 33.51 7.34
N GLY A 267 32.98 33.13 6.23
CA GLY A 267 33.55 31.78 6.04
C GLY A 267 34.92 31.63 6.70
N LEU A 268 35.93 31.36 5.88
CA LEU A 268 37.34 31.19 6.23
C LEU A 268 38.08 32.51 6.01
N VAL A 269 38.20 33.31 7.08
CA VAL A 269 38.82 34.64 7.05
C VAL A 269 40.30 34.53 7.39
N LEU A 270 41.18 34.88 6.46
CA LEU A 270 42.65 34.74 6.57
C LEU A 270 43.37 36.02 7.04
N GLY A 271 42.62 37.08 7.36
CA GLY A 271 43.15 38.33 7.90
C GLY A 271 43.77 39.26 6.85
N GLU A 272 44.54 40.24 7.29
CA GLU A 272 45.12 41.31 6.45
C GLU A 272 46.61 41.10 6.12
N ARG A 273 47.24 40.04 6.65
CA ARG A 273 48.69 39.84 6.60
C ARG A 273 49.05 38.41 6.19
N LEU A 274 48.47 37.93 5.09
CA LEU A 274 48.85 36.66 4.46
C LEU A 274 50.21 36.78 3.76
N ALA A 275 51.07 35.77 3.86
CA ALA A 275 52.33 35.71 3.11
C ALA A 275 52.66 34.27 2.71
N VAL A 276 52.59 33.95 1.42
CA VAL A 276 52.86 32.60 0.90
C VAL A 276 54.04 32.66 -0.06
N SER A 277 55.15 31.99 0.27
CA SER A 277 56.38 31.91 -0.55
C SER A 277 56.91 30.49 -0.56
N ASP A 278 57.23 29.96 -1.74
CA ASP A 278 57.68 28.57 -1.93
C ASP A 278 56.82 27.53 -1.18
N SER A 279 55.50 27.75 -1.11
CA SER A 279 54.57 27.04 -0.21
C SER A 279 53.15 27.03 -0.77
N VAL A 280 52.29 26.18 -0.22
CA VAL A 280 50.93 25.94 -0.74
C VAL A 280 49.86 26.28 0.29
N LEU A 281 48.90 27.11 -0.10
CA LEU A 281 47.64 27.34 0.60
C LEU A 281 46.52 26.76 -0.26
N ARG A 282 45.86 25.69 0.18
CA ARG A 282 44.84 25.00 -0.63
C ARG A 282 43.51 24.77 0.08
N PHE A 283 42.43 24.88 -0.67
CA PHE A 283 41.06 24.59 -0.27
C PHE A 283 40.47 23.64 -1.30
N VAL A 284 40.20 22.40 -0.89
CA VAL A 284 39.81 21.32 -1.80
C VAL A 284 38.56 20.60 -1.32
N GLY A 285 37.46 20.62 -2.08
CA GLY A 285 36.20 20.01 -1.66
C GLY A 285 35.62 20.73 -0.43
N VAL A 286 35.54 22.06 -0.49
CA VAL A 286 35.02 22.89 0.60
C VAL A 286 33.67 23.45 0.20
N GLU A 287 32.61 23.06 0.91
CA GLU A 287 31.25 23.53 0.65
C GLU A 287 30.76 24.36 1.84
N GLY A 288 30.11 25.49 1.59
CA GLY A 288 29.49 26.21 2.68
C GLY A 288 28.43 27.24 2.34
N SER A 289 27.56 27.45 3.31
CA SER A 289 26.59 28.54 3.35
C SER A 289 27.08 29.61 4.32
N VAL A 290 27.40 30.77 3.77
CA VAL A 290 27.95 31.93 4.50
C VAL A 290 27.28 33.21 4.01
N ALA A 291 27.31 34.27 4.82
CA ALA A 291 26.66 35.54 4.48
C ALA A 291 27.41 36.36 3.40
N SER A 292 28.69 36.05 3.15
CA SER A 292 29.55 36.75 2.20
C SER A 292 30.47 35.77 1.46
N SER A 293 31.79 35.92 1.51
CA SER A 293 32.72 35.02 0.82
C SER A 293 33.09 33.81 1.67
N LEU A 294 33.14 32.63 1.05
CA LEU A 294 33.52 31.39 1.72
C LEU A 294 35.00 31.40 2.12
N VAL A 295 35.88 31.92 1.26
CA VAL A 295 37.28 32.24 1.60
C VAL A 295 37.50 33.75 1.50
N ARG A 296 38.00 34.40 2.54
CA ARG A 296 38.20 35.86 2.54
C ARG A 296 39.62 36.20 2.98
N CYS A 297 40.34 36.90 2.12
CA CYS A 297 41.68 37.42 2.40
C CYS A 297 41.67 38.93 2.21
N ASP A 298 41.90 39.66 3.30
CA ASP A 298 41.76 41.13 3.33
C ASP A 298 43.08 41.84 3.05
N GLY A 299 44.19 41.11 3.01
CA GLY A 299 45.51 41.65 2.73
C GLY A 299 46.59 40.56 2.67
N GLY A 300 47.70 40.86 1.99
CA GLY A 300 48.87 40.01 1.94
C GLY A 300 49.45 39.80 0.55
N THR A 301 50.43 38.90 0.45
CA THR A 301 51.13 38.56 -0.80
C THR A 301 51.16 37.06 -1.06
N ILE A 302 50.97 36.67 -2.32
CA ILE A 302 51.36 35.37 -2.85
C ILE A 302 52.61 35.61 -3.73
N ASP A 303 53.76 35.36 -3.14
CA ASP A 303 55.07 35.66 -3.72
C ASP A 303 55.55 34.51 -4.63
N ALA A 304 56.75 34.65 -5.20
CA ALA A 304 57.36 33.62 -6.04
C ALA A 304 57.37 32.25 -5.34
N GLY A 305 57.00 31.21 -6.10
CA GLY A 305 56.85 29.84 -5.59
C GLY A 305 55.64 29.64 -4.65
N GLY A 306 54.85 30.68 -4.36
CA GLY A 306 53.60 30.56 -3.63
C GLY A 306 52.47 30.04 -4.52
N TRP A 307 51.68 29.08 -4.01
CA TRP A 307 50.51 28.55 -4.71
C TRP A 307 49.25 28.64 -3.85
N LEU A 308 48.24 29.37 -4.33
CA LEU A 308 46.89 29.36 -3.78
C LEU A 308 45.98 28.50 -4.66
N ASP A 309 45.50 27.39 -4.13
CA ASP A 309 44.66 26.42 -4.85
C ASP A 309 43.23 26.41 -4.29
N LEU A 310 42.26 26.74 -5.14
CA LEU A 310 40.83 26.61 -4.89
C LEU A 310 40.28 25.55 -5.84
N HIS A 311 40.04 24.35 -5.33
CA HIS A 311 39.56 23.22 -6.13
C HIS A 311 38.27 22.66 -5.54
N ASP A 312 37.21 22.52 -6.32
CA ASP A 312 35.93 21.98 -5.82
C ASP A 312 35.40 22.75 -4.60
N VAL A 313 35.42 24.09 -4.66
CA VAL A 313 34.95 24.98 -3.59
C VAL A 313 33.57 25.56 -3.95
N TRP A 314 32.57 25.28 -3.12
CA TRP A 314 31.16 25.55 -3.40
C TRP A 314 30.57 26.52 -2.38
N ALA A 315 30.23 27.72 -2.84
CA ALA A 315 29.59 28.77 -2.05
C ALA A 315 28.08 28.80 -2.35
N VAL A 316 27.29 28.36 -1.38
CA VAL A 316 25.86 28.02 -1.56
C VAL A 316 24.93 29.20 -1.22
N GLY A 317 25.38 30.21 -0.47
CA GLY A 317 24.54 31.37 -0.13
C GLY A 317 24.21 32.27 -1.33
N GLU A 318 22.99 32.84 -1.40
CA GLU A 318 22.53 33.68 -2.53
C GLU A 318 23.47 34.84 -2.85
N ALA A 319 24.06 35.47 -1.83
CA ALA A 319 25.02 36.57 -1.97
C ALA A 319 26.48 36.14 -1.81
N SER A 320 26.74 34.82 -1.79
CA SER A 320 28.06 34.29 -1.48
C SER A 320 28.94 34.14 -2.71
N SER A 321 30.23 34.42 -2.52
CA SER A 321 31.28 34.15 -3.50
C SER A 321 32.22 33.07 -2.97
N VAL A 322 32.89 32.34 -3.87
CA VAL A 322 33.88 31.33 -3.51
C VAL A 322 35.02 31.99 -2.73
N ALA A 323 35.54 33.10 -3.24
CA ALA A 323 36.57 33.85 -2.55
C ALA A 323 36.48 35.37 -2.70
N SER A 324 37.08 36.08 -1.76
CA SER A 324 37.40 37.50 -1.88
C SER A 324 38.90 37.68 -1.63
N LEU A 325 39.64 37.98 -2.70
CA LEU A 325 41.10 38.11 -2.73
C LEU A 325 41.55 39.52 -3.13
N SER A 326 40.64 40.50 -3.18
CA SER A 326 40.93 41.86 -3.64
C SER A 326 41.99 42.60 -2.82
N GLY A 327 42.19 42.22 -1.56
CA GLY A 327 43.28 42.74 -0.72
C GLY A 327 44.64 42.07 -0.98
N VAL A 328 44.68 40.96 -1.70
CA VAL A 328 45.91 40.16 -1.92
C VAL A 328 46.64 40.63 -3.17
N THR A 329 47.96 40.75 -3.07
CA THR A 329 48.83 41.02 -4.22
C THR A 329 49.52 39.74 -4.69
N LEU A 330 49.34 39.38 -5.96
CA LEU A 330 50.07 38.30 -6.61
C LEU A 330 51.38 38.86 -7.17
N SER A 331 52.52 38.41 -6.62
CA SER A 331 53.86 38.90 -6.92
C SER A 331 54.82 37.77 -7.30
N GLY A 332 54.44 37.04 -8.37
CA GLY A 332 55.21 35.94 -8.95
C GLY A 332 54.69 34.55 -8.58
N GLY A 333 53.66 34.46 -7.74
CA GLY A 333 53.00 33.20 -7.40
C GLY A 333 51.91 32.78 -8.40
N THR A 334 51.22 31.71 -8.04
CA THR A 334 50.15 31.10 -8.83
C THR A 334 48.85 31.04 -8.03
N VAL A 335 47.74 31.39 -8.65
CA VAL A 335 46.38 31.14 -8.13
C VAL A 335 45.67 30.20 -9.08
N SER A 336 45.12 29.11 -8.56
CA SER A 336 44.39 28.10 -9.32
C SER A 336 42.96 28.03 -8.81
N ILE A 337 41.99 28.14 -9.73
CA ILE A 337 40.57 28.07 -9.40
C ILE A 337 39.96 27.05 -10.35
N ALA A 338 39.58 25.89 -9.84
CA ALA A 338 39.04 24.84 -10.67
C ALA A 338 37.84 24.18 -10.03
N ARG A 339 36.83 23.84 -10.84
CA ARG A 339 35.61 23.14 -10.37
C ARG A 339 34.94 23.88 -9.21
N CYS A 340 35.03 25.21 -9.16
CA CYS A 340 34.42 26.00 -8.10
C CYS A 340 33.03 26.48 -8.51
N ALA A 341 32.10 26.56 -7.56
CA ALA A 341 30.71 26.95 -7.82
C ALA A 341 30.26 28.05 -6.85
N ALA A 342 29.63 29.10 -7.37
CA ALA A 342 28.98 30.16 -6.58
C ALA A 342 27.53 30.37 -7.03
N THR A 343 26.61 30.51 -6.07
CA THR A 343 25.21 30.88 -6.38
C THR A 343 25.12 32.30 -6.92
N GLY A 344 25.93 33.21 -6.36
CA GLY A 344 26.03 34.60 -6.83
C GLY A 344 26.76 34.72 -8.18
N THR A 345 26.63 35.88 -8.83
CA THR A 345 27.29 36.16 -10.13
C THR A 345 28.80 36.32 -10.00
N THR A 346 29.30 36.69 -8.83
CA THR A 346 30.72 36.82 -8.54
C THR A 346 31.28 35.50 -8.02
N LEU A 347 32.20 34.90 -8.77
CA LEU A 347 32.93 33.71 -8.33
C LEU A 347 34.00 34.11 -7.32
N VAL A 348 34.92 34.99 -7.73
CA VAL A 348 36.03 35.46 -6.91
C VAL A 348 36.25 36.95 -7.16
N SER A 349 36.36 37.74 -6.09
CA SER A 349 36.95 39.09 -6.22
C SER A 349 38.46 38.93 -6.35
N GLY A 350 38.99 39.06 -7.57
CA GLY A 350 40.38 38.70 -7.90
C GLY A 350 41.45 39.53 -7.19
N PRO A 351 42.70 39.01 -7.08
CA PRO A 351 43.83 39.71 -6.51
C PRO A 351 44.38 40.81 -7.41
N ALA A 352 45.16 41.72 -6.85
CA ALA A 352 45.99 42.65 -7.60
C ALA A 352 47.22 41.90 -8.17
N ILE A 353 47.39 41.89 -9.49
CA ILE A 353 48.47 41.13 -10.14
C ILE A 353 49.62 42.08 -10.51
N THR A 354 50.75 41.97 -9.83
CA THR A 354 52.01 42.62 -10.25
C THR A 354 52.82 41.70 -11.17
N SER A 355 52.88 40.42 -10.82
CA SER A 355 53.44 39.32 -11.63
C SER A 355 52.86 37.99 -11.17
N GLY A 356 52.94 36.93 -11.98
CA GLY A 356 52.38 35.62 -11.66
C GLY A 356 51.21 35.25 -12.57
N VAL A 357 50.50 34.17 -12.25
CA VAL A 357 49.41 33.64 -13.09
C VAL A 357 48.18 33.25 -12.27
N VAL A 358 47.00 33.59 -12.80
CA VAL A 358 45.72 33.08 -12.32
C VAL A 358 45.20 32.11 -13.36
N SER A 359 45.18 30.82 -13.06
CA SER A 359 44.66 29.77 -13.94
C SER A 359 43.29 29.34 -13.47
N VAL A 360 42.35 29.22 -14.40
CA VAL A 360 40.95 28.88 -14.10
C VAL A 360 40.47 27.73 -14.96
N GLN A 361 39.62 26.86 -14.41
CA GLN A 361 39.11 25.70 -15.14
C GLN A 361 37.75 25.24 -14.62
N CYS A 362 36.78 25.20 -15.54
CA CYS A 362 35.51 24.52 -15.30
C CYS A 362 34.78 25.02 -14.05
N ASP A 363 34.63 26.34 -13.92
CA ASP A 363 33.94 26.97 -12.79
C ASP A 363 32.53 27.39 -13.15
N ARG A 364 31.69 27.61 -12.13
CA ARG A 364 30.29 27.99 -12.28
C ARG A 364 29.95 29.17 -11.38
N ALA A 365 29.32 30.21 -11.93
CA ALA A 365 28.84 31.35 -11.16
C ALA A 365 27.54 31.90 -11.77
N GLY A 366 26.62 32.34 -10.91
CA GLY A 366 25.34 32.91 -11.35
C GLY A 366 24.53 31.99 -12.25
N GLY A 367 24.60 30.68 -12.01
CA GLY A 367 23.84 29.66 -12.76
C GLY A 367 24.41 29.26 -14.12
N ARG A 368 25.63 29.66 -14.49
CA ARG A 368 26.28 29.25 -15.75
C ARG A 368 27.74 28.86 -15.58
N VAL A 369 28.21 27.95 -16.43
CA VAL A 369 29.63 27.56 -16.51
C VAL A 369 30.42 28.68 -17.20
N LEU A 370 31.59 29.00 -16.68
CA LEU A 370 32.48 30.04 -17.20
C LEU A 370 33.44 29.40 -18.21
N GLN A 371 33.40 29.87 -19.46
CA GLN A 371 34.16 29.25 -20.56
C GLN A 371 35.17 30.20 -21.20
N SER A 372 34.99 31.51 -21.06
CA SER A 372 35.85 32.52 -21.66
C SER A 372 36.44 33.48 -20.62
N SER A 373 37.55 34.14 -20.95
CA SER A 373 38.12 35.19 -20.10
C SER A 373 37.16 36.35 -19.85
N GLY A 374 36.19 36.59 -20.76
CA GLY A 374 35.11 37.55 -20.57
C GLY A 374 34.13 37.12 -19.48
N ASP A 375 33.81 35.83 -19.39
CA ASP A 375 32.93 35.28 -18.34
C ASP A 375 33.56 35.43 -16.97
N TYR A 376 34.85 35.08 -16.85
CA TYR A 376 35.61 35.25 -15.61
C TYR A 376 35.74 36.71 -15.20
N ARG A 377 35.88 37.64 -16.16
CA ARG A 377 35.89 39.08 -15.88
C ARG A 377 34.58 39.55 -15.25
N MET A 378 33.44 39.09 -15.77
CA MET A 378 32.14 39.37 -15.17
C MET A 378 31.97 38.68 -13.80
N ALA A 379 32.65 37.56 -13.58
CA ALA A 379 32.67 36.84 -12.31
C ALA A 379 33.70 37.37 -11.29
N GLY A 380 34.35 38.52 -11.56
CA GLY A 380 35.24 39.23 -10.63
C GLY A 380 36.75 39.01 -10.85
N LEU A 381 37.14 38.27 -11.90
CA LEU A 381 38.54 37.95 -12.21
C LEU A 381 38.99 38.63 -13.51
N SER A 382 39.78 39.71 -13.39
CA SER A 382 40.11 40.60 -14.52
C SER A 382 41.07 40.01 -15.56
N SER A 383 42.06 39.22 -15.14
CA SER A 383 43.09 38.61 -15.99
C SER A 383 43.33 37.16 -15.57
N VAL A 384 42.97 36.21 -16.44
CA VAL A 384 43.04 34.77 -16.18
C VAL A 384 43.51 33.99 -17.40
N SER A 385 44.16 32.85 -17.16
CA SER A 385 44.44 31.81 -18.15
C SER A 385 43.36 30.73 -18.05
N VAL A 386 42.48 30.65 -19.05
CA VAL A 386 41.35 29.71 -19.06
C VAL A 386 41.78 28.38 -19.66
N VAL A 387 41.61 27.30 -18.91
CA VAL A 387 41.85 25.92 -19.37
C VAL A 387 40.50 25.25 -19.62
N PRO A 388 40.29 24.55 -20.75
CA PRO A 388 39.07 23.80 -21.03
C PRO A 388 38.74 22.77 -19.94
N CYS A 389 37.46 22.46 -19.71
CA CYS A 389 37.00 21.50 -18.68
C CYS A 389 37.58 20.08 -18.85
N ASP A 390 37.82 19.67 -20.09
CA ASP A 390 38.41 18.39 -20.50
C ASP A 390 39.94 18.46 -20.68
N GLY A 391 40.50 19.65 -20.63
CA GLY A 391 41.94 19.88 -20.67
C GLY A 391 42.60 19.67 -19.31
N CYS A 392 43.92 19.79 -19.29
CA CYS A 392 44.70 19.80 -18.07
C CYS A 392 45.89 20.74 -18.24
N ALA A 393 46.34 21.33 -17.14
CA ALA A 393 47.49 22.22 -17.12
C ALA A 393 48.27 22.04 -15.82
N ALA A 394 49.59 22.05 -15.91
CA ALA A 394 50.47 21.95 -14.73
C ALA A 394 50.14 23.02 -13.68
N ALA A 395 49.81 24.24 -14.11
CA ALA A 395 49.45 25.35 -13.21
C ALA A 395 48.15 25.11 -12.41
N LEU A 396 47.32 24.12 -12.77
CA LEU A 396 46.10 23.75 -12.04
C LEU A 396 46.30 22.49 -11.19
N ALA A 397 47.14 21.56 -11.64
CA ALA A 397 47.28 20.24 -11.04
C ALA A 397 48.53 20.09 -10.15
N CYS A 398 49.60 20.86 -10.41
CA CYS A 398 50.92 20.62 -9.87
C CYS A 398 51.47 21.82 -9.09
N PHE A 399 52.14 21.56 -7.98
CA PHE A 399 52.94 22.55 -7.30
C PHE A 399 54.28 22.77 -8.02
N ASP A 400 54.41 23.90 -8.72
CA ASP A 400 55.55 24.21 -9.59
C ASP A 400 56.92 24.04 -8.91
N GLY A 401 57.05 24.48 -7.65
CA GLY A 401 58.31 24.41 -6.89
C GLY A 401 58.92 23.01 -6.79
N LEU A 402 58.07 21.97 -6.71
CA LEU A 402 58.47 20.57 -6.59
C LEU A 402 58.06 19.71 -7.80
N THR A 403 57.68 20.32 -8.92
CA THR A 403 57.35 19.60 -10.15
C THR A 403 58.58 19.50 -11.05
N ALA A 404 58.92 18.28 -11.47
CA ALA A 404 60.02 17.98 -12.38
C ALA A 404 59.56 17.90 -13.85
N SER A 405 58.39 17.32 -14.10
CA SER A 405 57.81 17.13 -15.44
C SER A 405 56.29 17.11 -15.38
N PHE A 406 55.62 17.38 -16.51
CA PHE A 406 54.17 17.25 -16.65
C PHE A 406 53.85 16.62 -18.00
N SER A 407 53.25 15.43 -17.99
CA SER A 407 52.89 14.64 -19.19
C SER A 407 51.64 13.82 -18.90
N ASP A 408 50.76 13.67 -19.89
CA ASP A 408 49.49 12.92 -19.78
C ASP A 408 48.63 13.33 -18.57
N CYS A 409 48.60 14.63 -18.26
CA CYS A 409 47.90 15.22 -17.12
C CYS A 409 48.39 14.77 -15.74
N VAL A 410 49.59 14.21 -15.64
CA VAL A 410 50.21 13.76 -14.38
C VAL A 410 51.46 14.57 -14.07
N CYS A 411 51.63 14.94 -12.81
CA CYS A 411 52.81 15.65 -12.32
C CYS A 411 53.91 14.65 -11.94
N GLY A 412 55.08 14.75 -12.57
CA GLY A 412 56.28 14.06 -12.09
C GLY A 412 57.00 14.93 -11.06
N CYS A 413 57.24 14.41 -9.86
CA CYS A 413 57.75 15.20 -8.74
C CYS A 413 59.29 15.22 -8.62
N ARG A 414 59.85 16.35 -8.21
CA ARG A 414 61.24 16.46 -7.72
C ARG A 414 61.36 15.81 -6.34
N ALA A 415 62.60 15.57 -5.90
CA ALA A 415 62.86 15.11 -4.54
C ALA A 415 62.23 16.08 -3.52
N GLY A 416 61.44 15.53 -2.59
CA GLY A 416 60.69 16.28 -1.58
C GLY A 416 59.22 16.52 -1.92
N GLY A 417 58.80 16.37 -3.19
CA GLY A 417 57.39 16.41 -3.58
C GLY A 417 56.70 15.06 -3.35
N VAL A 418 55.48 15.11 -2.81
CA VAL A 418 54.67 13.94 -2.45
C VAL A 418 53.26 14.05 -3.04
N GLY A 419 52.72 12.93 -3.51
CA GLY A 419 51.37 12.83 -4.09
C GLY A 419 51.27 13.35 -5.53
N GLU A 420 50.08 13.19 -6.13
CA GLU A 420 49.79 13.52 -7.53
C GLU A 420 50.03 14.99 -7.90
N ALA A 421 49.98 15.90 -6.92
CA ALA A 421 50.19 17.33 -7.10
C ALA A 421 51.60 17.80 -6.71
N CYS A 422 52.52 16.87 -6.37
CA CYS A 422 53.88 17.17 -5.94
C CYS A 422 53.98 18.14 -4.74
N LEU A 423 53.13 17.93 -3.74
CA LEU A 423 53.05 18.81 -2.57
C LEU A 423 54.20 18.55 -1.58
N PRO A 424 54.63 19.55 -0.78
CA PRO A 424 55.67 19.35 0.24
C PRO A 424 55.36 18.32 1.33
N PHE A 425 54.07 18.07 1.58
CA PHE A 425 53.57 17.15 2.59
C PHE A 425 52.43 16.32 2.00
N GLU A 426 52.26 15.10 2.50
CA GLU A 426 51.13 14.25 2.17
C GLU A 426 49.84 14.86 2.72
N VAL A 427 48.92 15.21 1.82
CA VAL A 427 47.61 15.76 2.14
C VAL A 427 46.53 15.00 1.37
N PRO A 428 45.29 14.95 1.86
CA PRO A 428 44.21 14.24 1.19
C PRO A 428 44.00 14.75 -0.24
N PRO A 429 43.83 13.84 -1.22
CA PRO A 429 43.59 14.22 -2.61
C PRO A 429 42.19 14.83 -2.78
N ALA A 430 41.98 15.53 -3.90
CA ALA A 430 40.64 15.83 -4.38
C ALA A 430 39.92 14.51 -4.72
N ARG A 431 38.61 14.42 -4.46
CA ARG A 431 37.83 13.25 -4.89
C ARG A 431 37.84 13.20 -6.42
N SER A 432 38.32 12.10 -7.00
CA SER A 432 38.28 11.89 -8.44
C SER A 432 36.87 11.46 -8.88
N GLY A 433 36.26 12.24 -9.77
CA GLY A 433 35.08 11.80 -10.54
C GLY A 433 35.52 10.89 -11.68
N GLY A 434 35.02 9.65 -11.68
CA GLY A 434 35.39 8.63 -12.67
C GLY A 434 34.51 8.68 -13.93
N GLY A 435 35.14 8.51 -15.09
CA GLY A 435 34.48 8.44 -16.40
C GLY A 435 34.13 7.02 -16.85
N SER A 436 32.89 6.84 -17.28
CA SER A 436 32.45 5.88 -18.31
C SER A 436 31.07 6.35 -18.78
N ARG A 437 30.85 6.44 -20.10
CA ARG A 437 29.67 7.09 -20.74
C ARG A 437 28.53 6.13 -21.14
N GLY A 438 28.61 4.84 -20.80
CA GLY A 438 27.61 3.84 -21.23
C GLY A 438 26.30 3.85 -20.41
N CYS A 439 25.18 3.51 -21.04
CA CYS A 439 23.97 3.13 -20.31
C CYS A 439 24.16 1.75 -19.68
N VAL A 440 23.61 1.55 -18.49
CA VAL A 440 23.47 0.20 -17.92
C VAL A 440 22.30 -0.46 -18.65
N SER A 441 22.56 -1.53 -19.39
CA SER A 441 21.52 -2.16 -20.21
C SER A 441 21.51 -3.67 -20.17
N GLY A 442 20.31 -4.27 -20.19
CA GLY A 442 20.12 -5.73 -20.30
C GLY A 442 20.56 -6.51 -19.06
N VAL A 443 20.49 -5.89 -17.88
CA VAL A 443 20.92 -6.49 -16.60
C VAL A 443 19.81 -6.51 -15.58
N THR A 444 19.91 -7.46 -14.64
CA THR A 444 19.07 -7.51 -13.45
C THR A 444 19.89 -7.01 -12.26
N LEU A 445 19.41 -5.95 -11.61
CA LEU A 445 20.01 -5.43 -10.37
C LEU A 445 19.33 -6.07 -9.17
N THR A 446 20.13 -6.72 -8.33
CA THR A 446 19.71 -7.40 -7.09
C THR A 446 20.38 -6.82 -5.84
N GLU A 447 21.21 -5.78 -5.99
CA GLU A 447 21.86 -5.09 -4.88
C GLU A 447 21.58 -3.58 -4.93
N SER A 448 21.56 -2.95 -3.76
CA SER A 448 21.34 -1.51 -3.63
C SER A 448 22.56 -0.73 -4.11
N VAL A 449 22.35 0.32 -4.91
CA VAL A 449 23.46 1.10 -5.50
C VAL A 449 23.11 2.59 -5.51
N THR A 450 24.13 3.44 -5.33
CA THR A 450 24.01 4.89 -5.52
C THR A 450 24.76 5.28 -6.80
N VAL A 451 24.08 6.00 -7.68
CA VAL A 451 24.57 6.48 -8.96
C VAL A 451 24.68 8.00 -8.92
N GLY A 452 25.80 8.50 -9.42
CA GLY A 452 25.99 9.91 -9.72
C GLY A 452 27.47 10.26 -9.88
N GLY A 453 28.37 9.73 -9.03
CA GLY A 453 29.80 9.46 -9.31
C GLY A 453 30.66 10.48 -10.10
N GLY A 454 30.28 11.76 -10.14
CA GLY A 454 30.87 12.79 -11.00
C GLY A 454 30.48 12.71 -12.48
N ARG A 455 29.43 11.96 -12.83
CA ARG A 455 28.95 11.77 -14.21
C ARG A 455 27.75 12.66 -14.51
N ALA A 456 27.74 13.27 -15.70
CA ALA A 456 26.63 14.09 -16.19
C ALA A 456 25.37 13.27 -16.56
N THR A 457 25.45 11.95 -16.62
CA THR A 457 24.38 11.09 -17.12
C THR A 457 24.25 9.80 -16.31
N ALA A 458 23.08 9.51 -15.80
CA ALA A 458 22.69 8.22 -15.23
C ALA A 458 21.65 7.59 -16.16
N CYS A 459 22.01 6.49 -16.83
CA CYS A 459 21.16 5.87 -17.84
C CYS A 459 20.95 4.39 -17.56
N PHE A 460 19.69 3.97 -17.52
CA PHE A 460 19.24 2.59 -17.42
C PHE A 460 18.32 2.27 -18.60
N ASP A 461 18.59 1.19 -19.32
CA ASP A 461 17.77 0.75 -20.46
C ASP A 461 17.56 -0.76 -20.40
N SER A 462 16.31 -1.22 -20.38
CA SER A 462 16.01 -2.66 -20.30
C SER A 462 16.61 -3.31 -19.05
N VAL A 463 16.49 -2.62 -17.91
CA VAL A 463 17.01 -3.06 -16.60
C VAL A 463 15.86 -3.55 -15.71
N LEU A 464 16.06 -4.72 -15.09
CA LEU A 464 15.16 -5.28 -14.08
C LEU A 464 15.71 -4.98 -12.69
N PHE A 465 14.99 -4.20 -11.88
CA PHE A 465 15.28 -4.01 -10.46
C PHE A 465 14.53 -5.07 -9.67
N GLY A 466 15.23 -6.10 -9.21
CA GLY A 466 14.63 -7.29 -8.61
C GLY A 466 14.85 -7.37 -7.10
N GLY A 467 13.75 -7.51 -6.36
CA GLY A 467 13.76 -7.72 -4.91
C GLY A 467 13.75 -6.44 -4.10
N SER A 468 13.94 -6.56 -2.79
CA SER A 468 13.84 -5.45 -1.83
C SER A 468 15.11 -4.58 -1.78
N ILE A 469 15.47 -4.00 -2.92
CA ILE A 469 16.66 -3.14 -3.07
C ILE A 469 16.30 -1.66 -3.18
N THR A 470 17.27 -0.79 -2.92
CA THR A 470 17.17 0.65 -3.17
C THR A 470 18.24 1.11 -4.15
N VAL A 471 17.82 1.62 -5.29
CA VAL A 471 18.69 2.29 -6.26
C VAL A 471 18.51 3.79 -6.12
N THR A 472 19.58 4.52 -5.85
CA THR A 472 19.55 5.97 -5.64
C THR A 472 20.30 6.68 -6.75
N VAL A 473 19.66 7.59 -7.47
CA VAL A 473 20.30 8.56 -8.37
C VAL A 473 20.42 9.87 -7.59
N ASP A 474 21.58 10.05 -6.95
CA ASP A 474 21.86 11.24 -6.17
C ASP A 474 22.39 12.34 -7.09
N LEU A 475 21.52 13.30 -7.40
CA LEU A 475 21.84 14.43 -8.27
C LEU A 475 23.02 15.25 -7.72
N ARG A 476 23.22 15.28 -6.40
CA ARG A 476 24.33 16.00 -5.78
C ARG A 476 25.69 15.42 -6.14
N SER A 477 25.73 14.11 -6.37
CA SER A 477 26.97 13.42 -6.72
C SER A 477 27.26 13.43 -8.23
N MET A 478 26.37 14.01 -9.07
CA MET A 478 26.56 14.13 -10.52
C MET A 478 27.44 15.33 -10.90
N ASP A 479 27.83 15.40 -12.17
CA ASP A 479 28.72 16.46 -12.69
C ASP A 479 28.04 17.84 -12.72
N ALA A 480 28.32 18.67 -11.71
CA ALA A 480 27.75 20.02 -11.60
C ALA A 480 28.22 21.00 -12.68
N PHE A 481 29.23 20.64 -13.48
CA PHE A 481 29.80 21.48 -14.54
C PHE A 481 29.39 21.04 -15.94
N ALA A 482 28.57 20.00 -16.04
CA ALA A 482 27.93 19.63 -17.29
C ALA A 482 26.89 20.67 -17.72
N ASP A 483 26.58 20.71 -19.01
CA ASP A 483 25.51 21.58 -19.52
C ASP A 483 24.13 21.19 -18.95
N ALA A 484 23.90 19.88 -18.76
CA ALA A 484 22.69 19.29 -18.20
C ALA A 484 22.98 17.96 -17.49
N LEU A 485 22.18 17.64 -16.47
CA LEU A 485 22.17 16.31 -15.85
C LEU A 485 21.11 15.43 -16.53
N ASN A 486 21.51 14.32 -17.14
CA ASN A 486 20.58 13.42 -17.81
C ASN A 486 20.33 12.18 -16.95
N VAL A 487 19.09 11.97 -16.51
CA VAL A 487 18.67 10.74 -15.84
C VAL A 487 17.64 10.06 -16.73
N THR A 488 17.99 8.92 -17.33
CA THR A 488 17.10 8.25 -18.28
C THR A 488 16.83 6.81 -17.87
N LEU A 489 15.55 6.45 -17.81
CA LEU A 489 15.07 5.08 -17.64
C LEU A 489 14.19 4.71 -18.83
N ARG A 490 14.57 3.66 -19.56
CA ARG A 490 13.84 3.16 -20.73
C ARG A 490 13.60 1.67 -20.59
N HIS A 491 12.38 1.20 -20.85
CA HIS A 491 12.05 -0.24 -20.83
C HIS A 491 12.44 -0.94 -19.51
N CYS A 492 12.42 -0.21 -18.40
CA CYS A 492 12.84 -0.72 -17.09
C CYS A 492 11.68 -1.39 -16.37
N VAL A 493 11.99 -2.40 -15.56
CA VAL A 493 11.01 -3.11 -14.73
C VAL A 493 11.42 -3.02 -13.27
N LEU A 494 10.54 -2.55 -12.38
CA LEU A 494 10.74 -2.60 -10.93
C LEU A 494 9.87 -3.72 -10.35
N ALA A 495 10.47 -4.70 -9.69
CA ALA A 495 9.77 -5.89 -9.21
C ALA A 495 10.14 -6.26 -7.77
N GLY A 496 9.18 -6.80 -7.01
CA GLY A 496 9.44 -7.45 -5.72
C GLY A 496 9.83 -6.50 -4.58
N GLY A 497 9.26 -5.28 -4.56
CA GLY A 497 9.54 -4.28 -3.52
C GLY A 497 10.70 -3.34 -3.81
N ALA A 498 11.23 -3.33 -5.03
CA ALA A 498 12.37 -2.48 -5.42
C ALA A 498 12.00 -0.99 -5.36
N GLN A 499 12.93 -0.17 -4.87
CA GLN A 499 12.76 1.28 -4.73
C GLN A 499 13.80 2.03 -5.58
N LEU A 500 13.32 2.94 -6.44
CA LEU A 500 14.18 3.86 -7.19
C LEU A 500 14.03 5.27 -6.62
N ARG A 501 15.09 5.82 -6.05
CA ARG A 501 15.13 7.18 -5.48
C ARG A 501 15.90 8.10 -6.42
N ILE A 502 15.32 9.22 -6.84
CA ILE A 502 15.99 10.24 -7.66
C ILE A 502 15.87 11.59 -6.94
N GLY A 503 16.97 12.35 -6.86
CA GLY A 503 16.96 13.70 -6.28
C GLY A 503 18.04 13.89 -5.21
N GLY A 504 17.66 14.46 -4.06
CA GLY A 504 18.55 14.61 -2.89
C GLY A 504 19.15 16.00 -2.69
N LEU A 505 18.69 17.00 -3.46
CA LEU A 505 19.18 18.38 -3.36
C LEU A 505 18.35 19.20 -2.37
N SER A 506 19.03 20.06 -1.62
CA SER A 506 18.36 21.18 -0.95
C SER A 506 18.00 22.26 -1.98
N GLU A 507 17.04 23.14 -1.68
CA GLU A 507 16.67 24.24 -2.60
C GLU A 507 17.88 25.11 -2.98
N ILE A 508 18.78 25.31 -2.01
CA ILE A 508 19.94 26.17 -2.19
C ILE A 508 21.00 25.46 -3.06
N THR A 509 21.28 24.18 -2.79
CA THR A 509 22.18 23.36 -3.61
C THR A 509 21.62 23.18 -5.03
N ALA A 510 20.29 23.06 -5.18
CA ALA A 510 19.66 22.90 -6.49
C ALA A 510 19.95 24.08 -7.44
N ARG A 511 20.12 25.31 -6.91
CA ARG A 511 20.50 26.49 -7.72
C ARG A 511 21.95 26.47 -8.20
N LEU A 512 22.83 25.68 -7.58
CA LEU A 512 24.21 25.48 -8.03
C LEU A 512 24.29 24.45 -9.16
N MET A 513 23.39 23.48 -9.19
CA MET A 513 23.41 22.40 -10.17
C MET A 513 22.98 22.89 -11.55
N PRO A 514 23.44 22.24 -12.64
CA PRO A 514 22.85 22.42 -13.95
C PRO A 514 21.44 21.82 -13.98
N HIS A 515 20.63 22.25 -14.94
CA HIS A 515 19.29 21.74 -15.10
C HIS A 515 19.30 20.22 -15.32
N ALA A 516 18.32 19.53 -14.77
CA ALA A 516 18.21 18.08 -14.84
C ALA A 516 17.08 17.66 -15.79
N LEU A 517 17.36 16.69 -16.65
CA LEU A 517 16.43 16.04 -17.56
C LEU A 517 16.21 14.61 -17.08
N VAL A 518 15.14 14.39 -16.33
CA VAL A 518 14.74 13.09 -15.80
C VAL A 518 13.66 12.50 -16.69
N ASN A 519 14.01 11.53 -17.53
CA ASN A 519 13.09 10.89 -18.47
C ASN A 519 12.88 9.42 -18.12
N MET A 520 11.66 9.07 -17.72
CA MET A 520 11.21 7.71 -17.42
C MET A 520 10.16 7.33 -18.46
N THR A 521 10.51 6.42 -19.38
CA THR A 521 9.64 6.02 -20.49
C THR A 521 9.53 4.51 -20.58
N ASN A 522 8.34 3.97 -20.79
CA ASN A 522 8.10 2.52 -20.83
C ASN A 522 8.60 1.83 -19.54
N VAL A 523 8.28 2.40 -18.38
CA VAL A 523 8.63 1.83 -17.07
C VAL A 523 7.45 1.01 -16.56
N THR A 524 7.71 -0.24 -16.19
CA THR A 524 6.72 -1.15 -15.60
C THR A 524 7.08 -1.39 -14.14
N SER A 525 6.13 -1.21 -13.22
CA SER A 525 6.30 -1.57 -11.81
C SER A 525 5.33 -2.67 -11.41
N LEU A 526 5.87 -3.74 -10.81
CA LEU A 526 5.14 -4.84 -10.19
C LEU A 526 5.57 -4.92 -8.72
N GLU A 527 4.88 -4.16 -7.87
CA GLU A 527 5.24 -3.97 -6.45
C GLU A 527 6.53 -3.17 -6.22
N GLY A 528 6.95 -2.36 -7.20
CA GLY A 528 8.06 -1.41 -7.06
C GLY A 528 7.57 0.02 -6.80
N THR A 529 8.46 0.85 -6.26
CA THR A 529 8.17 2.25 -5.93
C THR A 529 9.21 3.18 -6.53
N VAL A 530 8.75 4.22 -7.24
CA VAL A 530 9.61 5.34 -7.67
C VAL A 530 9.46 6.47 -6.66
N VAL A 531 10.57 7.07 -6.24
CA VAL A 531 10.61 8.14 -5.24
C VAL A 531 11.40 9.31 -5.83
N LEU A 532 10.74 10.46 -5.94
CA LEU A 532 11.39 11.73 -6.23
C LEU A 532 11.48 12.54 -4.93
N HIS A 533 12.64 13.09 -4.63
CA HIS A 533 12.84 13.79 -3.36
C HIS A 533 13.76 15.00 -3.43
N GLY A 534 13.44 16.02 -2.63
CA GLY A 534 14.18 17.28 -2.57
C GLY A 534 13.90 18.23 -3.74
N ALA A 535 14.74 19.25 -3.90
CA ALA A 535 14.55 20.29 -4.90
C ALA A 535 15.12 19.90 -6.27
N MET A 536 14.35 20.14 -7.33
CA MET A 536 14.85 20.04 -8.69
C MET A 536 15.67 21.30 -9.03
N PRO A 537 16.81 21.16 -9.75
CA PRO A 537 17.55 22.32 -10.23
C PRO A 537 16.67 23.25 -11.09
N PRO A 538 16.92 24.57 -11.10
CA PRO A 538 16.17 25.49 -11.95
C PRO A 538 16.16 25.06 -13.42
N ASN A 539 15.03 25.27 -14.10
CA ASN A 539 14.84 24.95 -15.54
C ASN A 539 14.94 23.45 -15.88
N SER A 540 14.70 22.57 -14.90
CA SER A 540 14.70 21.12 -15.09
C SER A 540 13.43 20.61 -15.77
N SER A 541 13.47 19.37 -16.23
CA SER A 541 12.33 18.62 -16.75
C SER A 541 12.29 17.21 -16.15
N VAL A 542 11.12 16.77 -15.71
CA VAL A 542 10.83 15.42 -15.24
C VAL A 542 9.67 14.88 -16.06
N LEU A 543 9.91 13.83 -16.81
CA LEU A 543 8.92 13.15 -17.66
C LEU A 543 8.74 11.71 -17.18
N LEU A 544 7.49 11.33 -16.93
CA LEU A 544 7.08 9.93 -16.78
C LEU A 544 6.03 9.63 -17.85
N ALA A 545 6.39 8.82 -18.85
CA ALA A 545 5.54 8.56 -20.00
C ALA A 545 5.41 7.07 -20.34
N ASN A 546 4.27 6.69 -20.91
CA ASN A 546 4.02 5.34 -21.44
C ASN A 546 4.30 4.23 -20.41
N SER A 547 4.00 4.49 -19.14
CA SER A 547 4.44 3.66 -18.02
C SER A 547 3.25 3.06 -17.27
N THR A 548 3.43 1.86 -16.74
CA THR A 548 2.42 1.15 -15.95
C THR A 548 2.99 0.85 -14.58
N LEU A 549 2.53 1.57 -13.56
CA LEU A 549 3.05 1.46 -12.20
C LEU A 549 2.01 0.83 -11.28
N ARG A 550 2.28 -0.39 -10.82
CA ARG A 550 1.39 -1.13 -9.92
C ARG A 550 2.05 -1.39 -8.57
N ALA A 551 1.30 -1.13 -7.50
CA ALA A 551 1.71 -1.46 -6.15
C ALA A 551 0.49 -1.85 -5.29
N THR A 552 0.72 -2.68 -4.27
CA THR A 552 -0.29 -3.04 -3.28
C THR A 552 0.25 -2.81 -1.87
N VAL A 553 -0.65 -2.63 -0.90
CA VAL A 553 -0.27 -2.46 0.52
C VAL A 553 0.50 -3.68 1.06
N GLY A 554 0.21 -4.88 0.55
CA GLY A 554 0.88 -6.12 0.94
C GLY A 554 2.23 -6.33 0.27
N GLY A 555 2.40 -5.91 -0.99
CA GLY A 555 3.62 -6.12 -1.77
C GLY A 555 4.66 -5.01 -1.62
N SER A 556 4.24 -3.77 -1.38
CA SER A 556 5.16 -2.65 -1.23
C SER A 556 6.08 -2.79 0.00
N ARG A 557 7.33 -2.36 -0.16
CA ARG A 557 8.35 -2.26 0.90
C ARG A 557 8.65 -0.82 1.28
N TYR A 558 7.88 0.14 0.76
CA TYR A 558 8.05 1.54 1.10
C TYR A 558 7.58 1.79 2.54
N VAL A 559 8.41 2.51 3.31
CA VAL A 559 8.12 2.92 4.68
C VAL A 559 8.05 4.44 4.70
N PRO A 560 6.92 5.04 5.11
CA PRO A 560 6.80 6.49 5.27
C PRO A 560 7.88 7.04 6.21
N THR A 561 8.48 8.17 5.83
CA THR A 561 9.49 8.88 6.62
C THR A 561 8.90 9.99 7.48
N THR A 562 7.64 10.36 7.24
CA THR A 562 6.91 11.39 7.98
C THR A 562 6.78 10.98 9.47
N PRO A 563 7.18 11.85 10.42
CA PRO A 563 7.08 11.56 11.85
C PRO A 563 5.65 11.17 12.26
N GLY A 564 5.51 10.07 13.01
CA GLY A 564 4.21 9.54 13.47
C GLY A 564 3.58 8.50 12.53
N PHE A 565 4.04 8.38 11.29
CA PHE A 565 3.48 7.46 10.28
C PHE A 565 4.38 6.25 9.98
N ALA A 566 5.44 6.03 10.76
CA ALA A 566 6.38 4.92 10.55
C ALA A 566 5.74 3.52 10.67
N GLY A 567 4.60 3.40 11.37
CA GLY A 567 3.83 2.16 11.47
C GLY A 567 2.76 2.00 10.37
N SER A 568 2.52 3.03 9.57
CA SER A 568 1.50 3.01 8.52
C SER A 568 2.01 2.20 7.33
N ARG A 569 1.24 1.20 6.92
CA ARG A 569 1.49 0.48 5.67
C ARG A 569 0.83 1.22 4.53
N CYS A 570 1.63 1.63 3.56
CA CYS A 570 1.16 2.25 2.32
C CYS A 570 1.72 1.44 1.16
N GLY A 571 0.94 1.30 0.08
CA GLY A 571 1.36 0.63 -1.14
C GLY A 571 1.64 1.58 -2.32
N PRO A 572 2.52 2.60 -2.22
CA PRO A 572 2.65 3.60 -3.28
C PRO A 572 3.44 3.11 -4.48
N ALA A 573 2.95 3.49 -5.67
CA ALA A 573 3.65 3.31 -6.93
C ALA A 573 4.65 4.46 -7.18
N LEU A 574 4.24 5.69 -6.83
CA LEU A 574 5.06 6.90 -6.90
C LEU A 574 5.05 7.63 -5.55
N VAL A 575 6.20 8.15 -5.14
CA VAL A 575 6.35 8.98 -3.95
C VAL A 575 7.00 10.30 -4.33
N LEU A 576 6.41 11.41 -3.88
CA LEU A 576 6.96 12.75 -4.00
C LEU A 576 7.28 13.27 -2.60
N ASP A 577 8.56 13.31 -2.26
CA ASP A 577 9.03 13.53 -0.91
C ASP A 577 9.83 14.85 -0.77
N GLY A 578 9.14 15.90 -0.30
CA GLY A 578 9.69 17.25 -0.16
C GLY A 578 10.09 17.85 -1.51
N VAL A 579 9.34 17.52 -2.56
CA VAL A 579 9.65 17.92 -3.94
C VAL A 579 9.41 19.40 -4.12
N ARG A 580 10.45 20.11 -4.57
CA ARG A 580 10.38 21.54 -4.93
C ARG A 580 10.70 21.71 -6.41
N LEU A 581 9.73 22.17 -7.17
CA LEU A 581 9.89 22.51 -8.58
C LEU A 581 10.26 23.99 -8.69
N LEU A 582 11.42 24.29 -9.27
CA LEU A 582 11.94 25.64 -9.46
C LEU A 582 12.06 25.88 -10.97
N SER A 583 11.14 26.63 -11.57
CA SER A 583 11.05 26.75 -13.04
C SER A 583 11.13 25.40 -13.76
N THR A 584 10.58 24.35 -13.14
CA THR A 584 10.73 22.96 -13.54
C THR A 584 9.42 22.45 -14.13
N ARG A 585 9.52 21.61 -15.16
CA ARG A 585 8.37 20.94 -15.77
C ARG A 585 8.31 19.50 -15.28
N PHE A 586 7.30 19.15 -14.50
CA PHE A 586 6.97 17.79 -14.15
C PHE A 586 5.76 17.36 -14.99
N VAL A 587 5.92 16.32 -15.80
CA VAL A 587 4.90 15.83 -16.72
C VAL A 587 4.78 14.32 -16.58
N MET A 588 3.60 13.87 -16.16
CA MET A 588 3.19 12.48 -16.26
C MET A 588 2.16 12.37 -17.37
N THR A 589 2.37 11.45 -18.31
CA THR A 589 1.50 11.36 -19.48
C THR A 589 1.39 9.95 -20.04
N ARG A 590 0.24 9.58 -20.62
CA ARG A 590 0.01 8.26 -21.24
C ARG A 590 0.39 7.11 -20.32
N SER A 591 0.08 7.23 -19.03
CA SER A 591 0.57 6.30 -18.01
C SER A 591 -0.57 5.81 -17.12
N MET A 592 -0.45 4.58 -16.63
CA MET A 592 -1.42 3.94 -15.75
C MET A 592 -0.82 3.70 -14.37
N LEU A 593 -1.54 4.08 -13.33
CA LEU A 593 -1.16 3.82 -11.94
C LEU A 593 -2.24 2.98 -11.28
N VAL A 594 -1.86 1.88 -10.64
CA VAL A 594 -2.78 0.95 -9.98
C VAL A 594 -2.33 0.71 -8.54
N CYS A 595 -3.25 0.90 -7.59
CA CYS A 595 -3.00 0.76 -6.16
C CYS A 595 -4.06 -0.13 -5.49
N GLY A 596 -3.66 -1.31 -5.01
CA GLY A 596 -4.55 -2.26 -4.33
C GLY A 596 -4.38 -2.30 -2.80
N GLY A 597 -5.48 -2.42 -2.07
CA GLY A 597 -5.53 -2.61 -0.61
C GLY A 597 -6.20 -1.46 0.14
N GLY A 598 -6.83 -1.77 1.28
CA GLY A 598 -7.65 -0.85 2.08
C GLY A 598 -6.92 0.32 2.76
N SER A 599 -5.72 0.70 2.33
CA SER A 599 -5.00 1.92 2.74
C SER A 599 -4.10 2.46 1.62
N CYS A 600 -4.37 2.05 0.37
CA CYS A 600 -3.48 2.32 -0.75
C CYS A 600 -3.61 3.75 -1.26
N ALA A 601 -2.46 4.37 -1.55
CA ALA A 601 -2.36 5.65 -2.23
C ALA A 601 -1.43 5.50 -3.44
N ALA A 602 -1.92 5.70 -4.67
CA ALA A 602 -1.13 5.47 -5.88
C ALA A 602 0.09 6.39 -5.94
N ILE A 603 -0.12 7.66 -5.57
CA ILE A 603 0.88 8.71 -5.41
C ILE A 603 0.88 9.15 -3.93
N LEU A 604 2.01 9.00 -3.25
CA LEU A 604 2.17 9.41 -1.86
C LEU A 604 3.01 10.69 -1.77
N LEU A 605 2.58 11.64 -0.96
CA LEU A 605 3.30 12.88 -0.70
C LEU A 605 3.79 12.91 0.74
N GLU A 606 5.07 13.24 0.91
CA GLU A 606 5.70 13.49 2.21
C GLU A 606 6.38 14.86 2.18
N ARG A 607 6.42 15.56 3.33
CA ARG A 607 7.09 16.87 3.50
C ARG A 607 6.68 17.96 2.48
N GLY A 608 5.51 17.81 1.87
CA GLY A 608 4.88 18.77 0.95
C GLY A 608 5.38 18.72 -0.50
N LEU A 609 4.55 19.27 -1.40
CA LEU A 609 4.88 19.52 -2.80
C LEU A 609 4.77 21.03 -3.09
N ASP A 610 5.87 21.62 -3.53
CA ASP A 610 5.99 23.06 -3.81
C ASP A 610 6.29 23.29 -5.30
N VAL A 611 5.32 23.85 -6.03
CA VAL A 611 5.42 24.17 -7.46
C VAL A 611 5.63 25.68 -7.59
N ASN A 612 6.86 26.12 -7.85
CA ASN A 612 7.26 27.53 -7.75
C ASN A 612 8.07 28.04 -8.96
N LEU A 613 8.18 29.36 -9.12
CA LEU A 613 8.97 30.05 -10.14
C LEU A 613 8.55 29.67 -11.58
N SER A 614 7.27 29.83 -11.91
CA SER A 614 6.70 29.43 -13.21
C SER A 614 6.95 27.95 -13.56
N SER A 615 6.87 27.09 -12.54
CA SER A 615 6.92 25.64 -12.70
C SER A 615 5.58 25.09 -13.17
N VAL A 616 5.64 23.85 -13.63
CA VAL A 616 4.51 23.14 -14.22
C VAL A 616 4.46 21.74 -13.64
N PHE A 617 3.31 21.34 -13.08
CA PHE A 617 3.02 19.95 -12.71
C PHE A 617 1.80 19.49 -13.50
N TYR A 618 1.98 18.57 -14.44
CA TYR A 618 0.94 18.07 -15.34
C TYR A 618 0.77 16.56 -15.21
N MET A 619 -0.48 16.14 -15.08
CA MET A 619 -0.91 14.76 -15.34
C MET A 619 -1.89 14.79 -16.52
N ASP A 620 -1.49 14.23 -17.65
CA ASP A 620 -2.27 14.28 -18.88
C ASP A 620 -2.47 12.88 -19.46
N ASN A 621 -3.70 12.52 -19.81
CA ASN A 621 -3.97 11.21 -20.42
C ASN A 621 -3.48 10.05 -19.52
N CYS A 622 -3.74 10.19 -18.21
CA CYS A 622 -3.37 9.22 -17.20
C CYS A 622 -4.61 8.49 -16.68
N ALA A 623 -4.49 7.18 -16.49
CA ALA A 623 -5.51 6.36 -15.84
C ALA A 623 -5.01 5.98 -14.44
N VAL A 624 -5.71 6.39 -13.38
CA VAL A 624 -5.31 6.05 -12.01
C VAL A 624 -6.43 5.32 -11.31
N ASN A 625 -6.18 4.07 -10.94
CA ASN A 625 -7.11 3.23 -10.21
C ASN A 625 -6.55 2.91 -8.83
N SER A 626 -7.26 3.33 -7.78
CA SER A 626 -6.86 3.08 -6.41
C SER A 626 -8.07 2.70 -5.59
N GLN A 627 -7.91 1.78 -4.63
CA GLN A 627 -9.01 1.42 -3.74
C GLN A 627 -9.39 2.55 -2.76
N MET A 628 -8.45 3.42 -2.39
CA MET A 628 -8.67 4.44 -1.36
C MET A 628 -8.29 5.86 -1.78
N HIS A 629 -7.02 6.09 -2.16
CA HIS A 629 -6.53 7.42 -2.50
C HIS A 629 -5.75 7.42 -3.82
N VAL A 630 -5.92 8.45 -4.65
CA VAL A 630 -5.07 8.66 -5.83
C VAL A 630 -3.77 9.33 -5.39
N MET A 631 -3.87 10.49 -4.74
CA MET A 631 -2.77 11.32 -4.27
C MET A 631 -2.98 11.64 -2.78
N TYR A 632 -2.14 11.09 -1.92
CA TYR A 632 -2.30 11.20 -0.47
C TYR A 632 -1.10 11.91 0.18
N GLY A 633 -1.32 13.10 0.73
CA GLY A 633 -0.34 13.85 1.51
C GLY A 633 -0.36 13.44 2.99
N LEU A 634 0.67 12.71 3.42
CA LEU A 634 0.88 12.40 4.82
C LEU A 634 1.32 13.67 5.56
N ALA A 635 0.39 14.32 6.27
CA ALA A 635 0.62 15.60 6.95
C ALA A 635 1.41 16.58 6.05
N SER A 636 0.97 16.67 4.79
CA SER A 636 1.68 17.35 3.72
C SER A 636 0.70 18.17 2.90
N GLY A 637 1.06 19.43 2.65
CA GLY A 637 0.30 20.35 1.82
C GLY A 637 0.76 20.41 0.37
N LEU A 638 -0.09 20.98 -0.48
CA LEU A 638 0.20 21.36 -1.86
C LEU A 638 0.32 22.89 -1.95
N ARG A 639 1.43 23.37 -2.50
CA ARG A 639 1.65 24.79 -2.76
C ARG A 639 1.95 25.04 -4.23
N VAL A 640 1.16 25.91 -4.87
CA VAL A 640 1.38 26.38 -6.25
C VAL A 640 1.61 27.89 -6.20
N SER A 641 2.81 28.34 -6.56
CA SER A 641 3.25 29.72 -6.32
C SER A 641 4.11 30.30 -7.45
N GLY A 642 4.27 31.63 -7.47
CA GLY A 642 5.20 32.30 -8.38
C GLY A 642 4.86 32.15 -9.86
N GLY A 643 3.57 32.26 -10.23
CA GLY A 643 3.12 32.11 -11.61
C GLY A 643 3.18 30.68 -12.12
N SER A 644 3.01 29.68 -11.26
CA SER A 644 3.11 28.26 -11.61
C SER A 644 1.75 27.63 -11.92
N VAL A 645 1.77 26.43 -12.49
CA VAL A 645 0.56 25.69 -12.88
C VAL A 645 0.60 24.27 -12.32
N PHE A 646 -0.48 23.86 -11.66
CA PHE A 646 -0.78 22.45 -11.36
C PHE A 646 -2.02 22.06 -12.15
N SER A 647 -1.92 21.01 -12.97
CA SER A 647 -2.95 20.66 -13.94
C SER A 647 -3.15 19.16 -14.05
N ILE A 648 -4.40 18.73 -13.98
CA ILE A 648 -4.83 17.37 -14.34
C ILE A 648 -5.71 17.49 -15.57
N GLN A 649 -5.35 16.82 -16.67
CA GLN A 649 -6.05 16.92 -17.95
C GLN A 649 -6.31 15.54 -18.55
N ASN A 650 -7.41 15.40 -19.30
CA ASN A 650 -7.71 14.21 -20.12
C ASN A 650 -7.54 12.88 -19.36
N SER A 651 -7.79 12.87 -18.06
CA SER A 651 -7.42 11.76 -17.17
C SER A 651 -8.66 11.09 -16.57
N SER A 652 -8.57 9.78 -16.35
CA SER A 652 -9.62 8.98 -15.74
C SER A 652 -9.15 8.44 -14.40
N TRP A 653 -9.80 8.88 -13.32
CA TRP A 653 -9.41 8.51 -11.96
C TRP A 653 -10.54 7.76 -11.26
N SER A 654 -10.20 6.64 -10.64
CA SER A 654 -11.10 5.82 -9.83
C SER A 654 -10.55 5.68 -8.42
N ALA A 655 -11.29 6.15 -7.41
CA ALA A 655 -11.01 5.95 -5.99
C ALA A 655 -12.31 5.80 -5.19
N PRO A 656 -12.99 4.67 -5.34
CA PRO A 656 -14.40 4.58 -5.02
C PRO A 656 -14.68 4.01 -3.62
N SER A 657 -14.01 4.56 -2.61
CA SER A 657 -14.20 4.16 -1.22
C SER A 657 -15.56 4.60 -0.67
N ASN A 658 -16.26 3.71 0.03
CA ASN A 658 -17.51 4.07 0.72
C ASN A 658 -17.28 4.71 2.10
N ASP A 659 -16.03 4.93 2.49
CA ASP A 659 -15.67 5.50 3.79
C ASP A 659 -15.70 7.03 3.77
N PHE A 660 -16.07 7.60 4.91
CA PHE A 660 -15.98 9.05 5.14
C PHE A 660 -14.53 9.54 5.04
N TYR A 661 -14.35 10.75 4.49
CA TYR A 661 -13.04 11.42 4.35
C TYR A 661 -12.03 10.69 3.46
N LYS A 662 -12.50 9.83 2.54
CA LYS A 662 -11.65 9.15 1.55
C LYS A 662 -11.88 9.69 0.14
N GLY A 663 -10.87 10.36 -0.41
CA GLY A 663 -10.97 11.02 -1.71
C GLY A 663 -9.75 10.80 -2.59
N ALA A 664 -9.83 11.30 -3.83
CA ALA A 664 -8.75 11.19 -4.80
C ALA A 664 -7.48 11.89 -4.31
N CYS A 665 -7.57 13.20 -4.04
CA CYS A 665 -6.50 14.04 -3.52
C CYS A 665 -6.78 14.41 -2.07
N VAL A 666 -5.87 14.10 -1.15
CA VAL A 666 -5.98 14.52 0.25
C VAL A 666 -4.69 15.23 0.66
N PHE A 667 -4.81 16.48 1.09
CA PHE A 667 -3.68 17.29 1.56
C PHE A 667 -4.01 17.92 2.89
N GLU A 668 -2.98 18.27 3.68
CA GLU A 668 -3.18 19.07 4.88
C GLU A 668 -3.74 20.45 4.51
N ASP A 669 -2.97 21.24 3.78
CA ASP A 669 -3.38 22.55 3.25
C ASP A 669 -3.11 22.65 1.74
N VAL A 670 -3.97 23.37 1.03
CA VAL A 670 -3.78 23.71 -0.39
C VAL A 670 -3.71 25.21 -0.57
N ALA A 671 -2.61 25.70 -1.14
CA ALA A 671 -2.38 27.13 -1.38
C ALA A 671 -2.02 27.41 -2.84
N VAL A 672 -2.83 28.21 -3.53
CA VAL A 672 -2.60 28.69 -4.90
C VAL A 672 -2.38 30.20 -4.85
N ILE A 673 -1.15 30.65 -5.04
CA ILE A 673 -0.72 32.01 -4.71
C ILE A 673 0.15 32.66 -5.79
N GLY A 674 0.20 34.00 -5.82
CA GLY A 674 1.12 34.74 -6.68
C GLY A 674 0.85 34.53 -8.17
N SER A 675 -0.39 34.79 -8.59
CA SER A 675 -0.87 34.64 -9.97
C SER A 675 -0.61 33.24 -10.55
N SER A 676 -0.89 32.21 -9.76
CA SER A 676 -0.73 30.80 -10.14
C SER A 676 -2.08 30.14 -10.46
N VAL A 677 -2.05 28.95 -11.07
CA VAL A 677 -3.25 28.24 -11.51
C VAL A 677 -3.27 26.80 -10.97
N LEU A 678 -4.42 26.37 -10.44
CA LEU A 678 -4.75 24.99 -10.15
C LEU A 678 -5.98 24.60 -10.98
N GLN A 679 -5.84 23.63 -11.88
CA GLN A 679 -6.93 23.24 -12.79
C GLN A 679 -7.13 21.74 -12.92
N ILE A 680 -8.39 21.34 -13.09
CA ILE A 680 -8.82 20.00 -13.46
C ILE A 680 -9.69 20.13 -14.72
N VAL A 681 -9.26 19.52 -15.81
CA VAL A 681 -9.82 19.76 -17.15
C VAL A 681 -10.07 18.45 -17.90
N SER A 682 -11.24 18.29 -18.52
CA SER A 682 -11.54 17.18 -19.44
C SER A 682 -11.30 15.79 -18.84
N GLY A 683 -11.56 15.62 -17.54
CA GLY A 683 -11.36 14.36 -16.82
C GLY A 683 -12.65 13.66 -16.42
N THR A 684 -12.54 12.36 -16.15
CA THR A 684 -13.63 11.54 -15.58
C THR A 684 -13.21 11.01 -14.22
N PHE A 685 -14.01 11.28 -13.19
CA PHE A 685 -13.67 11.00 -11.80
C PHE A 685 -14.74 10.13 -11.16
N ARG A 686 -14.42 8.86 -10.90
CA ARG A 686 -15.30 7.89 -10.22
C ARG A 686 -14.84 7.69 -8.78
N LEU A 687 -15.45 8.43 -7.86
CA LEU A 687 -14.95 8.55 -6.50
C LEU A 687 -16.05 8.25 -5.48
N GLY A 688 -15.61 7.95 -4.28
CA GLY A 688 -16.47 7.86 -3.11
C GLY A 688 -16.85 9.23 -2.57
N PHE A 689 -16.08 9.68 -1.59
CA PHE A 689 -16.41 10.87 -0.83
C PHE A 689 -16.07 12.18 -1.54
N ALA A 690 -14.81 12.36 -1.99
CA ALA A 690 -14.43 13.61 -2.65
C ALA A 690 -13.29 13.54 -3.67
N MET A 691 -13.18 14.52 -4.58
CA MET A 691 -12.01 14.69 -5.45
C MET A 691 -10.85 15.34 -4.72
N LEU A 692 -11.05 16.48 -4.08
CA LEU A 692 -10.05 17.17 -3.26
C LEU A 692 -10.52 17.26 -1.82
N ILE A 693 -9.70 16.81 -0.88
CA ILE A 693 -9.91 16.94 0.57
C ILE A 693 -8.75 17.74 1.15
N THR A 694 -9.07 18.79 1.91
CA THR A 694 -8.07 19.58 2.63
C THR A 694 -8.63 20.21 3.89
N ASN A 695 -7.77 20.61 4.83
CA ASN A 695 -8.18 21.39 5.99
C ASN A 695 -8.43 22.84 5.59
N VAL A 696 -7.51 23.43 4.82
CA VAL A 696 -7.56 24.84 4.41
C VAL A 696 -7.25 24.97 2.91
N LEU A 697 -8.12 25.70 2.20
CA LEU A 697 -7.96 26.07 0.80
C LEU A 697 -7.78 27.58 0.67
N THR A 698 -6.58 28.02 0.29
CA THR A 698 -6.27 29.44 0.07
C THR A 698 -5.95 29.72 -1.40
N VAL A 699 -6.70 30.63 -2.02
CA VAL A 699 -6.45 31.12 -3.38
C VAL A 699 -6.28 32.64 -3.34
N THR A 700 -5.06 33.15 -3.59
CA THR A 700 -4.74 34.58 -3.41
C THR A 700 -3.75 35.12 -4.45
N GLY A 701 -3.57 36.45 -4.48
CA GLY A 701 -2.63 37.11 -5.38
C GLY A 701 -3.05 37.03 -6.86
N GLY A 702 -4.35 37.15 -7.15
CA GLY A 702 -4.91 37.01 -8.50
C GLY A 702 -4.69 35.61 -9.09
N SER A 703 -4.78 34.58 -8.26
CA SER A 703 -4.65 33.18 -8.69
C SER A 703 -5.99 32.61 -9.15
N TRP A 704 -5.94 31.44 -9.80
CA TRP A 704 -7.11 30.87 -10.47
C TRP A 704 -7.30 29.38 -10.14
N LEU A 705 -8.49 29.02 -9.68
CA LEU A 705 -8.94 27.64 -9.47
C LEU A 705 -9.96 27.27 -10.55
N VAL A 706 -9.74 26.19 -11.28
CA VAL A 706 -10.57 25.85 -12.45
C VAL A 706 -11.01 24.39 -12.42
N HIS A 707 -12.30 24.17 -12.64
CA HIS A 707 -12.87 22.86 -12.96
C HIS A 707 -13.64 23.00 -14.28
N ARG A 708 -13.14 22.39 -15.35
CA ARG A 708 -13.68 22.52 -16.69
C ARG A 708 -13.90 21.17 -17.38
N ASP A 709 -15.02 20.99 -18.07
CA ASP A 709 -15.29 19.84 -18.95
C ASP A 709 -15.15 18.47 -18.25
N ASN A 710 -15.45 18.38 -16.95
CA ASN A 710 -15.28 17.14 -16.20
C ASN A 710 -16.60 16.42 -15.93
N GLU A 711 -16.53 15.09 -15.85
CA GLU A 711 -17.59 14.27 -15.26
C GLU A 711 -17.18 13.83 -13.85
N PHE A 712 -17.86 14.35 -12.82
CA PHE A 712 -17.63 14.02 -11.42
C PHE A 712 -18.71 13.07 -10.91
N ARG A 713 -18.37 11.81 -10.66
CA ARG A 713 -19.19 10.86 -9.88
C ARG A 713 -18.65 10.82 -8.46
N THR A 714 -19.13 11.69 -7.59
CA THR A 714 -18.65 11.82 -6.20
C THR A 714 -19.65 12.60 -5.34
N ALA A 715 -19.56 12.49 -4.01
CA ALA A 715 -20.38 13.30 -3.12
C ALA A 715 -19.92 14.78 -3.06
N TYR A 716 -18.62 15.04 -3.07
CA TYR A 716 -18.04 16.39 -3.04
C TYR A 716 -16.90 16.54 -4.05
N VAL A 717 -16.87 17.60 -4.87
CA VAL A 717 -15.66 17.85 -5.67
C VAL A 717 -14.54 18.41 -4.80
N VAL A 718 -14.83 19.41 -3.98
CA VAL A 718 -13.88 20.05 -3.05
C VAL A 718 -14.42 20.02 -1.62
N TYR A 719 -13.92 19.11 -0.81
CA TYR A 719 -14.24 19.03 0.61
C TYR A 719 -13.19 19.76 1.44
N VAL A 720 -13.62 20.81 2.15
CA VAL A 720 -12.78 21.54 3.11
C VAL A 720 -13.30 21.28 4.52
N ALA A 721 -12.42 20.80 5.39
CA ALA A 721 -12.78 20.34 6.74
C ALA A 721 -13.02 21.50 7.72
N ASP A 722 -12.25 22.58 7.63
CA ASP A 722 -12.48 23.78 8.43
C ASP A 722 -13.58 24.64 7.78
N GLU A 723 -14.65 24.93 8.54
CA GLU A 723 -15.76 25.77 8.07
C GLU A 723 -15.31 27.19 7.68
N ASN A 724 -14.20 27.69 8.22
CA ASN A 724 -13.61 28.97 7.84
C ASN A 724 -12.35 28.81 6.95
N GLY A 725 -12.08 27.58 6.50
CA GLY A 725 -10.83 27.20 5.84
C GLY A 725 -10.73 27.62 4.37
N VAL A 726 -11.76 28.24 3.79
CA VAL A 726 -11.76 28.66 2.37
C VAL A 726 -11.57 30.18 2.26
N ALA A 727 -10.45 30.59 1.68
CA ALA A 727 -10.11 32.00 1.54
C ALA A 727 -9.73 32.36 0.10
N PHE A 728 -10.53 33.23 -0.53
CA PHE A 728 -10.24 33.84 -1.83
C PHE A 728 -9.99 35.33 -1.65
N ARG A 729 -8.78 35.80 -2.02
CA ARG A 729 -8.33 37.18 -1.81
C ARG A 729 -7.73 37.76 -3.09
N ASP A 730 -7.46 39.07 -3.07
CA ASP A 730 -6.74 39.80 -4.13
C ASP A 730 -7.25 39.55 -5.56
N ARG A 731 -8.57 39.57 -5.74
CA ARG A 731 -9.26 39.30 -7.03
C ARG A 731 -8.95 37.92 -7.63
N SER A 732 -8.77 36.92 -6.78
CA SER A 732 -8.61 35.54 -7.24
C SER A 732 -9.96 34.93 -7.63
N VAL A 733 -9.94 34.03 -8.61
CA VAL A 733 -11.12 33.55 -9.31
C VAL A 733 -11.28 32.04 -9.16
N TRP A 734 -12.53 31.57 -9.06
CA TRP A 734 -12.90 30.17 -9.17
C TRP A 734 -13.86 29.97 -10.34
N SER A 735 -13.46 29.21 -11.35
CA SER A 735 -14.29 28.89 -12.52
C SER A 735 -14.79 27.45 -12.48
N ILE A 736 -16.10 27.25 -12.64
CA ILE A 736 -16.78 25.95 -12.68
C ILE A 736 -17.57 25.87 -13.98
N LEU A 737 -16.99 25.23 -15.00
CA LEU A 737 -17.42 25.34 -16.40
C LEU A 737 -17.69 23.96 -17.00
N GLN A 738 -18.84 23.76 -17.65
CA GLN A 738 -19.16 22.55 -18.43
C GLN A 738 -18.93 21.22 -17.68
N ASN A 739 -19.19 21.18 -16.37
CA ASN A 739 -19.04 19.95 -15.58
C ASN A 739 -20.39 19.23 -15.42
N ASP A 740 -20.34 17.90 -15.41
CA ASP A 740 -21.47 17.01 -15.13
C ASP A 740 -21.27 16.33 -13.78
N PHE A 741 -22.14 16.64 -12.82
CA PHE A 741 -22.09 16.13 -11.45
C PHE A 741 -23.11 15.00 -11.24
N LYS A 742 -22.61 13.84 -10.85
CA LYS A 742 -23.37 12.60 -10.66
C LYS A 742 -23.06 11.97 -9.31
N HIS A 743 -23.91 11.02 -8.91
CA HIS A 743 -23.72 10.26 -7.68
C HIS A 743 -22.43 9.44 -7.72
N GLY A 744 -21.68 9.48 -6.61
CA GLY A 744 -20.51 8.63 -6.37
C GLY A 744 -20.87 7.38 -5.56
N SER A 745 -19.88 6.53 -5.28
CA SER A 745 -20.09 5.26 -4.54
C SER A 745 -20.48 5.47 -3.08
N TYR A 746 -20.05 6.58 -2.46
CA TYR A 746 -20.34 6.89 -1.06
C TYR A 746 -21.82 7.24 -0.80
N SER A 747 -22.50 7.91 -1.73
CA SER A 747 -23.88 8.37 -1.51
C SER A 747 -24.67 8.47 -2.80
N SER A 748 -25.82 7.80 -2.82
CA SER A 748 -26.83 7.89 -3.89
C SER A 748 -27.67 9.16 -3.86
N ASN A 749 -27.52 10.03 -2.84
CA ASN A 749 -28.36 11.22 -2.67
C ASN A 749 -27.54 12.53 -2.58
N THR A 750 -26.24 12.43 -2.33
CA THR A 750 -25.36 13.60 -2.17
C THR A 750 -24.54 13.83 -3.44
N VAL A 751 -24.69 15.02 -4.02
CA VAL A 751 -23.87 15.53 -5.14
C VAL A 751 -23.67 17.02 -4.89
N ARG A 752 -22.43 17.44 -4.60
CA ARG A 752 -22.11 18.82 -4.22
C ARG A 752 -20.76 19.24 -4.82
N MET A 753 -20.62 20.52 -5.16
CA MET A 753 -19.31 21.06 -5.55
C MET A 753 -18.40 21.15 -4.33
N THR A 754 -18.94 21.56 -3.18
CA THR A 754 -18.12 21.78 -1.98
C THR A 754 -18.85 21.53 -0.66
N SER A 755 -18.09 21.35 0.43
CA SER A 755 -18.61 21.31 1.80
C SER A 755 -19.20 22.67 2.20
N LYS A 756 -19.91 22.75 3.33
CA LYS A 756 -20.37 24.05 3.83
C LYS A 756 -19.19 24.84 4.40
N TRP A 757 -19.08 26.10 4.03
CA TRP A 757 -18.05 27.00 4.54
C TRP A 757 -18.57 28.44 4.61
N SER A 758 -17.97 29.24 5.48
CA SER A 758 -18.18 30.68 5.59
C SER A 758 -16.87 31.40 5.26
N PRO A 759 -16.82 32.22 4.19
CA PRO A 759 -15.61 32.99 3.89
C PRO A 759 -15.22 33.88 5.08
N PRO A 760 -13.91 34.02 5.39
CA PRO A 760 -13.43 35.07 6.27
C PRO A 760 -13.92 36.46 5.84
N SER A 761 -14.08 37.39 6.78
CA SER A 761 -14.70 38.70 6.50
C SER A 761 -14.01 39.54 5.40
N ASP A 762 -12.71 39.31 5.18
CA ASP A 762 -11.86 39.91 4.15
C ASP A 762 -11.83 39.13 2.82
N SER A 763 -12.35 37.90 2.80
CA SER A 763 -12.46 37.05 1.62
C SER A 763 -13.60 37.52 0.70
N ARG A 764 -13.31 37.66 -0.59
CA ARG A 764 -14.27 38.06 -1.63
C ARG A 764 -14.05 37.17 -2.86
N PRO A 765 -14.53 35.91 -2.82
CA PRO A 765 -14.41 35.00 -3.95
C PRO A 765 -15.16 35.58 -5.15
N THR A 766 -14.52 35.56 -6.32
CA THR A 766 -15.20 35.76 -7.59
C THR A 766 -15.40 34.39 -8.22
N ILE A 767 -16.63 33.90 -8.26
CA ILE A 767 -16.96 32.55 -8.73
C ILE A 767 -17.79 32.65 -10.01
N TYR A 768 -17.40 31.91 -11.04
CA TYR A 768 -18.14 31.77 -12.29
C TYR A 768 -18.69 30.37 -12.44
N GLY A 769 -19.96 30.29 -12.84
CA GLY A 769 -20.65 29.05 -13.17
C GLY A 769 -21.17 29.11 -14.60
N VAL A 770 -20.75 28.18 -15.46
CA VAL A 770 -21.15 28.18 -16.88
C VAL A 770 -21.51 26.78 -17.32
N CYS A 771 -22.75 26.58 -17.77
CA CYS A 771 -23.22 25.36 -18.42
C CYS A 771 -22.92 24.04 -17.66
N ASN A 772 -23.11 24.01 -16.34
CA ASN A 772 -22.96 22.78 -15.56
C ASN A 772 -24.28 22.01 -15.46
N GLU A 773 -24.19 20.69 -15.33
CA GLU A 773 -25.32 19.79 -15.07
C GLU A 773 -25.12 19.06 -13.74
N ALA A 774 -26.17 18.93 -12.94
CA ALA A 774 -26.17 18.12 -11.73
C ALA A 774 -27.35 17.16 -11.77
N ARG A 775 -27.07 15.86 -11.60
CA ARG A 775 -28.08 14.78 -11.62
C ARG A 775 -28.90 14.78 -12.93
N GLY A 776 -28.23 15.09 -14.05
CA GLY A 776 -28.83 15.13 -15.39
C GLY A 776 -29.73 16.35 -15.65
N SER A 777 -29.68 17.38 -14.80
CA SER A 777 -30.41 18.64 -14.99
C SER A 777 -29.45 19.83 -14.97
N PRO A 778 -29.67 20.89 -15.77
CA PRO A 778 -28.85 22.11 -15.71
C PRO A 778 -28.88 22.76 -14.33
N VAL A 779 -27.73 23.19 -13.83
CA VAL A 779 -27.60 23.89 -12.55
C VAL A 779 -28.07 25.33 -12.70
N THR A 780 -29.09 25.72 -11.94
CA THR A 780 -29.64 27.10 -11.97
C THR A 780 -29.38 27.86 -10.68
N ASP A 781 -29.30 27.15 -9.54
CA ASP A 781 -28.97 27.72 -8.24
C ASP A 781 -27.77 26.98 -7.63
N TYR A 782 -26.57 27.55 -7.76
CA TYR A 782 -25.35 26.94 -7.24
C TYR A 782 -25.34 26.82 -5.69
N GLY A 783 -26.16 27.60 -5.00
CA GLY A 783 -26.32 27.52 -3.55
C GLY A 783 -27.04 26.23 -3.14
N GLU A 784 -28.24 26.02 -3.69
CA GLU A 784 -29.05 24.84 -3.38
C GLU A 784 -28.54 23.57 -4.08
N ASP A 785 -28.19 23.65 -5.37
CA ASP A 785 -27.84 22.49 -6.19
C ASP A 785 -26.45 21.94 -5.87
N LEU A 786 -25.48 22.83 -5.60
CA LEU A 786 -24.06 22.50 -5.46
C LEU A 786 -23.42 22.95 -4.14
N ASN A 787 -24.20 23.51 -3.21
CA ASN A 787 -23.78 23.89 -1.86
C ASN A 787 -22.70 24.99 -1.81
N ILE A 788 -22.69 25.88 -2.81
CA ILE A 788 -21.78 27.05 -2.83
C ILE A 788 -22.43 28.19 -2.05
N GLY A 789 -22.01 28.40 -0.80
CA GLY A 789 -22.58 29.42 0.10
C GLY A 789 -22.25 30.88 -0.22
N THR A 790 -21.69 31.17 -1.40
CA THR A 790 -21.31 32.52 -1.84
C THR A 790 -21.86 32.82 -3.24
N PRO A 791 -22.15 34.08 -3.59
CA PRO A 791 -22.75 34.42 -4.88
C PRO A 791 -21.90 33.95 -6.06
N VAL A 792 -22.53 33.20 -6.97
CA VAL A 792 -21.93 32.73 -8.23
C VAL A 792 -22.45 33.58 -9.37
N THR A 793 -21.55 34.07 -10.23
CA THR A 793 -21.92 34.73 -11.49
C THR A 793 -22.23 33.64 -12.51
N VAL A 794 -23.51 33.37 -12.72
CA VAL A 794 -24.00 32.35 -13.67
C VAL A 794 -24.05 32.95 -15.08
N LEU A 795 -23.39 32.30 -16.05
CA LEU A 795 -23.48 32.64 -17.47
C LEU A 795 -24.23 31.54 -18.24
N ASP A 796 -25.00 31.95 -19.23
CA ASP A 796 -25.70 31.03 -20.14
C ASP A 796 -24.71 30.15 -20.92
N CYS A 797 -25.13 28.94 -21.29
CA CYS A 797 -24.33 28.06 -22.16
C CYS A 797 -23.95 28.77 -23.47
N GLY A 798 -22.64 28.86 -23.75
CA GLY A 798 -22.09 29.55 -24.92
C GLY A 798 -21.78 31.04 -24.71
N ALA A 799 -22.22 31.65 -23.61
CA ALA A 799 -21.71 32.94 -23.16
C ALA A 799 -20.35 32.75 -22.47
N CYS A 800 -19.47 33.73 -22.64
CA CYS A 800 -18.13 33.71 -22.06
C CYS A 800 -17.76 35.07 -21.48
N ALA A 801 -16.91 35.04 -20.46
CA ALA A 801 -16.28 36.22 -19.89
C ALA A 801 -14.78 35.96 -19.76
N ILE A 802 -13.97 37.00 -19.92
CA ILE A 802 -12.50 36.90 -19.83
C ILE A 802 -12.07 36.20 -18.54
N ASP A 803 -12.59 36.66 -17.39
CA ASP A 803 -12.22 36.12 -16.08
C ASP A 803 -12.76 34.70 -15.82
N ALA A 804 -13.83 34.31 -16.53
CA ALA A 804 -14.40 32.97 -16.42
C ALA A 804 -13.56 31.96 -17.20
N GLU A 805 -13.25 32.28 -18.46
CA GLU A 805 -12.66 31.34 -19.43
C GLU A 805 -11.14 31.37 -19.50
N CYS A 806 -10.52 32.51 -19.18
CA CYS A 806 -9.11 32.79 -19.40
C CYS A 806 -8.40 33.15 -18.09
N PHE A 807 -7.09 32.93 -18.03
CA PHE A 807 -6.29 33.47 -16.95
C PHE A 807 -6.11 34.99 -17.15
N ALA A 808 -6.95 35.78 -16.48
CA ALA A 808 -7.09 37.22 -16.71
C ALA A 808 -5.76 37.99 -16.67
N ALA A 809 -4.87 37.67 -15.72
CA ALA A 809 -3.58 38.35 -15.56
C ALA A 809 -2.63 38.20 -16.78
N ARG A 810 -2.91 37.25 -17.67
CA ARG A 810 -2.13 36.98 -18.89
C ARG A 810 -2.98 37.03 -20.16
N THR A 811 -4.18 37.59 -20.08
CA THR A 811 -5.10 37.72 -21.22
C THR A 811 -5.21 39.18 -21.65
N SER A 812 -5.12 39.45 -22.95
CA SER A 812 -5.19 40.81 -23.52
C SER A 812 -6.61 41.17 -24.01
N SER A 813 -7.28 40.21 -24.63
CA SER A 813 -8.66 40.32 -25.12
C SER A 813 -9.23 38.92 -25.35
N ILE A 814 -10.52 38.83 -25.68
CA ILE A 814 -11.16 37.61 -26.21
C ILE A 814 -11.58 37.85 -27.66
N SER A 815 -11.43 36.83 -28.51
CA SER A 815 -11.91 36.82 -29.89
C SER A 815 -12.98 35.72 -30.01
N GLY A 816 -14.25 36.11 -30.02
CA GLY A 816 -15.33 35.15 -29.71
C GLY A 816 -15.23 34.72 -28.25
N CYS A 817 -15.02 33.43 -27.99
CA CYS A 817 -14.74 32.89 -26.65
C CYS A 817 -13.33 32.30 -26.53
N GLU A 818 -12.44 32.57 -27.48
CA GLU A 818 -11.03 32.17 -27.42
C GLU A 818 -10.20 33.28 -26.78
N CYS A 819 -9.25 32.90 -25.91
CA CYS A 819 -8.40 33.83 -25.19
C CYS A 819 -7.23 34.30 -26.06
N VAL A 820 -7.03 35.63 -26.17
CA VAL A 820 -5.86 36.20 -26.84
C VAL A 820 -4.82 36.56 -25.78
N CYS A 821 -3.73 35.80 -25.72
CA CYS A 821 -2.76 35.92 -24.64
C CYS A 821 -1.88 37.18 -24.76
N ALA A 822 -1.66 37.82 -23.62
CA ALA A 822 -0.62 38.83 -23.45
C ALA A 822 0.76 38.15 -23.34
N ALA A 823 1.82 38.95 -23.35
CA ALA A 823 3.18 38.43 -23.17
C ALA A 823 3.33 37.65 -21.86
N GLY A 824 3.83 36.42 -21.97
CA GLY A 824 3.99 35.48 -20.86
C GLY A 824 2.74 34.65 -20.51
N GLY A 825 1.67 34.73 -21.31
CA GLY A 825 0.58 33.75 -21.28
C GLY A 825 0.81 32.62 -22.28
N TYR A 826 0.47 31.39 -21.90
CA TYR A 826 0.72 30.18 -22.69
C TYR A 826 -0.54 29.31 -22.84
N GLY A 827 -0.68 28.69 -24.01
CA GLY A 827 -1.81 27.82 -24.34
C GLY A 827 -3.14 28.58 -24.53
N ASP A 828 -4.21 27.83 -24.76
CA ASP A 828 -5.51 28.38 -25.16
C ASP A 828 -6.20 29.21 -24.06
N THR A 829 -5.79 29.01 -22.80
CA THR A 829 -6.33 29.71 -21.62
C THR A 829 -5.35 30.72 -21.02
N CYS A 830 -4.24 30.99 -21.71
CA CYS A 830 -3.22 31.97 -21.32
C CYS A 830 -2.60 31.72 -19.94
N LEU A 831 -2.28 30.47 -19.61
CA LEU A 831 -1.67 30.08 -18.34
C LEU A 831 -0.33 30.80 -18.09
N PRO A 832 0.07 31.03 -16.83
CA PRO A 832 1.28 31.79 -16.49
C PRO A 832 2.60 31.03 -16.72
N ALA A 833 2.53 29.72 -16.96
CA ALA A 833 3.69 28.87 -17.26
C ALA A 833 3.45 28.05 -18.54
N ALA A 834 4.55 27.73 -19.23
CA ALA A 834 4.50 27.08 -20.54
C ALA A 834 3.84 25.70 -20.49
N VAL A 835 2.83 25.48 -21.33
CA VAL A 835 2.18 24.17 -21.49
C VAL A 835 3.19 23.17 -22.07
N PRO A 836 3.30 21.94 -21.52
CA PRO A 836 4.22 20.94 -22.05
C PRO A 836 3.94 20.55 -23.52
N ASP A 837 4.99 20.36 -24.31
CA ASP A 837 4.87 19.85 -25.68
C ASP A 837 4.61 18.33 -25.70
N GLY A 838 3.90 17.85 -26.73
CA GLY A 838 3.74 16.41 -27.01
C GLY A 838 2.72 15.68 -26.13
N LEU A 839 1.80 16.40 -25.49
CA LEU A 839 0.57 15.87 -24.89
C LEU A 839 -0.33 15.31 -26.01
N GLY A 840 -0.80 14.08 -25.89
CA GLY A 840 -1.51 13.42 -26.99
C GLY A 840 -2.06 12.03 -26.62
N PRO A 841 -3.07 11.53 -27.36
CA PRO A 841 -3.74 10.25 -27.09
C PRO A 841 -2.79 9.06 -27.35
N LEU A 842 -2.90 7.86 -26.77
CA LEU A 842 -3.92 7.15 -25.97
C LEU A 842 -3.29 6.70 -24.62
N PRO A 843 -4.07 6.56 -23.54
CA PRO A 843 -4.81 5.33 -23.32
C PRO A 843 -6.27 5.65 -23.05
N LEU A 844 -7.09 5.64 -24.09
CA LEU A 844 -8.18 4.68 -23.99
C LEU A 844 -7.50 3.34 -24.21
N SER A 845 -7.61 2.42 -23.25
CA SER A 845 -7.56 1.02 -23.63
C SER A 845 -8.77 0.76 -24.51
N ASP A 846 -8.71 1.25 -25.75
CA ASP A 846 -9.50 0.75 -26.87
C ASP A 846 -8.84 -0.54 -27.37
N ALA A 847 -8.08 -1.21 -26.49
CA ALA A 847 -7.72 -2.59 -26.68
C ALA A 847 -9.04 -3.31 -26.95
N LYS A 848 -9.19 -3.67 -28.22
CA LYS A 848 -9.92 -4.83 -28.70
C LYS A 848 -9.48 -6.13 -28.01
N ASP A 849 -9.02 -6.09 -26.77
CA ASP A 849 -9.14 -7.19 -25.83
C ASP A 849 -10.62 -7.27 -25.44
N THR A 850 -11.44 -7.56 -26.46
CA THR A 850 -12.81 -8.05 -26.33
C THR A 850 -12.84 -9.41 -25.64
N GLU A 851 -11.69 -10.07 -25.54
CA GLU A 851 -11.53 -11.33 -24.82
C GLU A 851 -11.43 -11.07 -23.32
N VAL A 852 -12.47 -11.47 -22.60
CA VAL A 852 -12.40 -11.72 -21.16
C VAL A 852 -11.36 -12.82 -20.95
N ARG A 853 -10.14 -12.45 -20.53
CA ARG A 853 -9.10 -13.45 -20.23
C ARG A 853 -9.52 -14.24 -19.01
N CYS A 854 -9.67 -15.55 -19.18
CA CYS A 854 -10.03 -16.45 -18.10
C CYS A 854 -8.82 -16.75 -17.21
N VAL A 855 -9.03 -16.72 -15.90
CA VAL A 855 -8.11 -17.29 -14.91
C VAL A 855 -8.43 -18.78 -14.82
N HIS A 856 -7.45 -19.63 -15.13
CA HIS A 856 -7.58 -21.08 -15.09
C HIS A 856 -6.79 -21.66 -13.91
N GLY A 857 -7.46 -22.43 -13.05
CA GLY A 857 -6.80 -23.14 -11.96
C GLY A 857 -6.34 -22.23 -10.81
N GLY A 858 -5.86 -22.87 -9.73
CA GLY A 858 -5.22 -22.20 -8.60
C GLY A 858 -6.19 -21.74 -7.51
N SER A 859 -5.65 -21.01 -6.54
CA SER A 859 -6.42 -20.50 -5.40
C SER A 859 -6.26 -19.00 -5.21
N ILE A 860 -7.38 -18.29 -5.01
CA ILE A 860 -7.40 -16.83 -4.82
C ILE A 860 -8.22 -16.45 -3.59
N SER A 861 -7.78 -15.42 -2.86
CA SER A 861 -8.47 -14.92 -1.66
C SER A 861 -9.22 -13.61 -1.88
N PHE A 862 -8.96 -12.93 -3.01
CA PHE A 862 -9.64 -11.71 -3.42
C PHE A 862 -9.59 -11.56 -4.94
N VAL A 863 -10.49 -10.76 -5.49
CA VAL A 863 -10.49 -10.34 -6.90
C VAL A 863 -10.11 -8.86 -6.93
N ASP A 864 -9.07 -8.51 -7.69
CA ASP A 864 -8.64 -7.13 -7.86
C ASP A 864 -9.68 -6.29 -8.61
N TYR A 865 -9.61 -4.97 -8.44
CA TYR A 865 -10.37 -4.06 -9.29
C TYR A 865 -9.97 -4.27 -10.75
N PRO A 866 -10.93 -4.48 -11.66
CA PRO A 866 -10.64 -4.68 -13.07
C PRO A 866 -9.91 -3.46 -13.64
N ASP A 867 -8.94 -3.71 -14.53
CA ASP A 867 -8.29 -2.65 -15.29
C ASP A 867 -9.32 -1.94 -16.19
N SER A 868 -9.06 -0.67 -16.52
CA SER A 868 -9.95 0.12 -17.37
C SER A 868 -10.16 -0.59 -18.72
N GLY A 869 -11.42 -0.74 -19.13
CA GLY A 869 -11.80 -1.41 -20.38
C GLY A 869 -12.03 -2.91 -20.29
N VAL A 870 -11.75 -3.55 -19.14
CA VAL A 870 -12.11 -4.96 -18.91
C VAL A 870 -13.64 -5.10 -18.89
N ARG A 871 -14.17 -5.91 -19.81
CA ARG A 871 -15.62 -6.07 -20.05
C ARG A 871 -16.25 -7.25 -19.30
N GLY A 872 -15.52 -7.84 -18.37
CA GLY A 872 -15.95 -9.06 -17.72
C GLY A 872 -14.84 -9.77 -16.96
N LEU A 873 -15.24 -10.78 -16.20
CA LEU A 873 -14.34 -11.68 -15.49
C LEU A 873 -14.67 -13.12 -15.86
N CYS A 874 -13.63 -13.94 -16.00
CA CYS A 874 -13.82 -15.35 -16.26
C CYS A 874 -12.89 -16.15 -15.34
N PHE A 875 -13.47 -17.09 -14.59
CA PHE A 875 -12.78 -18.01 -13.71
C PHE A 875 -13.17 -19.43 -14.09
N VAL A 876 -12.16 -20.28 -14.30
CA VAL A 876 -12.35 -21.67 -14.69
C VAL A 876 -11.51 -22.55 -13.78
N ASN A 877 -12.15 -23.46 -13.04
CA ASN A 877 -11.47 -24.38 -12.13
C ASN A 877 -10.66 -23.67 -11.02
N VAL A 878 -11.18 -22.55 -10.49
CA VAL A 878 -10.51 -21.73 -9.46
C VAL A 878 -11.11 -22.01 -8.08
N THR A 879 -10.24 -22.15 -7.08
CA THR A 879 -10.64 -22.31 -5.68
C THR A 879 -10.53 -20.98 -4.93
N PHE A 880 -11.65 -20.40 -4.55
CA PHE A 880 -11.68 -19.20 -3.73
C PHE A 880 -11.49 -19.57 -2.25
N THR A 881 -10.59 -18.89 -1.56
CA THR A 881 -10.30 -19.15 -0.13
C THR A 881 -10.92 -18.13 0.82
N ALA A 882 -11.62 -17.13 0.27
CA ALA A 882 -12.39 -16.15 1.02
C ALA A 882 -13.67 -15.80 0.25
N ALA A 883 -14.66 -15.22 0.94
CA ALA A 883 -15.86 -14.71 0.29
C ALA A 883 -15.52 -13.52 -0.63
N ILE A 884 -16.12 -13.49 -1.81
CA ILE A 884 -15.87 -12.48 -2.84
C ILE A 884 -17.08 -11.58 -3.00
N VAL A 885 -16.83 -10.28 -3.11
CA VAL A 885 -17.83 -9.28 -3.46
C VAL A 885 -17.46 -8.70 -4.83
N LEU A 886 -18.31 -8.93 -5.83
CA LEU A 886 -18.19 -8.35 -7.16
C LEU A 886 -19.12 -7.14 -7.26
N GLU A 887 -18.55 -5.95 -7.10
CA GLU A 887 -19.31 -4.71 -7.26
C GLU A 887 -19.26 -4.23 -8.71
N LEU A 888 -20.37 -4.37 -9.44
CA LEU A 888 -20.39 -4.17 -10.90
C LEU A 888 -20.20 -2.71 -11.33
N TRP A 889 -20.29 -1.75 -10.41
CA TRP A 889 -20.03 -0.33 -10.72
C TRP A 889 -18.52 -0.06 -10.87
N SER A 890 -17.66 -0.99 -10.43
CA SER A 890 -16.21 -0.92 -10.62
C SER A 890 -15.78 -1.15 -12.06
N PHE A 891 -16.63 -1.74 -12.91
CA PHE A 891 -16.34 -1.98 -14.31
C PHE A 891 -16.62 -0.72 -15.15
N ASP A 892 -15.65 -0.32 -15.97
CA ASP A 892 -15.81 0.79 -16.91
C ASP A 892 -16.46 0.32 -18.22
N ALA A 893 -17.77 0.04 -18.18
CA ALA A 893 -18.53 -0.38 -19.37
C ALA A 893 -19.91 0.30 -19.49
N PRO A 894 -20.01 1.65 -19.46
CA PRO A 894 -21.27 2.33 -19.72
C PRO A 894 -21.80 1.93 -21.11
N GLN A 895 -23.06 1.48 -21.17
CA GLN A 895 -23.77 1.01 -22.39
C GLN A 895 -23.33 -0.35 -22.99
N GLN A 896 -22.45 -1.11 -22.35
CA GLN A 896 -22.03 -2.44 -22.84
C GLN A 896 -22.35 -3.56 -21.85
N THR A 897 -22.46 -4.79 -22.36
CA THR A 897 -22.75 -5.97 -21.54
C THR A 897 -21.51 -6.46 -20.80
N LEU A 898 -21.60 -6.61 -19.49
CA LEU A 898 -20.55 -7.19 -18.64
C LEU A 898 -20.69 -8.71 -18.60
N ASN A 899 -19.65 -9.47 -18.94
CA ASN A 899 -19.69 -10.95 -18.91
C ASN A 899 -18.95 -11.49 -17.68
N ILE A 900 -19.63 -12.17 -16.78
CA ILE A 900 -19.03 -12.80 -15.59
C ILE A 900 -19.26 -14.30 -15.67
N THR A 901 -18.18 -15.07 -15.78
CA THR A 901 -18.24 -16.52 -15.89
C THR A 901 -17.48 -17.17 -14.74
N LEU A 902 -18.16 -18.02 -13.96
CA LEU A 902 -17.58 -18.93 -12.99
C LEU A 902 -17.92 -20.36 -13.40
N LEU A 903 -16.93 -21.05 -13.95
CA LEU A 903 -17.06 -22.42 -14.41
C LEU A 903 -16.23 -23.34 -13.52
N GLN A 904 -16.85 -24.35 -12.92
CA GLN A 904 -16.11 -25.36 -12.12
C GLN A 904 -15.34 -24.73 -10.95
N CYS A 905 -15.85 -23.65 -10.37
CA CYS A 905 -15.19 -22.96 -9.27
C CYS A 905 -15.62 -23.52 -7.91
N VAL A 906 -14.74 -23.41 -6.92
CA VAL A 906 -15.04 -23.71 -5.51
C VAL A 906 -15.12 -22.37 -4.77
N LEU A 907 -16.29 -22.03 -4.24
CA LEU A 907 -16.60 -20.74 -3.63
C LEU A 907 -16.72 -20.90 -2.11
N VAL A 908 -16.17 -19.93 -1.38
CA VAL A 908 -16.46 -19.77 0.06
C VAL A 908 -17.74 -18.94 0.22
N GLY A 909 -17.92 -17.91 -0.60
CA GLY A 909 -19.13 -17.07 -0.68
C GLY A 909 -18.98 -16.10 -1.85
N LEU A 910 -20.10 -15.68 -2.45
CA LEU A 910 -20.09 -14.78 -3.60
C LEU A 910 -21.28 -13.82 -3.53
N SER A 911 -21.01 -12.51 -3.46
CA SER A 911 -22.02 -11.45 -3.58
C SER A 911 -21.79 -10.67 -4.88
N ILE A 912 -22.82 -10.55 -5.71
CA ILE A 912 -22.79 -9.77 -6.96
C ILE A 912 -23.72 -8.56 -6.83
N LYS A 913 -23.14 -7.36 -6.80
CA LYS A 913 -23.90 -6.11 -6.66
C LYS A 913 -24.09 -5.42 -8.00
N GLY A 914 -25.35 -5.37 -8.45
CA GLY A 914 -25.80 -4.70 -9.65
C GLY A 914 -25.54 -3.19 -9.65
N SER A 915 -25.15 -2.65 -10.80
CA SER A 915 -24.85 -1.23 -11.03
C SER A 915 -25.85 -0.52 -11.94
N GLY A 916 -26.89 -1.23 -12.38
CA GLY A 916 -27.79 -0.83 -13.47
C GLY A 916 -27.25 -1.09 -14.87
N ALA A 917 -26.00 -1.56 -15.01
CA ALA A 917 -25.46 -2.01 -16.28
C ALA A 917 -26.08 -3.34 -16.73
N ARG A 918 -26.05 -3.60 -18.04
CA ARG A 918 -26.42 -4.91 -18.61
C ARG A 918 -25.33 -5.93 -18.26
N VAL A 919 -25.70 -7.09 -17.73
CA VAL A 919 -24.74 -8.14 -17.35
C VAL A 919 -25.18 -9.51 -17.85
N HIS A 920 -24.23 -10.37 -18.18
CA HIS A 920 -24.40 -11.80 -18.34
C HIS A 920 -23.56 -12.51 -17.27
N VAL A 921 -24.22 -13.05 -16.25
CA VAL A 921 -23.58 -13.84 -15.20
C VAL A 921 -23.85 -15.31 -15.47
N ASN A 922 -22.80 -16.14 -15.48
CA ASN A 922 -22.90 -17.57 -15.63
C ASN A 922 -22.08 -18.29 -14.57
N VAL A 923 -22.77 -18.92 -13.61
CA VAL A 923 -22.22 -19.83 -12.61
C VAL A 923 -22.58 -21.26 -13.02
N THR A 924 -21.68 -21.90 -13.75
CA THR A 924 -21.90 -23.26 -14.27
C THR A 924 -21.06 -24.25 -13.49
N SER A 925 -21.71 -25.33 -13.06
CA SER A 925 -21.08 -26.47 -12.41
C SER A 925 -20.10 -26.02 -11.33
N SER A 926 -20.49 -25.12 -10.44
CA SER A 926 -19.63 -24.63 -9.36
C SER A 926 -20.12 -25.17 -8.02
N MET A 927 -19.28 -25.09 -6.99
CA MET A 927 -19.64 -25.51 -5.64
C MET A 927 -19.45 -24.38 -4.63
N LEU A 928 -20.32 -24.34 -3.64
CA LEU A 928 -20.24 -23.46 -2.48
C LEU A 928 -20.62 -24.32 -1.27
N ASP A 929 -19.81 -24.27 -0.20
CA ASP A 929 -19.89 -25.27 0.90
C ASP A 929 -20.05 -24.63 2.30
N SER A 930 -20.04 -23.29 2.40
CA SER A 930 -20.13 -22.64 3.72
C SER A 930 -20.85 -21.30 3.72
N GLY A 931 -20.56 -20.41 2.76
CA GLY A 931 -21.17 -19.09 2.66
C GLY A 931 -22.46 -19.07 1.85
N GLU A 932 -22.71 -17.95 1.20
CA GLU A 932 -23.95 -17.67 0.46
C GLU A 932 -23.64 -17.16 -0.95
N LEU A 933 -24.57 -17.39 -1.87
CA LEU A 933 -24.59 -16.75 -3.19
C LEU A 933 -25.64 -15.65 -3.19
N GLU A 934 -25.20 -14.41 -3.12
CA GLU A 934 -26.05 -13.23 -3.00
C GLU A 934 -26.05 -12.41 -4.30
N PHE A 935 -27.22 -11.94 -4.72
CA PHE A 935 -27.36 -10.92 -5.75
C PHE A 935 -28.12 -9.72 -5.19
N ARG A 936 -27.58 -8.52 -5.38
CA ARG A 936 -28.13 -7.29 -4.79
C ARG A 936 -28.16 -6.13 -5.76
N GLY A 937 -29.19 -5.30 -5.71
CA GLY A 937 -29.28 -4.04 -6.45
C GLY A 937 -29.90 -4.16 -7.84
N TYR A 938 -29.65 -3.15 -8.69
CA TYR A 938 -30.32 -3.02 -9.99
C TYR A 938 -29.51 -3.67 -11.12
N PHE A 939 -30.17 -4.52 -11.92
CA PHE A 939 -29.60 -5.17 -13.08
C PHE A 939 -30.25 -4.58 -14.35
N GLY A 940 -29.42 -4.07 -15.26
CA GLY A 940 -29.88 -3.33 -16.43
C GLY A 940 -30.70 -4.19 -17.38
N THR A 941 -31.48 -3.56 -18.25
CA THR A 941 -32.36 -4.24 -19.22
C THR A 941 -31.61 -5.24 -20.11
N SER A 942 -32.24 -6.39 -20.36
CA SER A 942 -31.66 -7.51 -21.11
C SER A 942 -30.43 -8.15 -20.47
N SER A 943 -30.36 -8.17 -19.14
CA SER A 943 -29.34 -8.97 -18.44
C SER A 943 -29.72 -10.46 -18.41
N GLN A 944 -28.74 -11.32 -18.19
CA GLN A 944 -28.94 -12.77 -18.07
C GLN A 944 -28.14 -13.27 -16.88
N ILE A 945 -28.78 -13.96 -15.95
CA ILE A 945 -28.13 -14.56 -14.79
C ILE A 945 -28.46 -16.03 -14.81
N LEU A 946 -27.44 -16.88 -14.92
CA LEU A 946 -27.57 -18.33 -15.00
C LEU A 946 -26.76 -18.97 -13.88
N VAL A 947 -27.41 -19.81 -13.07
CA VAL A 947 -26.75 -20.75 -12.16
C VAL A 947 -27.24 -22.13 -12.55
N VAL A 948 -26.33 -22.98 -13.03
CA VAL A 948 -26.69 -24.29 -13.60
C VAL A 948 -25.77 -25.41 -13.16
N GLY A 949 -26.35 -26.57 -12.85
CA GLY A 949 -25.60 -27.79 -12.51
C GLY A 949 -24.65 -27.63 -11.31
N SER A 950 -24.95 -26.68 -10.41
CA SER A 950 -24.10 -26.29 -9.29
C SER A 950 -24.59 -26.87 -7.97
N ALA A 951 -23.68 -27.05 -7.02
CA ALA A 951 -23.99 -27.50 -5.66
C ALA A 951 -23.73 -26.36 -4.68
N ILE A 952 -24.80 -25.69 -4.23
CA ILE A 952 -24.74 -24.52 -3.35
C ILE A 952 -25.26 -24.94 -1.97
N VAL A 953 -24.35 -25.35 -1.11
CA VAL A 953 -24.61 -25.78 0.26
C VAL A 953 -24.09 -24.72 1.21
N SER A 954 -24.96 -24.24 2.08
CA SER A 954 -24.64 -23.21 3.06
C SER A 954 -24.89 -23.71 4.48
N THR A 955 -24.02 -23.27 5.39
CA THR A 955 -24.24 -23.42 6.83
C THR A 955 -24.97 -22.22 7.43
N LEU A 956 -25.26 -21.20 6.61
CA LEU A 956 -26.03 -20.01 6.97
C LEU A 956 -27.53 -20.25 6.78
N SER A 957 -28.33 -19.28 7.24
CA SER A 957 -29.79 -19.30 7.12
C SER A 957 -30.28 -19.57 5.70
N TYR A 958 -29.58 -19.10 4.67
CA TYR A 958 -29.91 -19.34 3.27
C TYR A 958 -28.68 -19.61 2.41
N ALA A 959 -28.87 -20.35 1.32
CA ALA A 959 -27.80 -20.66 0.36
C ALA A 959 -27.74 -19.68 -0.82
N ILE A 960 -28.89 -19.29 -1.36
CA ILE A 960 -29.00 -18.27 -2.41
C ILE A 960 -29.95 -17.17 -1.93
N ALA A 961 -29.55 -15.90 -2.07
CA ALA A 961 -30.37 -14.75 -1.71
C ALA A 961 -30.44 -13.66 -2.78
N PHE A 962 -31.63 -13.07 -2.91
CA PHE A 962 -31.92 -11.86 -3.68
C PHE A 962 -32.37 -10.74 -2.74
N LEU A 963 -31.56 -9.70 -2.59
CA LEU A 963 -31.80 -8.61 -1.64
C LEU A 963 -31.84 -7.27 -2.38
N ASP A 964 -32.84 -6.42 -2.13
CA ASP A 964 -33.02 -5.15 -2.86
C ASP A 964 -32.88 -5.35 -4.38
N PHE A 965 -33.47 -6.43 -4.91
CA PHE A 965 -33.14 -6.96 -6.23
C PHE A 965 -34.15 -6.48 -7.28
N PHE A 966 -33.65 -5.73 -8.27
CA PHE A 966 -34.50 -5.12 -9.30
C PHE A 966 -34.14 -5.67 -10.69
N LEU A 967 -35.07 -6.41 -11.29
CA LEU A 967 -34.97 -6.95 -12.65
C LEU A 967 -35.70 -6.03 -13.64
N GLY A 968 -34.93 -5.40 -14.54
CA GLY A 968 -35.50 -4.64 -15.64
C GLY A 968 -36.06 -5.52 -16.76
N ALA A 969 -36.73 -4.90 -17.74
CA ALA A 969 -37.35 -5.59 -18.86
C ALA A 969 -36.38 -6.49 -19.64
N ASN A 970 -36.90 -7.63 -20.12
CA ASN A 970 -36.16 -8.67 -20.86
C ASN A 970 -34.97 -9.28 -20.09
N THR A 971 -34.93 -9.13 -18.77
CA THR A 971 -33.89 -9.72 -17.94
C THR A 971 -34.33 -11.09 -17.44
N THR A 972 -33.46 -12.09 -17.54
CA THR A 972 -33.77 -13.45 -17.07
C THR A 972 -32.81 -13.89 -15.98
N LEU A 973 -33.36 -14.52 -14.95
CA LEU A 973 -32.63 -15.25 -13.93
C LEU A 973 -33.03 -16.71 -13.97
N LEU A 974 -32.06 -17.60 -14.14
CA LEU A 974 -32.26 -19.03 -14.35
C LEU A 974 -31.46 -19.81 -13.30
N LEU A 975 -32.17 -20.54 -12.44
CA LEU A 975 -31.60 -21.53 -11.52
C LEU A 975 -32.01 -22.90 -12.03
N LEU A 976 -31.09 -23.59 -12.72
CA LEU A 976 -31.37 -24.84 -13.44
C LEU A 976 -30.57 -26.03 -12.89
N ASP A 977 -31.23 -27.14 -12.57
CA ASP A 977 -30.59 -28.42 -12.23
C ASP A 977 -29.51 -28.32 -11.13
N ASN A 978 -29.74 -27.45 -10.13
CA ASN A 978 -28.83 -27.26 -9.00
C ASN A 978 -29.26 -28.08 -7.78
N ARG A 979 -28.30 -28.36 -6.91
CA ARG A 979 -28.56 -28.78 -5.53
C ARG A 979 -28.33 -27.58 -4.62
N ILE A 980 -29.38 -27.12 -3.93
CA ILE A 980 -29.35 -25.92 -3.09
C ILE A 980 -29.80 -26.32 -1.69
N GLU A 981 -28.96 -26.06 -0.70
CA GLU A 981 -29.19 -26.48 0.68
C GLU A 981 -28.75 -25.36 1.63
N GLY A 982 -29.68 -24.83 2.43
CA GLY A 982 -29.35 -23.89 3.50
C GLY A 982 -29.88 -24.37 4.84
N SER A 983 -29.48 -23.73 5.94
CA SER A 983 -29.97 -24.17 7.25
C SER A 983 -31.48 -23.99 7.35
N SER A 984 -31.96 -22.79 7.04
CA SER A 984 -33.36 -22.41 7.24
C SER A 984 -34.12 -22.38 5.92
N TYR A 985 -33.45 -21.89 4.89
CA TYR A 985 -33.99 -21.68 3.55
C TYR A 985 -32.99 -22.18 2.51
N ALA A 986 -33.41 -22.92 1.48
CA ALA A 986 -32.51 -23.12 0.33
C ALA A 986 -32.37 -21.80 -0.44
N PHE A 987 -33.50 -21.09 -0.60
CA PHE A 987 -33.62 -19.95 -1.47
C PHE A 987 -34.40 -18.80 -0.81
N TYR A 988 -33.85 -17.58 -0.80
CA TYR A 988 -34.41 -16.41 -0.11
C TYR A 988 -34.59 -15.21 -1.06
N ILE A 989 -35.79 -14.60 -1.05
CA ILE A 989 -36.14 -13.42 -1.85
C ILE A 989 -36.64 -12.32 -0.91
N SER A 990 -36.04 -11.13 -1.00
CA SER A 990 -36.43 -9.95 -0.21
C SER A 990 -36.36 -8.67 -1.05
N ASP A 991 -37.37 -7.82 -0.89
CA ASP A 991 -37.52 -6.51 -1.54
C ASP A 991 -37.23 -6.56 -3.05
N THR A 992 -37.87 -7.54 -3.72
CA THR A 992 -37.61 -7.85 -5.12
C THR A 992 -38.71 -7.31 -6.04
N VAL A 993 -38.31 -6.63 -7.11
CA VAL A 993 -39.22 -6.14 -8.16
C VAL A 993 -38.84 -6.74 -9.51
N VAL A 994 -39.78 -7.46 -10.12
CA VAL A 994 -39.66 -8.05 -11.45
C VAL A 994 -40.51 -7.24 -12.44
N ASP A 995 -39.89 -6.29 -13.14
CA ASP A 995 -40.57 -5.38 -14.08
C ASP A 995 -40.31 -5.82 -15.54
N GLY A 996 -41.17 -6.69 -16.06
CA GLY A 996 -41.03 -7.25 -17.42
C GLY A 996 -39.84 -8.20 -17.62
N GLY A 997 -39.23 -8.67 -16.53
CA GLY A 997 -38.20 -9.72 -16.51
C GLY A 997 -38.75 -11.06 -15.99
N GLY A 998 -37.87 -12.04 -15.77
CA GLY A 998 -38.27 -13.38 -15.36
C GLY A 998 -37.30 -14.06 -14.40
N ILE A 999 -37.83 -14.76 -13.41
CA ILE A 999 -37.11 -15.67 -12.52
C ILE A 999 -37.64 -17.08 -12.78
N ILE A 1000 -36.76 -18.00 -13.18
CA ILE A 1000 -37.08 -19.42 -13.40
C ILE A 1000 -36.22 -20.26 -12.46
N VAL A 1001 -36.88 -21.05 -11.63
CA VAL A 1001 -36.27 -22.05 -10.73
C VAL A 1001 -36.74 -23.41 -11.21
N LYS A 1002 -35.89 -24.16 -11.93
CA LYS A 1002 -36.29 -25.44 -12.54
C LYS A 1002 -35.30 -26.58 -12.35
N GLY A 1003 -35.82 -27.79 -12.07
CA GLY A 1003 -34.99 -28.99 -11.96
C GLY A 1003 -34.12 -29.06 -10.71
N ASN A 1004 -34.33 -28.17 -9.73
CA ASN A 1004 -33.45 -28.08 -8.57
C ASN A 1004 -33.89 -29.05 -7.46
N THR A 1005 -32.92 -29.47 -6.67
CA THR A 1005 -33.15 -30.10 -5.36
C THR A 1005 -32.96 -29.05 -4.28
N LEU A 1006 -34.03 -28.69 -3.57
CA LEU A 1006 -34.06 -27.63 -2.56
C LEU A 1006 -34.23 -28.25 -1.16
N LEU A 1007 -33.25 -28.02 -0.29
CA LEU A 1007 -33.15 -28.69 1.00
C LEU A 1007 -33.00 -27.66 2.13
N SER A 1008 -33.61 -27.95 3.28
CA SER A 1008 -33.41 -27.21 4.52
C SER A 1008 -33.19 -28.16 5.69
N THR A 1009 -32.23 -27.83 6.57
CA THR A 1009 -31.77 -28.69 7.67
C THR A 1009 -32.14 -28.19 9.07
N ALA A 1010 -32.93 -27.11 9.18
CA ALA A 1010 -33.16 -26.40 10.44
C ALA A 1010 -33.67 -27.30 11.58
N ASN A 1011 -33.00 -27.15 12.73
CA ASN A 1011 -33.32 -27.82 13.99
C ASN A 1011 -33.91 -26.79 14.98
N GLU A 1012 -35.18 -27.01 15.34
CA GLU A 1012 -35.92 -26.46 16.48
C GLU A 1012 -36.50 -25.02 16.42
N ASP A 1013 -35.77 -23.96 16.03
CA ASP A 1013 -36.29 -22.57 16.19
C ASP A 1013 -36.88 -21.94 14.92
N GLU A 1014 -36.55 -22.45 13.74
CA GLU A 1014 -37.04 -21.93 12.46
C GLU A 1014 -37.73 -23.03 11.65
N VAL A 1015 -38.79 -22.67 10.92
CA VAL A 1015 -39.57 -23.63 10.13
C VAL A 1015 -38.81 -23.91 8.82
N PRO A 1016 -38.29 -25.15 8.61
CA PRO A 1016 -37.50 -25.49 7.43
C PRO A 1016 -38.31 -25.17 6.18
N THR A 1017 -37.80 -24.33 5.29
CA THR A 1017 -38.55 -23.86 4.13
C THR A 1017 -37.67 -23.95 2.88
N ALA A 1018 -38.16 -24.47 1.76
CA ALA A 1018 -37.32 -24.58 0.57
C ALA A 1018 -37.10 -23.20 -0.09
N VAL A 1019 -38.18 -22.44 -0.29
CA VAL A 1019 -38.15 -21.08 -0.85
C VAL A 1019 -38.87 -20.11 0.08
N PHE A 1020 -38.17 -19.10 0.56
CA PHE A 1020 -38.76 -18.04 1.37
C PHE A 1020 -38.82 -16.74 0.57
N VAL A 1021 -40.02 -16.17 0.47
CA VAL A 1021 -40.30 -14.92 -0.21
C VAL A 1021 -40.82 -13.94 0.81
N GLU A 1022 -39.99 -12.97 1.18
CA GLU A 1022 -40.38 -11.90 2.08
C GLU A 1022 -41.35 -10.95 1.38
N THR A 1023 -40.91 -10.31 0.31
CA THR A 1023 -41.70 -9.39 -0.53
C THR A 1023 -41.33 -9.58 -2.00
N ILE A 1024 -42.34 -9.61 -2.88
CA ILE A 1024 -42.11 -9.61 -4.32
C ILE A 1024 -43.24 -8.90 -5.09
N ASP A 1025 -42.84 -8.01 -5.99
CA ASP A 1025 -43.72 -7.37 -6.95
C ASP A 1025 -43.42 -7.85 -8.37
N VAL A 1026 -44.39 -8.53 -8.99
CA VAL A 1026 -44.28 -9.07 -10.36
C VAL A 1026 -45.21 -8.28 -11.28
N MET A 1027 -44.63 -7.46 -12.16
CA MET A 1027 -45.39 -6.50 -12.96
C MET A 1027 -44.99 -6.47 -14.44
N LYS A 1028 -45.88 -5.89 -15.26
CA LYS A 1028 -45.68 -5.61 -16.69
C LYS A 1028 -45.23 -6.82 -17.51
N GLY A 1029 -45.91 -7.95 -17.34
CA GLY A 1029 -45.56 -9.21 -17.99
C GLY A 1029 -44.37 -9.94 -17.37
N GLY A 1030 -43.86 -9.47 -16.23
CA GLY A 1030 -42.83 -10.18 -15.49
C GLY A 1030 -43.32 -11.50 -14.91
N TYR A 1031 -42.41 -12.41 -14.57
CA TYR A 1031 -42.80 -13.73 -14.06
C TYR A 1031 -41.84 -14.34 -13.04
N LEU A 1032 -42.41 -15.13 -12.12
CA LEU A 1032 -41.70 -16.06 -11.23
C LEU A 1032 -42.26 -17.47 -11.48
N ASP A 1033 -41.43 -18.37 -11.99
CA ASP A 1033 -41.78 -19.74 -12.34
C ASP A 1033 -40.91 -20.75 -11.57
N VAL A 1034 -41.56 -21.57 -10.76
CA VAL A 1034 -40.92 -22.63 -9.96
C VAL A 1034 -41.44 -23.97 -10.49
N GLU A 1035 -40.65 -24.62 -11.36
CA GLU A 1035 -41.08 -25.80 -12.12
C GLU A 1035 -40.21 -27.04 -11.83
N ASN A 1036 -40.79 -28.22 -11.68
CA ASN A 1036 -40.04 -29.49 -11.62
C ASN A 1036 -38.92 -29.48 -10.55
N ASN A 1037 -39.20 -28.93 -9.37
CA ASN A 1037 -38.25 -28.93 -8.26
C ASN A 1037 -38.61 -30.00 -7.24
N THR A 1038 -37.59 -30.63 -6.66
CA THR A 1038 -37.74 -31.54 -5.54
C THR A 1038 -37.39 -30.81 -4.25
N MET A 1039 -38.32 -30.73 -3.33
CA MET A 1039 -38.21 -29.97 -2.09
C MET A 1039 -38.27 -30.93 -0.89
N SER A 1040 -37.34 -30.78 0.06
CA SER A 1040 -37.39 -31.44 1.36
C SER A 1040 -37.32 -30.40 2.46
N ALA A 1041 -38.48 -30.02 2.97
CA ALA A 1041 -38.67 -28.95 3.94
C ALA A 1041 -40.05 -29.10 4.62
N ALA A 1042 -40.31 -28.33 5.68
CA ALA A 1042 -41.66 -28.21 6.21
C ALA A 1042 -42.56 -27.41 5.25
N ASN A 1043 -42.03 -26.30 4.71
CA ASN A 1043 -42.72 -25.53 3.68
C ASN A 1043 -41.99 -25.60 2.34
N GLY A 1044 -42.73 -25.77 1.25
CA GLY A 1044 -42.16 -25.64 -0.09
C GLY A 1044 -41.79 -24.19 -0.39
N ILE A 1045 -42.79 -23.33 -0.51
CA ILE A 1045 -42.67 -21.91 -0.76
C ILE A 1045 -43.45 -21.16 0.33
N TYR A 1046 -42.81 -20.20 0.97
CA TYR A 1046 -43.37 -19.39 2.03
C TYR A 1046 -43.42 -17.92 1.60
N PHE A 1047 -44.61 -17.32 1.58
CA PHE A 1047 -44.81 -15.90 1.32
C PHE A 1047 -45.12 -15.18 2.63
N PHE A 1048 -44.22 -14.30 3.09
CA PHE A 1048 -44.34 -13.68 4.41
C PHE A 1048 -45.11 -12.36 4.41
N TRP A 1049 -44.80 -11.40 3.55
CA TRP A 1049 -45.57 -10.16 3.42
C TRP A 1049 -46.45 -10.16 2.17
N ASP A 1050 -47.06 -9.01 1.88
CA ASP A 1050 -47.92 -8.83 0.73
C ASP A 1050 -47.15 -9.07 -0.58
N THR A 1051 -47.72 -9.92 -1.43
CA THR A 1051 -47.21 -10.24 -2.76
C THR A 1051 -48.13 -9.65 -3.82
N ASN A 1052 -47.59 -8.81 -4.71
CA ASN A 1052 -48.38 -8.16 -5.75
C ASN A 1052 -48.02 -8.69 -7.14
N VAL A 1053 -49.03 -9.15 -7.87
CA VAL A 1053 -48.90 -9.58 -9.27
C VAL A 1053 -49.82 -8.70 -10.11
N GLY A 1054 -49.23 -7.86 -10.95
CA GLY A 1054 -49.94 -6.81 -11.68
C GLY A 1054 -49.64 -6.81 -13.17
N SER A 1055 -50.52 -6.19 -13.96
CA SER A 1055 -50.26 -5.84 -15.37
C SER A 1055 -49.71 -7.01 -16.19
N ALA A 1056 -50.49 -8.10 -16.29
CA ALA A 1056 -50.13 -9.36 -16.95
C ALA A 1056 -48.95 -10.14 -16.34
N GLY A 1057 -48.56 -9.87 -15.08
CA GLY A 1057 -47.56 -10.67 -14.38
C GLY A 1057 -47.99 -12.13 -14.14
N LEU A 1058 -47.04 -13.05 -13.98
CA LEU A 1058 -47.30 -14.48 -13.76
C LEU A 1058 -46.52 -15.01 -12.54
N LEU A 1059 -47.23 -15.61 -11.59
CA LEU A 1059 -46.67 -16.44 -10.54
C LEU A 1059 -47.01 -17.90 -10.83
N ARG A 1060 -46.04 -18.81 -10.94
CA ARG A 1060 -46.30 -20.20 -11.29
C ARG A 1060 -45.49 -21.17 -10.44
N VAL A 1061 -46.16 -22.21 -9.95
CA VAL A 1061 -45.57 -23.33 -9.20
C VAL A 1061 -46.09 -24.61 -9.84
N ALA A 1062 -45.21 -25.31 -10.55
CA ALA A 1062 -45.62 -26.43 -11.39
C ALA A 1062 -44.74 -27.67 -11.22
N ASP A 1063 -45.36 -28.85 -11.28
CA ASP A 1063 -44.66 -30.15 -11.29
C ASP A 1063 -43.64 -30.34 -10.16
N CYS A 1064 -43.78 -29.60 -9.06
CA CYS A 1064 -42.87 -29.68 -7.92
C CYS A 1064 -43.29 -30.82 -7.00
N THR A 1065 -42.31 -31.47 -6.39
CA THR A 1065 -42.51 -32.53 -5.39
C THR A 1065 -42.04 -32.05 -4.03
N LEU A 1066 -42.94 -32.01 -3.04
CA LEU A 1066 -42.59 -31.72 -1.65
C LEU A 1066 -42.63 -32.99 -0.80
N PHE A 1067 -41.49 -33.30 -0.18
CA PHE A 1067 -41.36 -34.25 0.92
C PHE A 1067 -41.38 -33.46 2.23
N GLY A 1068 -42.47 -33.59 3.00
CA GLY A 1068 -42.56 -32.95 4.31
C GLY A 1068 -41.47 -33.48 5.25
N SER A 1069 -40.80 -32.58 5.98
CA SER A 1069 -39.79 -32.97 6.98
C SER A 1069 -40.42 -33.76 8.14
N VAL A 1070 -39.76 -34.85 8.54
CA VAL A 1070 -40.19 -35.73 9.64
C VAL A 1070 -40.10 -34.95 10.96
N GLY A 1071 -41.24 -34.52 11.49
CA GLY A 1071 -41.34 -33.82 12.79
C GLY A 1071 -41.97 -32.43 12.73
N SER A 1072 -42.19 -31.84 11.54
CA SER A 1072 -42.89 -30.56 11.42
C SER A 1072 -44.40 -30.72 11.64
N PHE A 1073 -45.03 -29.75 12.31
CA PHE A 1073 -46.47 -29.68 12.45
C PHE A 1073 -47.07 -29.02 11.20
N PHE A 1074 -47.77 -29.79 10.37
CA PHE A 1074 -48.53 -29.32 9.20
C PHE A 1074 -47.68 -28.76 8.03
N PRO A 1075 -46.83 -29.58 7.40
CA PRO A 1075 -46.07 -29.14 6.23
C PRO A 1075 -47.00 -28.70 5.08
N THR A 1076 -46.54 -27.76 4.26
CA THR A 1076 -47.34 -27.26 3.13
C THR A 1076 -46.48 -26.88 1.93
N LEU A 1077 -46.99 -27.06 0.71
CA LEU A 1077 -46.28 -26.58 -0.49
C LEU A 1077 -46.27 -25.06 -0.57
N LEU A 1078 -47.39 -24.40 -0.28
CA LEU A 1078 -47.51 -22.95 -0.31
C LEU A 1078 -48.05 -22.44 1.02
N TYR A 1079 -47.18 -21.80 1.80
CA TYR A 1079 -47.58 -21.10 3.01
C TYR A 1079 -47.75 -19.62 2.72
N LEU A 1080 -48.90 -19.05 3.09
CA LEU A 1080 -49.21 -17.65 2.92
C LEU A 1080 -49.37 -17.02 4.30
N ASP A 1081 -48.43 -16.16 4.67
CA ASP A 1081 -48.46 -15.29 5.84
C ASP A 1081 -48.62 -13.80 5.46
N GLY A 1082 -48.98 -13.54 4.20
CA GLY A 1082 -49.27 -12.22 3.65
C GLY A 1082 -50.40 -12.30 2.63
N SER A 1083 -50.93 -11.15 2.24
CA SER A 1083 -51.98 -11.11 1.21
C SER A 1083 -51.38 -11.25 -0.18
N VAL A 1084 -52.04 -11.99 -1.06
CA VAL A 1084 -51.66 -12.11 -2.47
C VAL A 1084 -52.65 -11.32 -3.31
N THR A 1085 -52.18 -10.25 -3.96
CA THR A 1085 -53.02 -9.37 -4.78
C THR A 1085 -52.70 -9.55 -6.26
N LEU A 1086 -53.70 -9.97 -7.03
CA LEU A 1086 -53.65 -10.11 -8.48
C LEU A 1086 -54.53 -9.10 -9.18
N GLN A 1087 -53.95 -8.35 -10.12
CA GLN A 1087 -54.68 -7.35 -10.90
C GLN A 1087 -54.18 -7.14 -12.33
N GLY A 1088 -55.06 -6.61 -13.18
CA GLY A 1088 -54.69 -6.16 -14.53
C GLY A 1088 -54.24 -7.28 -15.46
N GLY A 1089 -54.93 -8.42 -15.46
CA GLY A 1089 -54.59 -9.56 -16.33
C GLY A 1089 -53.52 -10.50 -15.75
N ALA A 1090 -53.12 -10.30 -14.49
CA ALA A 1090 -52.16 -11.14 -13.80
C ALA A 1090 -52.67 -12.58 -13.61
N GLN A 1091 -51.76 -13.54 -13.55
CA GLN A 1091 -52.10 -14.93 -13.26
C GLN A 1091 -51.28 -15.54 -12.13
N TRP A 1092 -51.91 -16.44 -11.37
CA TRP A 1092 -51.22 -17.33 -10.45
C TRP A 1092 -51.66 -18.77 -10.69
N ARG A 1093 -50.70 -19.66 -10.96
CA ARG A 1093 -50.96 -21.04 -11.38
C ARG A 1093 -50.22 -22.01 -10.47
N VAL A 1094 -50.96 -22.94 -9.89
CA VAL A 1094 -50.44 -24.01 -9.03
C VAL A 1094 -50.91 -25.33 -9.62
N GLU A 1095 -50.03 -26.01 -10.35
CA GLU A 1095 -50.42 -27.12 -11.22
C GLU A 1095 -49.46 -28.31 -11.25
N GLY A 1096 -49.97 -29.54 -11.34
CA GLY A 1096 -49.11 -30.73 -11.49
C GLY A 1096 -48.28 -31.11 -10.26
N ASN A 1097 -48.41 -30.40 -9.14
CA ASN A 1097 -47.54 -30.60 -7.98
C ASN A 1097 -47.90 -31.87 -7.20
N VAL A 1098 -46.90 -32.51 -6.58
CA VAL A 1098 -47.06 -33.70 -5.74
C VAL A 1098 -46.60 -33.38 -4.32
N VAL A 1099 -47.48 -33.57 -3.35
CA VAL A 1099 -47.19 -33.34 -1.94
C VAL A 1099 -47.37 -34.62 -1.13
N SER A 1100 -46.38 -34.99 -0.33
CA SER A 1100 -46.44 -36.15 0.56
C SER A 1100 -46.63 -35.71 2.01
N ALA A 1101 -47.73 -36.16 2.63
CA ALA A 1101 -48.10 -35.79 4.00
C ALA A 1101 -48.02 -34.27 4.27
N ALA A 1102 -48.44 -33.44 3.31
CA ALA A 1102 -48.42 -31.98 3.38
C ALA A 1102 -49.66 -31.39 2.70
N SER A 1103 -50.09 -30.21 3.13
CA SER A 1103 -51.18 -29.45 2.49
C SER A 1103 -50.66 -28.78 1.22
N LEU A 1104 -51.49 -28.62 0.20
CA LEU A 1104 -51.10 -27.87 -1.00
C LEU A 1104 -50.92 -26.38 -0.68
N ILE A 1105 -51.92 -25.76 -0.04
CA ILE A 1105 -51.89 -24.35 0.35
C ILE A 1105 -52.39 -24.20 1.78
N THR A 1106 -51.71 -23.39 2.57
CA THR A 1106 -52.11 -22.99 3.93
C THR A 1106 -52.09 -21.48 4.07
N MET A 1107 -53.18 -20.91 4.60
CA MET A 1107 -53.28 -19.53 5.05
C MET A 1107 -54.09 -19.53 6.35
N GLU A 1108 -53.44 -19.26 7.48
CA GLU A 1108 -54.09 -19.37 8.79
C GLU A 1108 -54.74 -18.07 9.26
N ASP A 1109 -54.15 -16.91 8.95
CA ASP A 1109 -54.69 -15.63 9.38
C ASP A 1109 -55.90 -15.22 8.52
N ALA A 1110 -57.05 -15.03 9.17
CA ALA A 1110 -58.27 -14.58 8.53
C ALA A 1110 -58.20 -13.13 8.00
N LEU A 1111 -57.22 -12.34 8.45
CA LEU A 1111 -56.96 -10.98 7.98
C LEU A 1111 -56.32 -10.97 6.58
N GLN A 1112 -55.48 -11.96 6.28
CA GLN A 1112 -54.82 -12.10 4.98
C GLN A 1112 -55.83 -12.45 3.89
N LYS A 1113 -55.61 -11.91 2.68
CA LYS A 1113 -56.54 -12.07 1.55
C LYS A 1113 -55.84 -12.53 0.28
N ILE A 1114 -56.54 -13.35 -0.48
CA ILE A 1114 -56.25 -13.62 -1.90
C ILE A 1114 -57.22 -12.74 -2.71
N LEU A 1115 -56.71 -11.64 -3.26
CA LEU A 1115 -57.48 -10.59 -3.92
C LEU A 1115 -57.30 -10.66 -5.44
N LEU A 1116 -58.38 -10.90 -6.18
CA LEU A 1116 -58.35 -10.90 -7.64
C LEU A 1116 -59.24 -9.80 -8.18
N SER A 1117 -58.71 -8.98 -9.10
CA SER A 1117 -59.50 -7.94 -9.76
C SER A 1117 -59.03 -7.65 -11.18
N GLY A 1118 -59.92 -7.09 -12.00
CA GLY A 1118 -59.63 -6.73 -13.39
C GLY A 1118 -59.87 -7.88 -14.38
N SER A 1119 -59.91 -7.51 -15.67
CA SER A 1119 -60.15 -8.45 -16.77
C SER A 1119 -58.91 -9.29 -17.09
N GLY A 1120 -59.13 -10.58 -17.36
CA GLY A 1120 -58.07 -11.54 -17.67
C GLY A 1120 -57.26 -12.01 -16.46
N THR A 1121 -57.56 -11.50 -15.26
CA THR A 1121 -56.90 -11.92 -14.02
C THR A 1121 -57.40 -13.30 -13.60
N THR A 1122 -56.51 -14.28 -13.47
CA THR A 1122 -56.89 -15.68 -13.22
C THR A 1122 -56.00 -16.37 -12.19
N VAL A 1123 -56.61 -17.04 -11.21
CA VAL A 1123 -55.94 -18.05 -10.37
C VAL A 1123 -56.36 -19.45 -10.82
N ALA A 1124 -55.40 -20.35 -11.04
CA ALA A 1124 -55.65 -21.72 -11.47
C ALA A 1124 -55.00 -22.75 -10.51
N LEU A 1125 -55.81 -23.68 -10.01
CA LEU A 1125 -55.42 -24.75 -9.09
C LEU A 1125 -55.85 -26.10 -9.64
N ALA A 1126 -55.00 -26.80 -10.38
CA ALA A 1126 -55.38 -28.01 -11.12
C ALA A 1126 -54.26 -29.05 -11.22
N HIS A 1127 -54.61 -30.32 -11.33
CA HIS A 1127 -53.71 -31.46 -11.52
C HIS A 1127 -52.71 -31.68 -10.37
N ASN A 1128 -52.97 -31.16 -9.18
CA ASN A 1128 -52.12 -31.40 -8.02
C ASN A 1128 -52.54 -32.69 -7.29
N ARG A 1129 -51.57 -33.36 -6.68
CA ARG A 1129 -51.77 -34.65 -6.00
C ARG A 1129 -51.19 -34.63 -4.60
N GLN A 1130 -52.03 -34.89 -3.61
CA GLN A 1130 -51.63 -35.20 -2.25
C GLN A 1130 -51.63 -36.72 -2.06
N VAL A 1131 -50.44 -37.28 -1.82
CA VAL A 1131 -50.25 -38.74 -1.74
C VAL A 1131 -50.94 -39.32 -0.50
N ASP A 1132 -50.83 -38.65 0.63
CA ASP A 1132 -51.46 -39.03 1.90
C ASP A 1132 -52.71 -38.17 2.16
N GLY A 1133 -53.89 -38.81 2.17
CA GLY A 1133 -55.16 -38.13 2.42
C GLY A 1133 -55.44 -37.77 3.88
N SER A 1134 -54.51 -38.05 4.81
CA SER A 1134 -54.70 -37.76 6.24
C SER A 1134 -54.66 -36.26 6.58
N ILE A 1135 -54.05 -35.43 5.74
CA ILE A 1135 -53.89 -33.99 5.93
C ILE A 1135 -54.83 -33.24 5.00
N VAL A 1136 -55.40 -32.13 5.46
CA VAL A 1136 -56.31 -31.30 4.68
C VAL A 1136 -55.61 -30.80 3.41
N PHE A 1137 -56.26 -30.96 2.25
CA PHE A 1137 -55.67 -30.61 0.97
C PHE A 1137 -55.35 -29.11 0.82
N CYS A 1138 -56.28 -28.23 1.22
CA CYS A 1138 -56.10 -26.78 1.27
C CYS A 1138 -56.70 -26.23 2.56
N LYS A 1139 -55.89 -25.56 3.37
CA LYS A 1139 -56.31 -24.93 4.63
C LYS A 1139 -56.51 -23.43 4.38
N LEU A 1140 -57.63 -23.10 3.74
CA LEU A 1140 -58.04 -21.75 3.37
C LEU A 1140 -59.42 -21.45 3.95
N LEU A 1141 -59.68 -20.18 4.25
CA LEU A 1141 -61.01 -19.68 4.62
C LEU A 1141 -61.69 -19.08 3.39
N ALA A 1142 -62.94 -19.45 3.13
CA ALA A 1142 -63.71 -18.87 2.02
C ALA A 1142 -63.82 -17.34 2.11
N SER A 1143 -63.82 -16.77 3.33
CA SER A 1143 -63.80 -15.32 3.58
C SER A 1143 -62.47 -14.62 3.28
N SER A 1144 -61.38 -15.38 3.11
CA SER A 1144 -60.07 -14.86 2.73
C SER A 1144 -59.90 -14.71 1.23
N ILE A 1145 -60.78 -15.31 0.43
CA ILE A 1145 -60.72 -15.26 -1.03
C ILE A 1145 -61.73 -14.24 -1.55
N VAL A 1146 -61.24 -13.23 -2.26
CA VAL A 1146 -62.06 -12.15 -2.80
C VAL A 1146 -61.83 -12.07 -4.31
N VAL A 1147 -62.77 -12.63 -5.07
CA VAL A 1147 -62.77 -12.57 -6.53
C VAL A 1147 -63.72 -11.46 -6.97
N LYS A 1148 -63.21 -10.41 -7.63
CA LYS A 1148 -64.02 -9.36 -8.25
C LYS A 1148 -64.15 -9.65 -9.75
N PRO A 1149 -65.32 -10.12 -10.23
CA PRO A 1149 -65.55 -10.33 -11.66
C PRO A 1149 -65.21 -9.06 -12.47
N PRO A 1150 -64.64 -9.19 -13.68
CA PRO A 1150 -64.51 -10.41 -14.48
C PRO A 1150 -63.31 -11.31 -14.15
N ALA A 1151 -62.56 -11.05 -13.06
CA ALA A 1151 -61.50 -11.96 -12.62
C ALA A 1151 -62.04 -13.35 -12.28
N ARG A 1152 -61.20 -14.38 -12.41
CA ARG A 1152 -61.58 -15.79 -12.24
C ARG A 1152 -60.64 -16.50 -11.28
N PHE A 1153 -61.23 -17.34 -10.43
CA PHE A 1153 -60.49 -18.33 -9.65
C PHE A 1153 -61.05 -19.69 -10.07
N VAL A 1154 -60.20 -20.56 -10.61
CA VAL A 1154 -60.60 -21.85 -11.16
C VAL A 1154 -59.85 -22.97 -10.46
N VAL A 1155 -60.60 -23.97 -10.02
CA VAL A 1155 -60.10 -25.15 -9.33
C VAL A 1155 -60.50 -26.38 -10.15
N GLY A 1156 -59.50 -27.15 -10.58
CA GLY A 1156 -59.68 -28.30 -11.44
C GLY A 1156 -59.50 -29.64 -10.73
N CYS A 1157 -59.16 -30.65 -11.54
CA CYS A 1157 -58.91 -32.01 -11.08
C CYS A 1157 -57.71 -32.07 -10.13
N ASN A 1158 -57.94 -32.16 -8.82
CA ASN A 1158 -56.87 -32.42 -7.86
C ASN A 1158 -57.20 -33.71 -7.09
N LEU A 1159 -56.16 -34.44 -6.70
CA LEU A 1159 -56.29 -35.75 -6.08
C LEU A 1159 -55.75 -35.73 -4.64
N GLN A 1160 -56.49 -36.32 -3.71
CA GLN A 1160 -56.09 -36.55 -2.32
C GLN A 1160 -56.29 -38.04 -1.99
N GLY A 1161 -55.21 -38.73 -1.61
CA GLY A 1161 -55.26 -40.17 -1.37
C GLY A 1161 -55.63 -41.01 -2.62
N GLY A 1162 -55.53 -40.42 -3.82
CA GLY A 1162 -55.92 -41.04 -5.09
C GLY A 1162 -57.36 -40.79 -5.52
N GLU A 1163 -58.18 -40.16 -4.69
CA GLU A 1163 -59.55 -39.74 -5.04
C GLU A 1163 -59.61 -38.23 -5.33
N GLU A 1164 -60.63 -37.80 -6.07
CA GLU A 1164 -60.87 -36.39 -6.37
C GLU A 1164 -61.23 -35.60 -5.10
N VAL A 1165 -60.60 -34.44 -4.89
CA VAL A 1165 -60.76 -33.62 -3.68
C VAL A 1165 -62.17 -33.04 -3.59
N SER A 1166 -62.80 -33.12 -2.41
CA SER A 1166 -63.99 -32.34 -2.07
C SER A 1166 -63.61 -30.99 -1.45
N TYR A 1167 -64.25 -29.92 -1.90
CA TYR A 1167 -63.95 -28.53 -1.50
C TYR A 1167 -65.04 -27.87 -0.65
N ASP A 1168 -65.91 -28.66 -0.02
CA ASP A 1168 -67.04 -28.15 0.76
C ASP A 1168 -66.57 -27.14 1.83
N GLY A 1169 -67.02 -25.88 1.69
CA GLY A 1169 -66.70 -24.77 2.61
C GLY A 1169 -65.31 -24.15 2.45
N VAL A 1170 -64.46 -24.63 1.54
CA VAL A 1170 -63.10 -24.11 1.32
C VAL A 1170 -63.12 -22.85 0.46
N PHE A 1171 -63.89 -22.85 -0.63
CA PHE A 1171 -63.96 -21.77 -1.60
C PHE A 1171 -65.32 -21.04 -1.57
N PRO A 1172 -65.38 -19.71 -1.82
CA PRO A 1172 -66.64 -18.99 -1.96
C PRO A 1172 -67.35 -19.33 -3.30
N GLU A 1173 -68.66 -19.08 -3.39
CA GLU A 1173 -69.49 -19.39 -4.59
C GLU A 1173 -68.98 -18.79 -5.92
N GLY A 1174 -68.15 -17.74 -5.87
CA GLY A 1174 -67.55 -17.12 -7.05
C GLY A 1174 -66.38 -17.90 -7.67
N VAL A 1175 -65.89 -18.95 -7.02
CA VAL A 1175 -64.82 -19.82 -7.52
C VAL A 1175 -65.40 -20.91 -8.41
N VAL A 1176 -64.82 -21.11 -9.59
CA VAL A 1176 -65.27 -22.11 -10.56
C VAL A 1176 -64.56 -23.44 -10.26
N VAL A 1177 -65.30 -24.43 -9.78
CA VAL A 1177 -64.80 -25.79 -9.55
C VAL A 1177 -65.28 -26.70 -10.69
N PHE A 1178 -64.38 -27.47 -11.31
CA PHE A 1178 -64.71 -28.44 -12.35
C PHE A 1178 -64.11 -29.82 -12.06
N SER A 1179 -64.81 -30.87 -12.48
CA SER A 1179 -64.45 -32.24 -12.10
C SER A 1179 -63.34 -32.85 -12.97
N CYS A 1180 -62.65 -33.85 -12.45
CA CYS A 1180 -61.71 -34.68 -13.21
C CYS A 1180 -62.33 -35.23 -14.51
N GLY A 1181 -61.56 -35.20 -15.60
CA GLY A 1181 -62.01 -35.59 -16.94
C GLY A 1181 -62.80 -34.53 -17.71
N THR A 1182 -63.08 -33.36 -17.10
CA THR A 1182 -63.60 -32.19 -17.82
C THR A 1182 -62.48 -31.18 -18.08
N CYS A 1183 -62.63 -30.38 -19.13
CA CYS A 1183 -61.65 -29.36 -19.51
C CYS A 1183 -62.22 -27.97 -19.26
N ASN A 1184 -61.44 -27.13 -18.57
CA ASN A 1184 -61.72 -25.71 -18.42
C ASN A 1184 -60.63 -24.91 -19.13
N ASP A 1185 -61.04 -24.02 -20.03
CA ASP A 1185 -60.14 -23.25 -20.88
C ASP A 1185 -59.12 -22.41 -20.05
N ASP A 1186 -59.58 -21.74 -18.98
CA ASP A 1186 -58.72 -20.89 -18.13
C ASP A 1186 -57.73 -21.70 -17.27
N ALA A 1187 -58.13 -22.91 -16.87
CA ALA A 1187 -57.28 -23.81 -16.10
C ALA A 1187 -56.29 -24.57 -16.97
N ALA A 1188 -56.62 -24.87 -18.23
CA ALA A 1188 -55.72 -25.56 -19.16
C ALA A 1188 -54.69 -24.62 -19.78
N CYS A 1189 -55.10 -23.41 -20.16
CA CYS A 1189 -54.32 -22.54 -21.02
C CYS A 1189 -54.11 -21.14 -20.44
N TYR A 1190 -52.97 -20.52 -20.74
CA TYR A 1190 -52.73 -19.11 -20.46
C TYR A 1190 -53.50 -18.27 -21.49
N MET A 1191 -54.73 -17.88 -21.14
CA MET A 1191 -55.71 -17.28 -22.05
C MET A 1191 -55.22 -16.09 -22.89
N PRO A 1192 -54.42 -15.15 -22.36
CA PRO A 1192 -53.89 -14.07 -23.21
C PRO A 1192 -53.11 -14.58 -24.43
N GLY A 1193 -52.36 -15.68 -24.26
CA GLY A 1193 -51.55 -16.33 -25.29
C GLY A 1193 -52.24 -17.41 -26.10
N THR A 1194 -53.47 -17.78 -25.73
CA THR A 1194 -54.17 -18.91 -26.36
C THR A 1194 -54.98 -18.46 -27.56
N GLU A 1195 -54.81 -19.14 -28.70
CA GLU A 1195 -55.57 -18.91 -29.94
C GLU A 1195 -56.88 -19.70 -29.95
N SER A 1196 -56.79 -21.01 -29.66
CA SER A 1196 -57.96 -21.89 -29.49
C SER A 1196 -57.65 -23.04 -28.51
N VAL A 1197 -58.69 -23.56 -27.87
CA VAL A 1197 -58.60 -24.70 -26.93
C VAL A 1197 -59.36 -25.88 -27.52
N ASP A 1198 -58.69 -27.02 -27.69
CA ASP A 1198 -59.36 -28.27 -28.00
C ASP A 1198 -59.88 -28.90 -26.71
N ARG A 1199 -61.18 -28.72 -26.45
CA ARG A 1199 -61.84 -29.24 -25.24
C ARG A 1199 -61.91 -30.77 -25.17
N GLY A 1200 -61.69 -31.48 -26.27
CA GLY A 1200 -61.66 -32.94 -26.28
C GLY A 1200 -60.37 -33.51 -25.72
N SER A 1201 -59.23 -32.94 -26.12
CA SER A 1201 -57.89 -33.32 -25.63
C SER A 1201 -57.40 -32.47 -24.44
N CYS A 1202 -58.13 -31.39 -24.13
CA CYS A 1202 -57.73 -30.34 -23.20
C CYS A 1202 -56.35 -29.75 -23.51
N SER A 1203 -56.10 -29.51 -24.79
CA SER A 1203 -54.85 -28.94 -25.29
C SER A 1203 -55.03 -27.53 -25.83
N CYS A 1204 -53.96 -26.74 -25.75
CA CYS A 1204 -53.94 -25.34 -26.13
C CYS A 1204 -53.20 -25.17 -27.47
N SER A 1205 -53.76 -24.35 -28.36
CA SER A 1205 -53.03 -23.80 -29.50
C SER A 1205 -52.62 -22.36 -29.16
N CYS A 1206 -51.35 -22.05 -29.34
CA CYS A 1206 -50.75 -20.80 -28.89
C CYS A 1206 -50.64 -19.79 -30.03
N LYS A 1207 -50.89 -18.51 -29.71
CA LYS A 1207 -50.62 -17.40 -30.63
C LYS A 1207 -49.11 -17.27 -30.85
N ASP A 1208 -48.73 -16.63 -31.95
CA ASP A 1208 -47.33 -16.29 -32.22
C ASP A 1208 -46.70 -15.53 -31.03
N GLY A 1209 -45.52 -15.98 -30.59
CA GLY A 1209 -44.78 -15.42 -29.45
C GLY A 1209 -45.12 -16.02 -28.08
N TRP A 1210 -45.99 -17.04 -28.03
CA TRP A 1210 -46.32 -17.78 -26.80
C TRP A 1210 -45.85 -19.24 -26.92
N HIS A 1211 -45.46 -19.84 -25.80
CA HIS A 1211 -44.63 -21.04 -25.80
C HIS A 1211 -45.19 -22.17 -24.91
N GLY A 1212 -44.89 -23.41 -25.29
CA GLY A 1212 -45.25 -24.61 -24.53
C GLY A 1212 -46.71 -25.04 -24.61
N VAL A 1213 -47.05 -26.14 -23.94
CA VAL A 1213 -48.39 -26.76 -23.96
C VAL A 1213 -49.48 -25.90 -23.32
N SER A 1214 -49.08 -24.97 -22.43
CA SER A 1214 -50.00 -24.05 -21.73
C SER A 1214 -49.97 -22.62 -22.29
N CYS A 1215 -49.24 -22.38 -23.38
CA CYS A 1215 -49.10 -21.07 -24.03
C CYS A 1215 -48.57 -19.94 -23.12
N LEU A 1216 -47.47 -20.19 -22.41
CA LEU A 1216 -46.82 -19.24 -21.49
C LEU A 1216 -46.12 -18.08 -22.24
N PRO A 1217 -45.94 -16.91 -21.58
CA PRO A 1217 -45.30 -15.73 -22.19
C PRO A 1217 -43.79 -15.88 -22.40
N PHE A 1218 -43.20 -16.97 -21.94
CA PHE A 1218 -41.77 -17.25 -21.99
C PHE A 1218 -41.52 -18.68 -22.45
N GLU A 1219 -40.39 -18.89 -23.09
CA GLU A 1219 -39.91 -20.22 -23.42
C GLU A 1219 -39.29 -20.85 -22.17
N VAL A 1220 -39.87 -21.97 -21.72
CA VAL A 1220 -39.30 -22.74 -20.61
C VAL A 1220 -38.05 -23.46 -21.14
N PRO A 1221 -36.85 -23.23 -20.59
CA PRO A 1221 -35.65 -23.94 -21.03
C PRO A 1221 -35.83 -25.45 -20.86
N ASP A 1222 -35.52 -26.22 -21.91
CA ASP A 1222 -35.32 -27.67 -21.79
C ASP A 1222 -34.16 -27.94 -20.82
N THR A 1223 -34.18 -29.10 -20.15
CA THR A 1223 -33.07 -29.57 -19.30
C THR A 1223 -31.75 -29.35 -20.00
N VAL A 1224 -30.97 -28.39 -19.50
CA VAL A 1224 -29.64 -28.13 -20.02
C VAL A 1224 -28.80 -29.25 -19.47
N VAL A 1225 -28.49 -30.27 -20.28
CA VAL A 1225 -27.41 -31.18 -19.95
C VAL A 1225 -26.19 -30.29 -19.81
N PRO A 1226 -25.68 -30.03 -18.58
CA PRO A 1226 -24.47 -29.25 -18.46
C PRO A 1226 -23.44 -30.02 -19.26
N PRO A 1227 -22.64 -29.37 -20.12
CA PRO A 1227 -21.57 -30.08 -20.78
C PRO A 1227 -20.82 -30.82 -19.68
N VAL A 1228 -20.82 -32.16 -19.75
CA VAL A 1228 -19.90 -32.98 -19.00
C VAL A 1228 -18.53 -32.65 -19.61
N ALA A 1229 -18.04 -31.45 -19.34
CA ALA A 1229 -16.65 -31.13 -19.51
C ALA A 1229 -16.00 -32.06 -18.50
N GLU A 1230 -15.38 -33.12 -19.03
CA GLU A 1230 -14.49 -34.02 -18.29
C GLU A 1230 -13.66 -33.14 -17.37
N ARG A 1231 -14.10 -33.02 -16.12
CA ARG A 1231 -13.33 -32.31 -15.10
C ARG A 1231 -12.03 -33.06 -15.00
N ALA A 1232 -10.94 -32.34 -14.86
CA ALA A 1232 -9.66 -32.95 -14.59
C ALA A 1232 -9.78 -33.75 -13.30
N VAL A 1233 -10.08 -35.04 -13.44
CA VAL A 1233 -10.05 -36.01 -12.37
C VAL A 1233 -8.62 -35.99 -11.89
N ASP A 1234 -8.43 -35.76 -10.59
CA ASP A 1234 -7.11 -35.84 -10.01
C ASP A 1234 -6.65 -37.31 -10.12
N GLY A 1235 -5.86 -37.57 -11.17
CA GLY A 1235 -5.29 -38.87 -11.46
C GLY A 1235 -4.13 -39.22 -10.54
N ASP A 1236 -3.81 -38.38 -9.56
CA ASP A 1236 -2.85 -38.72 -8.52
C ASP A 1236 -3.33 -39.98 -7.78
N THR A 1237 -2.51 -41.03 -7.80
CA THR A 1237 -2.74 -42.26 -7.05
C THR A 1237 -1.86 -42.34 -5.81
N SER A 1238 -1.22 -41.24 -5.42
CA SER A 1238 -0.35 -41.21 -4.24
C SER A 1238 -1.15 -41.46 -2.95
N CYS A 1239 -0.48 -42.15 -2.02
CA CYS A 1239 -1.00 -42.42 -0.69
C CYS A 1239 -0.47 -41.40 0.31
N VAL A 1240 -1.30 -41.01 1.28
CA VAL A 1240 -0.82 -40.35 2.50
C VAL A 1240 -0.20 -41.42 3.39
N VAL A 1241 1.08 -41.27 3.73
CA VAL A 1241 1.84 -42.31 4.44
C VAL A 1241 2.41 -41.76 5.76
N ASN A 1242 2.17 -42.46 6.87
CA ASN A 1242 2.80 -42.23 8.18
C ASN A 1242 2.70 -40.80 8.75
N GLN A 1243 1.57 -40.12 8.54
CA GLN A 1243 1.31 -38.78 9.11
C GLN A 1243 0.33 -38.85 10.29
N THR A 1244 0.34 -37.83 11.15
CA THR A 1244 -0.67 -37.62 12.18
C THR A 1244 -1.53 -36.42 11.79
N LEU A 1245 -2.84 -36.62 11.67
CA LEU A 1245 -3.78 -35.62 11.16
C LEU A 1245 -4.89 -35.36 12.20
N THR A 1246 -5.20 -34.08 12.42
CA THR A 1246 -6.31 -33.63 13.29
C THR A 1246 -7.50 -33.10 12.49
N ASN A 1247 -7.28 -32.69 11.24
CA ASN A 1247 -8.30 -32.30 10.26
C ASN A 1247 -7.71 -32.52 8.85
N LEU A 1248 -8.52 -32.96 7.89
CA LEU A 1248 -8.13 -33.14 6.50
C LEU A 1248 -9.25 -32.67 5.56
N ALA A 1249 -8.97 -31.66 4.75
CA ALA A 1249 -9.81 -31.33 3.60
C ALA A 1249 -9.59 -32.38 2.50
N LEU A 1250 -10.59 -33.22 2.27
CA LEU A 1250 -10.53 -34.27 1.28
C LEU A 1250 -10.90 -33.73 -0.11
N ASN A 1251 -10.09 -34.04 -1.12
CA ASN A 1251 -10.49 -33.83 -2.51
C ASN A 1251 -11.41 -34.97 -2.96
N MET A 1252 -12.73 -34.79 -2.85
CA MET A 1252 -13.74 -35.80 -3.23
C MET A 1252 -13.72 -36.19 -4.73
N TRP A 1253 -13.02 -35.43 -5.59
CA TRP A 1253 -12.87 -35.76 -7.02
C TRP A 1253 -11.75 -36.76 -7.31
N LYS A 1254 -10.97 -37.14 -6.30
CA LYS A 1254 -9.94 -38.16 -6.44
C LYS A 1254 -10.60 -39.53 -6.52
N THR A 1255 -10.37 -40.26 -7.60
CA THR A 1255 -10.89 -41.65 -7.71
C THR A 1255 -10.13 -42.62 -6.82
N HIS A 1256 -8.89 -42.27 -6.42
CA HIS A 1256 -8.05 -43.08 -5.56
C HIS A 1256 -7.69 -42.38 -4.25
N HIS A 1257 -8.34 -42.77 -3.16
CA HIS A 1257 -8.00 -42.35 -1.80
C HIS A 1257 -7.21 -43.44 -1.11
N CYS A 1258 -5.96 -43.16 -0.72
CA CYS A 1258 -5.09 -44.13 -0.10
C CYS A 1258 -4.41 -43.57 1.16
N TYR A 1259 -4.56 -44.26 2.28
CA TYR A 1259 -3.99 -43.92 3.58
C TYR A 1259 -3.26 -45.13 4.16
N VAL A 1260 -1.97 -44.97 4.44
CA VAL A 1260 -1.10 -46.05 4.92
C VAL A 1260 -0.40 -45.60 6.20
N GLY A 1261 -0.68 -46.25 7.33
CA GLY A 1261 0.00 -45.91 8.59
C GLY A 1261 -0.37 -44.55 9.18
N VAL A 1262 -1.47 -43.93 8.75
CA VAL A 1262 -1.89 -42.59 9.20
C VAL A 1262 -2.57 -42.67 10.56
N THR A 1263 -2.31 -41.69 11.43
CA THR A 1263 -2.93 -41.57 12.75
C THR A 1263 -3.90 -40.38 12.77
N PHE A 1264 -5.17 -40.61 13.08
CA PHE A 1264 -6.21 -39.60 13.28
C PHE A 1264 -6.50 -39.48 14.77
N SER A 1265 -6.47 -38.27 15.33
CA SER A 1265 -6.63 -38.07 16.77
C SER A 1265 -7.48 -36.86 17.10
N GLY A 1266 -8.47 -37.05 17.98
CA GLY A 1266 -9.34 -36.01 18.53
C GLY A 1266 -10.75 -36.01 17.93
N VAL A 1267 -11.69 -35.42 18.66
CA VAL A 1267 -13.13 -35.37 18.31
C VAL A 1267 -13.40 -34.64 16.98
N GLY A 1268 -12.53 -33.70 16.59
CA GLY A 1268 -12.61 -33.01 15.30
C GLY A 1268 -11.94 -33.75 14.12
N ALA A 1269 -11.26 -34.87 14.38
CA ALA A 1269 -10.58 -35.66 13.35
C ALA A 1269 -11.58 -36.60 12.68
N VAL A 1270 -12.49 -36.03 11.91
CA VAL A 1270 -13.53 -36.73 11.16
C VAL A 1270 -13.07 -36.86 9.70
N LEU A 1271 -12.93 -38.10 9.23
CA LEU A 1271 -12.59 -38.40 7.84
C LEU A 1271 -13.86 -38.86 7.10
N THR A 1272 -14.52 -37.92 6.42
CA THR A 1272 -15.82 -38.16 5.77
C THR A 1272 -15.70 -38.29 4.25
N PHE A 1273 -16.13 -39.42 3.71
CA PHE A 1273 -16.29 -39.66 2.28
C PHE A 1273 -17.76 -39.54 1.89
N SER A 1274 -18.13 -38.45 1.24
CA SER A 1274 -19.49 -38.22 0.72
C SER A 1274 -19.55 -38.69 -0.74
N PHE A 1275 -20.28 -39.78 -1.00
CA PHE A 1275 -20.32 -40.38 -2.34
C PHE A 1275 -21.06 -39.53 -3.37
N ASP A 1276 -22.02 -38.71 -2.94
CA ASP A 1276 -22.73 -37.76 -3.81
C ASP A 1276 -21.79 -36.68 -4.39
N SER A 1277 -20.64 -36.46 -3.74
CA SER A 1277 -19.59 -35.54 -4.20
C SER A 1277 -18.47 -36.22 -4.98
N MET A 1278 -18.55 -37.54 -5.21
CA MET A 1278 -17.53 -38.32 -5.91
C MET A 1278 -17.92 -38.61 -7.37
N PRO A 1279 -16.94 -38.77 -8.29
CA PRO A 1279 -17.21 -39.08 -9.69
C PRO A 1279 -17.58 -40.56 -9.88
N LEU A 1280 -18.79 -40.97 -9.48
CA LEU A 1280 -19.27 -42.36 -9.48
C LEU A 1280 -19.37 -43.02 -10.87
N HIS A 1281 -19.35 -42.23 -11.94
CA HIS A 1281 -19.20 -42.72 -13.32
C HIS A 1281 -17.80 -43.30 -13.60
N LEU A 1282 -16.86 -43.16 -12.66
CA LEU A 1282 -15.54 -43.79 -12.65
C LEU A 1282 -15.41 -44.72 -11.44
N PRO A 1283 -14.56 -45.76 -11.52
CA PRO A 1283 -14.33 -46.65 -10.39
C PRO A 1283 -13.66 -45.91 -9.23
N ILE A 1284 -14.31 -45.89 -8.08
CA ILE A 1284 -13.81 -45.26 -6.85
C ILE A 1284 -13.07 -46.30 -6.02
N LYS A 1285 -11.89 -45.97 -5.51
CA LYS A 1285 -11.09 -46.86 -4.65
C LYS A 1285 -10.59 -46.13 -3.42
N ILE A 1286 -11.12 -46.51 -2.26
CA ILE A 1286 -10.75 -45.97 -0.94
C ILE A 1286 -10.06 -47.07 -0.14
N THR A 1287 -8.80 -46.86 0.23
CA THR A 1287 -7.98 -47.82 0.95
C THR A 1287 -7.38 -47.19 2.20
N LEU A 1288 -7.68 -47.75 3.36
CA LEU A 1288 -7.07 -47.44 4.64
C LEU A 1288 -6.39 -48.71 5.15
N THR A 1289 -5.07 -48.68 5.33
CA THR A 1289 -4.32 -49.83 5.84
C THR A 1289 -3.30 -49.41 6.88
N GLY A 1290 -3.23 -50.13 8.01
CA GLY A 1290 -2.31 -49.77 9.08
C GLY A 1290 -2.65 -48.47 9.81
N CYS A 1291 -3.85 -47.91 9.61
CA CYS A 1291 -4.23 -46.62 10.18
C CYS A 1291 -4.63 -46.74 11.65
N THR A 1292 -4.50 -45.65 12.39
CA THR A 1292 -4.84 -45.59 13.82
C THR A 1292 -5.83 -44.44 14.06
N PHE A 1293 -6.96 -44.71 14.71
CA PHE A 1293 -7.96 -43.69 15.09
C PHE A 1293 -8.04 -43.61 16.62
N LEU A 1294 -7.88 -42.40 17.17
CA LEU A 1294 -7.76 -42.15 18.60
C LEU A 1294 -8.71 -41.04 19.04
N GLU A 1295 -9.11 -41.10 20.31
CA GLU A 1295 -9.69 -39.96 21.06
C GLU A 1295 -10.94 -39.35 20.38
N GLY A 1296 -11.85 -40.17 19.89
CA GLY A 1296 -13.08 -39.72 19.26
C GLY A 1296 -12.98 -39.49 17.76
N ALA A 1297 -11.84 -39.80 17.12
CA ALA A 1297 -11.72 -39.72 15.66
C ALA A 1297 -12.73 -40.65 14.97
N VAL A 1298 -13.29 -40.21 13.84
CA VAL A 1298 -14.38 -40.89 13.12
C VAL A 1298 -13.99 -41.12 11.67
N LEU A 1299 -14.25 -42.33 11.16
CA LEU A 1299 -14.21 -42.64 9.74
C LEU A 1299 -15.63 -42.79 9.21
N GLN A 1300 -16.05 -41.93 8.29
CA GLN A 1300 -17.44 -41.85 7.85
C GLN A 1300 -17.57 -42.01 6.34
N PHE A 1301 -18.57 -42.78 5.92
CA PHE A 1301 -18.97 -42.97 4.53
C PHE A 1301 -20.45 -42.63 4.41
N VAL A 1302 -20.79 -41.64 3.59
CA VAL A 1302 -22.16 -41.12 3.48
C VAL A 1302 -22.64 -41.30 2.05
N GLY A 1303 -23.75 -42.02 1.90
CA GLY A 1303 -24.49 -42.16 0.66
C GLY A 1303 -25.55 -41.07 0.49
N GLY A 1304 -26.34 -41.17 -0.58
CA GLY A 1304 -27.42 -40.24 -0.89
C GLY A 1304 -28.78 -40.71 -0.36
N ALA A 1305 -29.83 -39.95 -0.69
CA ALA A 1305 -31.22 -40.32 -0.37
C ALA A 1305 -31.67 -41.62 -1.07
N ALA A 1306 -31.07 -41.93 -2.23
CA ALA A 1306 -31.26 -43.17 -2.97
C ALA A 1306 -29.91 -43.68 -3.50
N ALA A 1307 -29.83 -44.98 -3.81
CA ALA A 1307 -28.59 -45.60 -4.29
C ALA A 1307 -28.25 -45.08 -5.70
N ALA A 1308 -27.26 -44.19 -5.79
CA ALA A 1308 -26.78 -43.64 -7.06
C ALA A 1308 -26.22 -44.74 -7.97
N GLU A 1309 -26.43 -44.63 -9.28
CA GLU A 1309 -25.74 -45.46 -10.27
C GLU A 1309 -24.23 -45.21 -10.20
N SER A 1310 -23.45 -46.29 -10.22
CA SER A 1310 -22.00 -46.25 -10.03
C SER A 1310 -21.35 -47.36 -10.85
N VAL A 1311 -20.16 -47.08 -11.41
CA VAL A 1311 -19.33 -48.10 -12.09
C VAL A 1311 -18.72 -49.08 -11.10
N GLY A 1312 -18.63 -48.70 -9.82
CA GLY A 1312 -18.19 -49.53 -8.72
C GLY A 1312 -17.36 -48.75 -7.70
N VAL A 1313 -17.60 -49.02 -6.41
CA VAL A 1313 -16.90 -48.37 -5.31
C VAL A 1313 -16.22 -49.45 -4.46
N LEU A 1314 -14.88 -49.45 -4.44
CA LEU A 1314 -14.07 -50.37 -3.68
C LEU A 1314 -13.58 -49.72 -2.38
N ILE A 1315 -14.02 -50.24 -1.24
CA ILE A 1315 -13.59 -49.75 0.08
C ILE A 1315 -12.85 -50.87 0.81
N ARG A 1316 -11.63 -50.59 1.25
CA ARG A 1316 -10.79 -51.52 2.01
C ARG A 1316 -10.24 -50.82 3.25
N VAL A 1317 -10.77 -51.19 4.41
CA VAL A 1317 -10.25 -50.79 5.72
C VAL A 1317 -9.60 -52.00 6.34
N SER A 1318 -8.28 -51.98 6.54
CA SER A 1318 -7.49 -53.14 6.96
C SER A 1318 -6.44 -52.78 8.01
N ARG A 1319 -6.07 -53.73 8.88
CA ARG A 1319 -5.00 -53.54 9.91
C ARG A 1319 -5.18 -52.24 10.69
N THR A 1320 -6.40 -51.93 11.09
CA THR A 1320 -6.74 -50.63 11.68
C THR A 1320 -6.83 -50.76 13.20
N VAL A 1321 -6.24 -49.81 13.92
CA VAL A 1321 -6.34 -49.75 15.38
C VAL A 1321 -7.26 -48.61 15.77
N MET A 1322 -8.29 -48.87 16.57
CA MET A 1322 -9.24 -47.85 17.00
C MET A 1322 -9.34 -47.78 18.52
N ARG A 1323 -9.22 -46.58 19.09
CA ARG A 1323 -9.38 -46.32 20.54
C ARG A 1323 -10.40 -45.22 20.78
N SER A 1324 -11.58 -45.60 21.28
CA SER A 1324 -12.71 -44.66 21.39
C SER A 1324 -12.98 -43.96 20.06
N SER A 1325 -13.10 -44.75 18.99
CA SER A 1325 -13.26 -44.30 17.59
C SER A 1325 -14.19 -45.26 16.85
N ILE A 1326 -14.81 -44.79 15.76
CA ILE A 1326 -15.85 -45.54 15.05
C ILE A 1326 -15.72 -45.44 13.53
N VAL A 1327 -16.12 -46.51 12.83
CA VAL A 1327 -16.39 -46.49 11.40
C VAL A 1327 -17.90 -46.43 11.18
N THR A 1328 -18.39 -45.51 10.36
CA THR A 1328 -19.83 -45.36 10.11
C THR A 1328 -20.15 -45.33 8.62
N PHE A 1329 -21.23 -46.00 8.24
CA PHE A 1329 -21.86 -45.92 6.93
C PHE A 1329 -23.26 -45.38 7.11
N SER A 1330 -23.66 -44.39 6.32
CA SER A 1330 -24.95 -43.73 6.43
C SER A 1330 -25.65 -43.63 5.08
N LEU A 1331 -26.98 -43.75 5.08
CA LEU A 1331 -27.86 -43.58 3.92
C LEU A 1331 -27.61 -44.61 2.79
N ALA A 1332 -28.19 -44.36 1.62
CA ALA A 1332 -28.12 -45.29 0.49
C ALA A 1332 -26.76 -45.20 -0.21
N LEU A 1333 -25.96 -46.25 -0.08
CA LEU A 1333 -24.67 -46.30 -0.76
C LEU A 1333 -24.86 -46.47 -2.27
N PRO A 1334 -23.91 -46.00 -3.10
CA PRO A 1334 -23.95 -46.23 -4.53
C PRO A 1334 -24.09 -47.70 -4.90
N GLN A 1335 -24.60 -47.97 -6.10
CA GLN A 1335 -24.66 -49.33 -6.62
C GLN A 1335 -23.25 -49.89 -6.84
N HIS A 1336 -23.12 -51.22 -6.74
CA HIS A 1336 -21.86 -51.94 -6.97
C HIS A 1336 -20.72 -51.55 -6.02
N CYS A 1337 -21.03 -51.28 -4.75
CA CYS A 1337 -20.03 -51.16 -3.70
C CYS A 1337 -19.47 -52.54 -3.30
N ASP A 1338 -18.15 -52.66 -3.20
CA ASP A 1338 -17.46 -53.79 -2.58
C ASP A 1338 -16.65 -53.27 -1.37
N ILE A 1339 -17.16 -53.52 -0.18
CA ILE A 1339 -16.69 -52.95 1.07
C ILE A 1339 -16.13 -54.07 1.95
N ALA A 1340 -14.90 -53.92 2.43
CA ALA A 1340 -14.32 -54.82 3.40
C ALA A 1340 -13.65 -54.05 4.55
N VAL A 1341 -14.10 -54.33 5.77
CA VAL A 1341 -13.52 -53.85 7.02
C VAL A 1341 -12.92 -55.05 7.74
N THR A 1342 -11.60 -55.21 7.64
CA THR A 1342 -10.90 -56.42 8.08
C THR A 1342 -9.73 -56.13 9.02
N GLU A 1343 -9.39 -57.10 9.88
CA GLU A 1343 -8.20 -57.01 10.76
C GLU A 1343 -8.20 -55.72 11.59
N VAL A 1344 -9.29 -55.49 12.32
CA VAL A 1344 -9.48 -54.26 13.11
C VAL A 1344 -9.37 -54.57 14.60
N ASP A 1345 -8.40 -53.95 15.27
CA ASP A 1345 -8.21 -54.08 16.71
C ASP A 1345 -8.81 -52.85 17.42
N VAL A 1346 -9.81 -53.06 18.26
CA VAL A 1346 -10.61 -51.97 18.85
C VAL A 1346 -10.61 -52.04 20.36
N VAL A 1347 -10.39 -50.91 21.01
CA VAL A 1347 -10.62 -50.74 22.45
C VAL A 1347 -11.57 -49.56 22.68
N GLN A 1348 -12.80 -49.84 23.11
CA GLN A 1348 -13.79 -48.80 23.42
C GLN A 1348 -13.81 -48.53 24.93
N SER A 1349 -13.33 -47.34 25.33
CA SER A 1349 -13.41 -46.86 26.72
C SER A 1349 -14.47 -45.77 26.93
N SER A 1350 -14.86 -45.08 25.86
CA SER A 1350 -15.84 -43.99 25.88
C SER A 1350 -16.72 -44.04 24.64
N ALA A 1351 -17.90 -43.41 24.72
CA ALA A 1351 -18.77 -43.29 23.56
C ALA A 1351 -18.19 -42.23 22.60
N VAL A 1352 -18.31 -42.48 21.30
CA VAL A 1352 -17.86 -41.57 20.26
C VAL A 1352 -19.00 -40.64 19.89
N HIS A 1353 -18.72 -39.34 19.83
CA HIS A 1353 -19.70 -38.37 19.36
C HIS A 1353 -19.63 -38.31 17.84
N LEU A 1354 -20.74 -38.66 17.20
CA LEU A 1354 -20.91 -38.53 15.76
C LEU A 1354 -21.59 -37.18 15.48
N PRO A 1355 -21.13 -36.41 14.48
CA PRO A 1355 -21.88 -35.27 13.98
C PRO A 1355 -23.30 -35.72 13.60
N ASP A 1356 -24.31 -34.90 13.92
CA ASP A 1356 -25.70 -35.05 13.48
C ASP A 1356 -26.47 -36.29 13.98
N THR A 1357 -25.96 -37.01 15.00
CA THR A 1357 -26.72 -38.10 15.63
C THR A 1357 -26.77 -37.95 17.15
N VAL A 1358 -27.97 -38.09 17.71
CA VAL A 1358 -28.22 -37.93 19.16
C VAL A 1358 -27.71 -39.14 19.97
N ASN A 1359 -27.45 -40.26 19.29
CA ASN A 1359 -27.24 -41.56 19.93
C ASN A 1359 -25.75 -41.95 20.04
N ASN A 1360 -25.05 -41.32 20.99
CA ASN A 1360 -23.64 -41.60 21.28
C ASN A 1360 -23.48 -42.98 21.96
N MET A 1361 -23.19 -44.02 21.18
CA MET A 1361 -22.97 -45.38 21.69
C MET A 1361 -21.55 -45.89 21.45
N CYS A 1362 -21.09 -46.82 22.30
CA CYS A 1362 -19.83 -47.54 22.09
C CYS A 1362 -20.04 -48.60 21.01
N SER A 1363 -19.72 -48.29 19.75
CA SER A 1363 -19.76 -49.26 18.66
C SER A 1363 -18.50 -49.28 17.81
N VAL A 1364 -18.21 -50.44 17.21
CA VAL A 1364 -17.07 -50.60 16.29
C VAL A 1364 -17.43 -50.10 14.90
N LEU A 1365 -18.62 -50.49 14.44
CA LEU A 1365 -19.13 -50.13 13.13
C LEU A 1365 -20.63 -49.80 13.24
N LEU A 1366 -20.98 -48.59 12.79
CA LEU A 1366 -22.34 -48.08 12.76
C LEU A 1366 -22.88 -48.07 11.33
N LEU A 1367 -24.13 -48.50 11.18
CA LEU A 1367 -24.90 -48.42 9.94
C LEU A 1367 -26.12 -47.54 10.22
N HIS A 1368 -26.24 -46.37 9.60
CA HIS A 1368 -27.37 -45.47 9.78
C HIS A 1368 -28.24 -45.45 8.52
N GLU A 1369 -29.45 -46.03 8.57
CA GLU A 1369 -30.38 -46.07 7.43
C GLU A 1369 -29.73 -46.58 6.13
N VAL A 1370 -28.85 -47.58 6.26
CA VAL A 1370 -28.03 -48.02 5.14
C VAL A 1370 -28.85 -48.83 4.15
N VAL A 1371 -28.77 -48.45 2.88
CA VAL A 1371 -29.29 -49.23 1.75
C VAL A 1371 -28.12 -49.71 0.90
N LEU A 1372 -27.97 -51.03 0.80
CA LEU A 1372 -27.03 -51.68 -0.12
C LEU A 1372 -27.80 -52.21 -1.32
N THR A 1373 -27.40 -51.76 -2.52
CA THR A 1373 -27.98 -52.18 -3.79
C THR A 1373 -26.89 -52.81 -4.67
N ALA A 1374 -27.06 -54.08 -5.05
CA ALA A 1374 -26.06 -54.86 -5.78
C ALA A 1374 -24.62 -54.73 -5.21
N SER A 1375 -24.51 -54.71 -3.88
CA SER A 1375 -23.29 -54.33 -3.15
C SER A 1375 -22.93 -55.34 -2.06
N SER A 1376 -21.65 -55.44 -1.71
CA SER A 1376 -21.16 -56.33 -0.65
C SER A 1376 -20.49 -55.55 0.49
N LEU A 1377 -20.75 -55.96 1.73
CA LEU A 1377 -20.12 -55.44 2.95
C LEU A 1377 -19.60 -56.61 3.79
N LEU A 1378 -18.29 -56.77 3.86
CA LEU A 1378 -17.61 -57.78 4.66
C LEU A 1378 -16.96 -57.14 5.89
N VAL A 1379 -17.33 -57.59 7.08
CA VAL A 1379 -16.64 -57.32 8.34
C VAL A 1379 -15.96 -58.60 8.82
N SER A 1380 -14.63 -58.62 8.92
CA SER A 1380 -13.90 -59.87 9.21
C SER A 1380 -12.70 -59.66 10.13
N ASN A 1381 -12.39 -60.62 10.99
CA ASN A 1381 -11.19 -60.54 11.87
C ASN A 1381 -11.16 -59.28 12.75
N VAL A 1382 -12.31 -58.83 13.26
CA VAL A 1382 -12.39 -57.72 14.22
C VAL A 1382 -12.14 -58.27 15.62
N ARG A 1383 -11.16 -57.72 16.34
CA ARG A 1383 -10.93 -58.01 17.77
C ARG A 1383 -11.23 -56.76 18.56
N ALA A 1384 -12.41 -56.71 19.14
CA ALA A 1384 -12.89 -55.55 19.88
C ALA A 1384 -13.03 -55.88 21.36
N HIS A 1385 -12.59 -54.96 22.21
CA HIS A 1385 -12.78 -55.04 23.66
C HIS A 1385 -13.44 -53.75 24.16
N ALA A 1386 -14.59 -53.88 24.82
CA ALA A 1386 -15.29 -52.77 25.46
C ALA A 1386 -14.96 -52.73 26.96
N LEU A 1387 -14.42 -51.61 27.43
CA LEU A 1387 -14.14 -51.36 28.85
C LEU A 1387 -15.35 -50.76 29.58
N ARG A 1388 -16.39 -50.33 28.82
CA ARG A 1388 -17.63 -49.75 29.34
C ARG A 1388 -18.81 -50.66 28.99
N TYR A 1389 -19.68 -50.92 29.97
CA TYR A 1389 -20.90 -51.71 29.77
C TYR A 1389 -21.87 -51.03 28.79
N GLY A 1390 -22.62 -51.82 28.02
CA GLY A 1390 -23.69 -51.34 27.12
C GLY A 1390 -23.27 -51.05 25.67
N GLY A 1391 -22.05 -51.41 25.26
CA GLY A 1391 -21.61 -51.25 23.87
C GLY A 1391 -22.23 -52.26 22.89
N PHE A 1392 -22.28 -51.90 21.62
CA PHE A 1392 -22.76 -52.71 20.50
C PHE A 1392 -21.62 -52.97 19.51
N GLY A 1393 -21.30 -54.23 19.19
CA GLY A 1393 -20.20 -54.55 18.27
C GLY A 1393 -20.41 -53.93 16.89
N LEU A 1394 -21.31 -54.53 16.10
CA LEU A 1394 -21.95 -53.87 14.96
C LEU A 1394 -23.33 -53.35 15.36
N TYR A 1395 -23.62 -52.10 15.02
CA TYR A 1395 -24.91 -51.49 15.29
C TYR A 1395 -25.53 -50.91 14.02
N SER A 1396 -26.76 -51.29 13.72
CA SER A 1396 -27.59 -50.59 12.75
C SER A 1396 -28.61 -49.71 13.46
N PHE A 1397 -28.62 -48.43 13.15
CA PHE A 1397 -29.63 -47.46 13.56
C PHE A 1397 -30.56 -47.17 12.38
N GLY A 1398 -31.87 -47.31 12.60
CA GLY A 1398 -32.86 -47.26 11.52
C GLY A 1398 -32.93 -48.57 10.73
N THR A 1399 -33.37 -48.48 9.47
CA THR A 1399 -33.57 -49.65 8.60
C THR A 1399 -32.29 -50.00 7.85
N LEU A 1400 -31.83 -51.24 7.98
CA LEU A 1400 -30.81 -51.81 7.12
C LEU A 1400 -31.49 -52.52 5.95
N THR A 1401 -31.26 -52.05 4.73
CA THR A 1401 -31.87 -52.59 3.51
C THR A 1401 -30.82 -53.22 2.61
N LEU A 1402 -30.99 -54.49 2.25
CA LEU A 1402 -30.18 -55.23 1.30
C LEU A 1402 -31.05 -55.65 0.12
N VAL A 1403 -30.75 -55.12 -1.07
CA VAL A 1403 -31.52 -55.35 -2.30
C VAL A 1403 -30.59 -55.65 -3.48
N GLY A 1404 -31.13 -56.26 -4.52
CA GLY A 1404 -30.41 -56.52 -5.78
C GLY A 1404 -29.22 -57.47 -5.66
N GLY A 1405 -29.33 -58.54 -4.86
CA GLY A 1405 -28.25 -59.50 -4.65
C GLY A 1405 -27.13 -58.98 -3.74
N SER A 1406 -27.43 -57.99 -2.90
CA SER A 1406 -26.45 -57.44 -1.97
C SER A 1406 -26.06 -58.44 -0.89
N SER A 1407 -24.89 -58.28 -0.29
CA SER A 1407 -24.47 -59.13 0.82
C SER A 1407 -23.86 -58.37 1.98
N LEU A 1408 -24.17 -58.80 3.20
CA LEU A 1408 -23.50 -58.36 4.41
C LEU A 1408 -23.00 -59.59 5.16
N TYR A 1409 -21.69 -59.72 5.28
CA TYR A 1409 -21.02 -60.78 6.03
C TYR A 1409 -20.30 -60.19 7.23
N ALA A 1410 -20.55 -60.71 8.42
CA ALA A 1410 -19.63 -60.59 9.54
C ALA A 1410 -19.01 -61.97 9.81
N ARG A 1411 -17.70 -62.11 10.01
CA ARG A 1411 -17.10 -63.43 10.33
C ARG A 1411 -15.78 -63.31 11.09
N TYR A 1412 -15.42 -64.34 11.84
CA TYR A 1412 -14.16 -64.38 12.62
C TYR A 1412 -13.96 -63.15 13.53
N CYS A 1413 -15.05 -62.55 14.01
CA CYS A 1413 -15.00 -61.37 14.87
C CYS A 1413 -15.15 -61.80 16.34
N SER A 1414 -14.45 -61.12 17.23
CA SER A 1414 -14.48 -61.31 18.68
C SER A 1414 -14.77 -59.97 19.33
N PHE A 1415 -15.90 -59.87 20.05
CA PHE A 1415 -16.29 -58.66 20.79
C PHE A 1415 -16.38 -59.01 22.27
N ASP A 1416 -15.33 -58.72 23.02
CA ASP A 1416 -15.26 -58.95 24.45
C ASP A 1416 -15.80 -57.72 25.22
N GLY A 1417 -16.63 -57.94 26.24
CA GLY A 1417 -17.25 -56.89 27.05
C GLY A 1417 -18.42 -56.12 26.41
N TYR A 1418 -18.77 -56.38 25.14
CA TYR A 1418 -19.93 -55.76 24.48
C TYR A 1418 -21.25 -56.41 24.92
N MET A 1419 -22.31 -55.61 25.04
CA MET A 1419 -23.65 -56.10 25.41
C MET A 1419 -24.31 -56.89 24.27
N HIS A 1420 -24.17 -56.37 23.05
CA HIS A 1420 -24.65 -57.02 21.84
C HIS A 1420 -23.51 -57.13 20.82
N LEU A 1421 -23.33 -58.31 20.25
CA LEU A 1421 -22.37 -58.58 19.18
C LEU A 1421 -22.77 -57.85 17.89
N LEU A 1422 -24.05 -57.95 17.56
CA LEU A 1422 -24.72 -57.31 16.45
C LEU A 1422 -26.11 -56.86 16.93
N TYR A 1423 -26.54 -55.67 16.56
CA TYR A 1423 -27.91 -55.22 16.76
C TYR A 1423 -28.44 -54.53 15.51
N VAL A 1424 -29.53 -55.06 14.95
CA VAL A 1424 -30.21 -54.54 13.76
C VAL A 1424 -31.71 -54.53 14.05
N PRO A 1425 -32.32 -53.37 14.33
CA PRO A 1425 -33.72 -53.30 14.76
C PRO A 1425 -34.68 -53.59 13.60
N ILE A 1426 -34.36 -53.15 12.39
CA ILE A 1426 -35.14 -53.41 11.18
C ILE A 1426 -34.15 -53.83 10.08
N LEU A 1427 -34.33 -55.06 9.58
CA LEU A 1427 -33.57 -55.62 8.46
C LEU A 1427 -34.56 -55.95 7.34
N HIS A 1428 -34.34 -55.38 6.17
CA HIS A 1428 -35.02 -55.75 4.94
C HIS A 1428 -34.00 -56.38 3.99
N ALA A 1429 -34.12 -57.67 3.67
CA ALA A 1429 -33.26 -58.35 2.70
C ALA A 1429 -34.14 -59.01 1.63
N SER A 1430 -34.07 -58.51 0.40
CA SER A 1430 -34.84 -59.03 -0.75
C SER A 1430 -33.94 -59.29 -1.96
N ASP A 1431 -34.52 -59.88 -3.01
CA ASP A 1431 -33.88 -60.04 -4.33
C ASP A 1431 -32.54 -60.78 -4.27
N HIS A 1432 -32.54 -61.99 -3.68
CA HIS A 1432 -31.36 -62.84 -3.53
C HIS A 1432 -30.24 -62.24 -2.67
N SER A 1433 -30.53 -61.21 -1.87
CA SER A 1433 -29.55 -60.64 -0.95
C SER A 1433 -29.28 -61.54 0.25
N VAL A 1434 -28.06 -61.48 0.78
CA VAL A 1434 -27.57 -62.36 1.84
C VAL A 1434 -27.11 -61.56 3.05
N PHE A 1435 -27.64 -61.87 4.23
CA PHE A 1435 -27.11 -61.42 5.50
C PHE A 1435 -26.55 -62.62 6.26
N ALA A 1436 -25.27 -62.61 6.62
CA ALA A 1436 -24.58 -63.74 7.24
C ALA A 1436 -23.60 -63.30 8.35
N LEU A 1437 -23.50 -64.11 9.40
CA LEU A 1437 -22.70 -63.91 10.61
C LEU A 1437 -21.80 -65.12 10.90
#